data_AF-A0A7X4CW08-F1
#
_entry.id   AF-A0A7X4CW08-F1
#
_cell.length_a   1.000
_cell.length_b   1.000
_cell.length_c   1.000
_cell.angle_alpha   90.00
_cell.angle_beta   90.00
_cell.angle_gamma   90.00
#
_symmetry.space_group_name_H-M   'P 1'
#
loop_
_entity.id
_entity.type
_entity.pdbx_description
1 polymer ?
#
loop_
_entity_poly.entity_id
_entity_poly.type
_entity_poly.pdbx_seq_one_letter_code
_entity_poly.pdbx_strand_id
1 'polypeptide(L)'
;DPQQRMMLETSWQALEDAGMDPDRLKESLTGVYSGISNDEYRMLVTDSERPGEAAASLYALSGTNLNGTCGRVSFVLGFMGPAKAVDAACASSLLSVHDAVADLQQGKADLAIAGGVQAILNSRIFELRADSMMLSPDGQCKAFDSSANGYVRGEGCGAVVLKRLRDAEADGDRIWAVIRGAAVNHGGASVGLTVPHEPALEKVIEAALSQAGIPASDVDYLEAHGTGTAVGDPIEINAVARVYGKGRKADQPLLVGSVKTNLGHLESAAGIAGLIKAVLVMQRGVIPKHLHFRDPNPSVDWDGLPLQVTSSMMDLPARNGRPRVAGVNSFGISGTNVHLLVEEYPASGTAPYAPDRVVGPGQAVVVQQPPKVTIDPTRHGQACQKREVRLLPLSAKSGQALRDLAKRYLSWLDEQLDAFSAEGGLPEQVLADMAWTAGVGRCHFDCRAGLTFDCVGQLRKQLEGLAETGLQEAPRAVATVAFAYTGQGSQWAGMGRDLYDREPVARMVFDRCEEVFLEERGTSLLDVMFGRDGNGQLGDTAWEQPALYALECALTAQWASVGIRPDMVLGHSVGEIAAAQAAGVFSLEDGMRFAATRGLLLSQTEGGAMAAVFAPPDKVEAAVRAANAESGGVGVNMAADNGLHQVVSGPVADIESLSTRLESEGVRVRRLNTTRAFHSALIEPVLDALQASLDHVTVQPPELTVVSNLTGRAVNGGQLLDGAYWRRHAREPVAFASGARTLAELGADVILEIGPGSVLAPMASSAWPESAPAPVVLSSLRPAPTDSPEGSGSIAEAVAGAYRSGLPIRFEGLFPGETRRRISVPGYPFQRERYWLSAPRQRRSVEGHPLLGLRRESASGEITYETDLFPKDPEWLNDHRVFERVIAPGALYGTMAASASRAGASGPVVVEDMQLHNPLVFAEEAQGDEAGTNGRKVQILISDSGDEGPGRLQILSKGSAETEWTLHAECRVAGGTSAPGAVERVDLERLKDELSPVDASVLYQARASTGIDLGGSFRSLGNLWARQGEALGEVSLQDGAGLTGPEIHPLVLDGCFQVVAAARIQGSAEDETTYLPFGWERLWLAADVFPEKVVCHVRMHAATEDSQAETGVPAEVLSGELRIYDLDGALLGGLDGYTIKRATRAALFSAIEGVNDLLYEVVWRERSLVPAIIAADFLPEPAVAAGGLMPLADYLEEEGVARAHRSALLSDLDRWSRARAIWTLEKLGWRRSAGEIVESEELRRQLGVMDEHKRVFRRILEMLARSDVLQED
;
A
#
# COMPACT_ATOMS: atom_id res chain seq x y z
N ASP A 1 3.57 -2.57 -17.72
CA ASP A 1 4.49 -1.42 -17.58
C ASP A 1 4.13 -0.67 -16.30
N PRO A 2 5.07 -0.47 -15.37
CA PRO A 2 4.91 0.39 -14.20
C PRO A 2 4.37 1.78 -14.53
N GLN A 3 4.75 2.35 -15.67
CA GLN A 3 4.33 3.68 -16.10
C GLN A 3 2.80 3.75 -16.30
N GLN A 4 2.19 2.72 -16.91
CA GLN A 4 0.73 2.64 -17.04
C GLN A 4 0.03 2.55 -15.68
N ARG A 5 0.61 1.82 -14.72
CA ARG A 5 0.05 1.68 -13.37
C ARG A 5 0.16 2.99 -12.58
N MET A 6 1.32 3.64 -12.61
CA MET A 6 1.53 4.94 -11.99
C MET A 6 0.59 6.00 -12.56
N MET A 7 0.41 6.04 -13.89
CA MET A 7 -0.53 6.98 -14.50
C MET A 7 -1.97 6.70 -14.05
N LEU A 8 -2.39 5.45 -13.92
CA LEU A 8 -3.72 5.09 -13.42
C LEU A 8 -3.93 5.53 -11.97
N GLU A 9 -2.99 5.22 -11.09
CA GLU A 9 -3.06 5.62 -9.68
C GLU A 9 -3.01 7.14 -9.51
N THR A 10 -2.14 7.82 -10.26
CA THR A 10 -1.98 9.29 -10.21
C THR A 10 -3.20 9.99 -10.80
N SER A 11 -3.82 9.46 -11.85
CA SER A 11 -5.07 9.99 -12.40
C SER A 11 -6.22 9.85 -11.40
N TRP A 12 -6.32 8.71 -10.70
CA TRP A 12 -7.27 8.53 -9.62
C TRP A 12 -7.07 9.54 -8.49
N GLN A 13 -5.82 9.67 -8.03
CA GLN A 13 -5.45 10.63 -6.98
C GLN A 13 -5.73 12.07 -7.38
N ALA A 14 -5.52 12.44 -8.65
CA ALA A 14 -5.79 13.78 -9.15
C ALA A 14 -7.30 14.10 -9.16
N LEU A 15 -8.16 13.13 -9.48
CA LEU A 15 -9.62 13.28 -9.38
C LEU A 15 -10.09 13.40 -7.92
N GLU A 16 -9.55 12.57 -7.03
CA GLU A 16 -9.85 12.68 -5.60
C GLU A 16 -9.32 14.00 -5.01
N ASP A 17 -8.14 14.46 -5.40
CA ASP A 17 -7.69 15.81 -5.05
C ASP A 17 -8.70 16.84 -5.57
N ALA A 18 -9.11 16.79 -6.84
CA ALA A 18 -10.14 17.70 -7.37
C ALA A 18 -11.50 17.62 -6.64
N GLY A 19 -11.73 16.63 -5.76
CA GLY A 19 -12.98 16.42 -5.05
C GLY A 19 -14.08 15.91 -5.98
N MET A 20 -13.70 15.16 -7.02
CA MET A 20 -14.58 14.60 -8.02
C MET A 20 -14.66 13.09 -7.84
N ASP A 21 -15.86 12.55 -7.77
CA ASP A 21 -16.12 11.10 -7.76
C ASP A 21 -15.90 10.51 -9.18
N PRO A 22 -14.88 9.65 -9.37
CA PRO A 22 -14.63 9.01 -10.66
C PRO A 22 -15.84 8.24 -11.24
N ASP A 23 -16.71 7.66 -10.40
CA ASP A 23 -17.87 6.89 -10.87
C ASP A 23 -18.92 7.79 -11.54
N ARG A 24 -19.04 9.06 -11.12
CA ARG A 24 -19.94 10.05 -11.75
C ARG A 24 -19.44 10.55 -13.10
N LEU A 25 -18.18 10.27 -13.44
CA LEU A 25 -17.57 10.66 -14.71
C LEU A 25 -17.63 9.55 -15.77
N LYS A 26 -18.17 8.37 -15.44
CA LYS A 26 -18.43 7.31 -16.42
C LYS A 26 -19.30 7.85 -17.55
N GLU A 27 -18.97 7.45 -18.77
CA GLU A 27 -19.64 7.84 -20.01
C GLU A 27 -19.55 9.35 -20.35
N SER A 28 -18.83 10.14 -19.54
CA SER A 28 -18.59 11.55 -19.84
C SER A 28 -17.54 11.72 -20.95
N LEU A 29 -17.55 12.89 -21.61
CA LEU A 29 -16.51 13.32 -22.54
C LEU A 29 -15.21 13.76 -21.83
N THR A 30 -14.79 13.01 -20.81
CA THR A 30 -13.52 13.23 -20.13
C THR A 30 -12.37 12.73 -21.00
N GLY A 31 -11.39 13.57 -21.29
CA GLY A 31 -10.19 13.19 -22.05
C GLY A 31 -9.00 12.84 -21.15
N VAL A 32 -8.08 12.02 -21.67
CA VAL A 32 -6.83 11.62 -20.99
C VAL A 32 -5.63 11.85 -21.90
N TYR A 33 -4.68 12.66 -21.45
CA TYR A 33 -3.51 13.11 -22.22
C TYR A 33 -2.25 12.80 -21.42
N SER A 34 -1.45 11.84 -21.88
CA SER A 34 -0.26 11.37 -21.17
C SER A 34 1.00 11.59 -21.99
N GLY A 35 1.91 12.40 -21.46
CA GLY A 35 3.29 12.44 -21.91
C GLY A 35 4.01 11.19 -21.45
N ILE A 36 4.48 10.37 -22.39
CA ILE A 36 5.22 9.16 -22.07
C ILE A 36 6.20 8.88 -23.20
N SER A 37 7.43 8.53 -22.82
CA SER A 37 8.50 8.11 -23.71
C SER A 37 9.17 6.89 -23.11
N ASN A 38 10.04 6.23 -23.89
CA ASN A 38 10.85 5.08 -23.46
C ASN A 38 10.02 3.86 -23.02
N ASP A 39 10.12 2.77 -23.78
CA ASP A 39 9.43 1.51 -23.50
C ASP A 39 10.32 0.50 -22.77
N GLU A 40 11.08 0.98 -21.77
CA GLU A 40 12.09 0.19 -21.05
C GLU A 40 11.51 -1.10 -20.44
N TYR A 41 10.27 -1.06 -19.93
CA TYR A 41 9.62 -2.28 -19.42
C TYR A 41 9.28 -3.27 -20.54
N ARG A 42 8.95 -2.79 -21.74
CA ARG A 42 8.73 -3.65 -22.91
C ARG A 42 10.04 -4.34 -23.29
N MET A 43 11.15 -3.61 -23.30
CA MET A 43 12.48 -4.16 -23.56
C MET A 43 12.83 -5.27 -22.55
N LEU A 44 12.60 -5.04 -21.25
CA LEU A 44 12.80 -6.08 -20.23
C LEU A 44 11.97 -7.34 -20.47
N VAL A 45 10.73 -7.19 -20.94
CA VAL A 45 9.83 -8.32 -21.24
C VAL A 45 10.26 -9.05 -22.53
N THR A 46 10.78 -8.35 -23.53
CA THR A 46 11.25 -8.96 -24.79
C THR A 46 12.63 -9.59 -24.69
N ASP A 47 13.51 -9.06 -23.83
CA ASP A 47 14.89 -9.50 -23.68
C ASP A 47 15.04 -10.76 -22.79
N SER A 48 13.94 -11.28 -22.23
CA SER A 48 13.97 -12.51 -21.42
C SER A 48 14.17 -13.75 -22.32
N GLU A 49 15.21 -14.55 -22.07
CA GLU A 49 15.62 -15.71 -22.90
C GLU A 49 14.57 -16.85 -22.98
N ARG A 50 13.60 -16.86 -22.07
CA ARG A 50 12.37 -17.67 -22.17
C ARG A 50 11.19 -16.75 -21.86
N PRO A 51 10.62 -16.06 -22.86
CA PRO A 51 9.36 -15.38 -22.63
C PRO A 51 8.35 -16.47 -22.27
N GLY A 52 7.99 -16.59 -21.00
CA GLY A 52 6.92 -17.50 -20.58
C GLY A 52 5.63 -17.19 -21.35
N GLU A 53 4.62 -18.06 -21.30
CA GLU A 53 3.34 -17.87 -22.00
C GLU A 53 2.74 -16.45 -21.82
N ALA A 54 2.98 -15.81 -20.67
CA ALA A 54 2.56 -14.45 -20.37
C ALA A 54 3.16 -13.37 -21.30
N ALA A 55 4.43 -13.50 -21.72
CA ALA A 55 5.12 -12.54 -22.59
C ALA A 55 4.69 -12.66 -24.07
N ALA A 56 4.17 -13.83 -24.47
CA ALA A 56 3.56 -14.06 -25.79
C ALA A 56 2.06 -13.72 -25.84
N SER A 57 1.48 -13.21 -24.74
CA SER A 57 0.03 -12.94 -24.64
C SER A 57 -0.35 -11.53 -25.12
N LEU A 58 -1.63 -11.34 -25.48
CA LEU A 58 -2.22 -10.02 -25.73
C LEU A 58 -2.07 -9.06 -24.54
N TYR A 59 -1.92 -9.59 -23.32
CA TYR A 59 -1.71 -8.79 -22.11
C TYR A 59 -0.30 -8.18 -22.04
N ALA A 60 0.71 -8.82 -22.63
CA ALA A 60 2.04 -8.21 -22.78
C ALA A 60 1.96 -7.02 -23.73
N LEU A 61 1.28 -7.16 -24.87
CA LEU A 61 1.08 -6.06 -25.82
C LEU A 61 0.31 -4.88 -25.20
N SER A 62 -0.89 -5.14 -24.68
CA SER A 62 -1.74 -4.10 -24.08
C SER A 62 -1.15 -3.54 -22.77
N GLY A 63 -0.33 -4.32 -22.06
CA GLY A 63 0.34 -3.93 -20.82
C GLY A 63 1.66 -3.20 -21.00
N THR A 64 2.19 -3.06 -22.22
CA THR A 64 3.51 -2.41 -22.48
C THR A 64 3.47 -1.31 -23.54
N ASN A 65 2.48 -1.29 -24.44
CA ASN A 65 2.36 -0.22 -25.42
C ASN A 65 2.13 1.15 -24.76
N LEU A 66 2.78 2.20 -25.27
CA LEU A 66 2.68 3.56 -24.74
C LEU A 66 1.25 4.12 -24.78
N ASN A 67 0.47 3.78 -25.82
CA ASN A 67 -0.94 4.17 -25.93
C ASN A 67 -1.82 3.56 -24.83
N GLY A 68 -1.39 2.45 -24.23
CA GLY A 68 -2.07 1.82 -23.11
C GLY A 68 -2.09 2.71 -21.88
N THR A 69 -1.17 3.68 -21.75
CA THR A 69 -1.11 4.59 -20.60
C THR A 69 -2.35 5.46 -20.47
N CYS A 70 -2.80 6.11 -21.55
CA CYS A 70 -4.05 6.89 -21.54
C CYS A 70 -5.30 6.03 -21.80
N GLY A 71 -5.18 5.01 -22.66
CA GLY A 71 -6.26 4.11 -22.99
C GLY A 71 -6.75 3.30 -21.79
N ARG A 72 -5.84 2.85 -20.92
CA ARG A 72 -6.19 2.08 -19.72
C ARG A 72 -6.89 2.93 -18.66
N VAL A 73 -6.46 4.19 -18.48
CA VAL A 73 -7.16 5.14 -17.60
C VAL A 73 -8.59 5.35 -18.09
N SER A 74 -8.75 5.66 -19.38
CA SER A 74 -10.07 5.88 -19.99
C SER A 74 -10.95 4.63 -19.88
N PHE A 75 -10.39 3.45 -20.14
CA PHE A 75 -11.12 2.18 -20.04
C PHE A 75 -11.56 1.85 -18.61
N VAL A 76 -10.66 1.98 -17.64
CA VAL A 76 -10.97 1.64 -16.23
C VAL A 76 -11.98 2.60 -15.61
N LEU A 77 -11.90 3.90 -15.97
CA LEU A 77 -12.78 4.93 -15.43
C LEU A 77 -14.03 5.18 -16.30
N GLY A 78 -14.15 4.52 -17.44
CA GLY A 78 -15.30 4.61 -18.33
C GLY A 78 -15.40 5.93 -19.11
N PHE A 79 -14.29 6.60 -19.41
CA PHE A 79 -14.30 7.88 -20.11
C PHE A 79 -14.45 7.74 -21.63
N MET A 80 -15.18 8.67 -22.25
CA MET A 80 -15.48 8.66 -23.69
C MET A 80 -14.83 9.82 -24.47
N GLY A 81 -14.00 10.66 -23.83
CA GLY A 81 -13.25 11.72 -24.48
C GLY A 81 -11.95 11.26 -25.16
N PRO A 82 -11.14 12.18 -25.70
CA PRO A 82 -9.89 11.84 -26.37
C PRO A 82 -8.88 11.17 -25.44
N ALA A 83 -8.23 10.08 -25.89
CA ALA A 83 -7.15 9.41 -25.17
C ALA A 83 -5.85 9.48 -25.99
N LYS A 84 -4.92 10.37 -25.59
CA LYS A 84 -3.69 10.67 -26.35
C LYS A 84 -2.44 10.36 -25.52
N ALA A 85 -1.62 9.44 -26.02
CA ALA A 85 -0.25 9.26 -25.55
C ALA A 85 0.68 10.05 -26.48
N VAL A 86 1.50 10.92 -25.91
CA VAL A 86 2.34 11.87 -26.64
C VAL A 86 3.80 11.64 -26.31
N ASP A 87 4.64 11.53 -27.33
CA ASP A 87 6.10 11.51 -27.21
C ASP A 87 6.70 12.69 -27.96
N ALA A 88 7.11 13.69 -27.20
CA ALA A 88 7.93 14.82 -27.63
C ALA A 88 9.20 14.88 -26.76
N ALA A 89 9.76 13.71 -26.42
CA ALA A 89 10.85 13.55 -25.46
C ALA A 89 10.57 14.32 -24.16
N CYS A 90 11.48 15.20 -23.73
CA CYS A 90 11.33 15.97 -22.49
C CYS A 90 10.13 16.93 -22.47
N ALA A 91 9.59 17.33 -23.62
CA ALA A 91 8.42 18.20 -23.72
C ALA A 91 7.07 17.46 -23.60
N SER A 92 7.07 16.12 -23.58
CA SER A 92 5.87 15.29 -23.73
C SER A 92 4.71 15.66 -22.79
N SER A 93 4.98 15.79 -21.49
CA SER A 93 3.92 16.09 -20.50
C SER A 93 3.43 17.53 -20.53
N LEU A 94 4.21 18.49 -21.01
CA LEU A 94 3.72 19.86 -21.17
C LEU A 94 2.92 20.00 -22.48
N LEU A 95 3.31 19.24 -23.52
CA LEU A 95 2.56 19.12 -24.76
C LEU A 95 1.19 18.43 -24.52
N SER A 96 1.14 17.41 -23.66
CA SER A 96 -0.13 16.77 -23.29
C SER A 96 -1.10 17.74 -22.60
N VAL A 97 -0.60 18.63 -21.73
CA VAL A 97 -1.37 19.72 -21.12
C VAL A 97 -1.86 20.72 -22.17
N HIS A 98 -1.00 21.14 -23.09
CA HIS A 98 -1.38 22.01 -24.20
C HIS A 98 -2.53 21.40 -25.03
N ASP A 99 -2.39 20.15 -25.43
CA ASP A 99 -3.40 19.45 -26.25
C ASP A 99 -4.73 19.30 -25.50
N ALA A 100 -4.69 19.04 -24.20
CA ALA A 100 -5.86 19.00 -23.34
C ALA A 100 -6.57 20.36 -23.28
N VAL A 101 -5.82 21.45 -23.10
CA VAL A 101 -6.37 22.82 -23.11
C VAL A 101 -7.04 23.13 -24.45
N ALA A 102 -6.40 22.79 -25.57
CA ALA A 102 -6.93 23.01 -26.90
C ALA A 102 -8.25 22.24 -27.13
N ASP A 103 -8.32 20.96 -26.74
CA ASP A 103 -9.51 20.14 -26.90
C ASP A 103 -10.65 20.55 -25.94
N LEU A 104 -10.35 21.02 -24.73
CA LEU A 104 -11.33 21.64 -23.82
C LEU A 104 -11.93 22.92 -24.43
N GLN A 105 -11.10 23.80 -24.99
CA GLN A 105 -11.56 25.03 -25.65
C GLN A 105 -12.41 24.74 -26.88
N GLN A 106 -12.13 23.66 -27.60
CA GLN A 106 -12.88 23.22 -28.78
C GLN A 106 -14.13 22.40 -28.44
N GLY A 107 -14.39 22.11 -27.16
CA GLY A 107 -15.54 21.31 -26.73
C GLY A 107 -15.45 19.82 -27.12
N LYS A 108 -14.24 19.31 -27.41
CA LYS A 108 -14.02 17.87 -27.63
C LYS A 108 -13.89 17.08 -26.34
N ALA A 109 -13.63 17.78 -25.24
CA ALA A 109 -13.69 17.28 -23.89
C ALA A 109 -14.36 18.30 -22.98
N ASP A 110 -15.03 17.83 -21.92
CA ASP A 110 -15.62 18.68 -20.87
C ASP A 110 -14.77 18.72 -19.60
N LEU A 111 -13.96 17.68 -19.43
CA LEU A 111 -12.95 17.49 -18.38
C LEU A 111 -11.73 16.85 -19.04
N ALA A 112 -10.52 17.16 -18.60
CA ALA A 112 -9.33 16.48 -19.09
C ALA A 112 -8.36 16.16 -17.95
N ILE A 113 -7.82 14.94 -17.96
CA ILE A 113 -6.68 14.55 -17.15
C ILE A 113 -5.44 14.66 -18.04
N ALA A 114 -4.50 15.53 -17.68
CA ALA A 114 -3.29 15.76 -18.45
C ALA A 114 -2.05 15.62 -17.57
N GLY A 115 -1.01 15.00 -18.08
CA GLY A 115 0.20 14.76 -17.29
C GLY A 115 1.26 13.98 -18.03
N GLY A 116 2.13 13.31 -17.28
CA GLY A 116 3.08 12.37 -17.84
C GLY A 116 3.76 11.50 -16.79
N VAL A 117 4.47 10.50 -17.28
CA VAL A 117 5.09 9.45 -16.46
C VAL A 117 6.44 9.04 -17.04
N GLN A 118 7.41 8.83 -16.16
CA GLN A 118 8.75 8.34 -16.48
C GLN A 118 9.23 7.32 -15.43
N ALA A 119 9.75 6.19 -15.88
CA ALA A 119 10.44 5.19 -15.05
C ALA A 119 11.75 4.74 -15.71
N ILE A 120 12.75 4.40 -14.91
CA ILE A 120 14.11 3.96 -15.27
C ILE A 120 14.21 2.48 -14.89
N LEU A 121 14.11 1.61 -15.89
CA LEU A 121 13.94 0.17 -15.70
C LEU A 121 15.04 -0.64 -16.40
N ASN A 122 15.77 -0.07 -17.37
CA ASN A 122 16.77 -0.76 -18.17
C ASN A 122 18.11 0.01 -18.22
N SER A 123 19.20 -0.66 -17.85
CA SER A 123 20.55 -0.05 -17.81
C SER A 123 21.07 0.37 -19.20
N ARG A 124 20.70 -0.33 -20.28
CA ARG A 124 21.18 -0.04 -21.63
C ARG A 124 20.83 1.37 -22.10
N ILE A 125 19.64 1.86 -21.74
CA ILE A 125 19.22 3.23 -22.09
C ILE A 125 19.99 4.25 -21.25
N PHE A 126 20.34 3.90 -20.02
CA PHE A 126 21.19 4.74 -19.16
C PHE A 126 22.61 4.85 -19.73
N GLU A 127 23.22 3.72 -20.09
CA GLU A 127 24.54 3.63 -20.73
C GLU A 127 24.58 4.42 -22.04
N LEU A 128 23.60 4.22 -22.93
CA LEU A 128 23.51 4.95 -24.20
C LEU A 128 23.50 6.47 -24.02
N ARG A 129 22.82 6.97 -22.98
CA ARG A 129 22.76 8.41 -22.69
C ARG A 129 24.04 8.93 -22.04
N ALA A 130 24.69 8.11 -21.21
CA ALA A 130 26.00 8.42 -20.66
C ALA A 130 27.05 8.53 -21.78
N ASP A 131 27.09 7.57 -22.70
CA ASP A 131 27.98 7.57 -23.86
C ASP A 131 27.71 8.73 -24.83
N SER A 132 26.47 9.20 -24.86
CA SER A 132 26.06 10.41 -25.62
C SER A 132 26.41 11.72 -24.89
N MET A 133 27.11 11.67 -23.76
CA MET A 133 27.51 12.83 -22.94
C MET A 133 26.32 13.72 -22.50
N MET A 134 25.12 13.14 -22.40
CA MET A 134 23.91 13.86 -21.97
C MET A 134 23.77 13.89 -20.45
N LEU A 135 24.31 12.86 -19.78
CA LEU A 135 24.17 12.69 -18.34
C LEU A 135 25.30 13.39 -17.58
N SER A 136 24.97 13.98 -16.44
CA SER A 136 26.00 14.49 -15.53
C SER A 136 26.74 13.32 -14.87
N PRO A 137 28.09 13.25 -14.97
CA PRO A 137 28.88 12.20 -14.33
C PRO A 137 28.95 12.31 -12.81
N ASP A 138 28.63 13.48 -12.24
CA ASP A 138 28.62 13.70 -10.77
C ASP A 138 27.23 13.51 -10.14
N GLY A 139 26.24 13.11 -10.94
CA GLY A 139 24.91 12.79 -10.42
C GLY A 139 24.13 14.01 -9.93
N GLN A 140 24.41 15.22 -10.45
CA GLN A 140 23.65 16.44 -10.13
C GLN A 140 23.21 17.23 -11.36
N CYS A 141 21.96 17.72 -11.36
CA CYS A 141 21.48 18.71 -12.34
C CYS A 141 21.91 20.12 -11.89
N LYS A 142 23.02 20.62 -12.43
CA LYS A 142 23.61 21.91 -12.03
C LYS A 142 23.13 23.06 -12.92
N ALA A 143 21.81 23.24 -12.96
CA ALA A 143 21.18 24.18 -13.88
C ALA A 143 21.70 25.62 -13.67
N PHE A 144 22.17 26.24 -14.74
CA PHE A 144 22.72 27.60 -14.83
C PHE A 144 24.07 27.84 -14.15
N ASP A 145 24.65 26.82 -13.52
CA ASP A 145 25.96 26.90 -12.89
C ASP A 145 27.10 26.77 -13.92
N SER A 146 28.25 27.36 -13.62
CA SER A 146 29.46 27.27 -14.43
C SER A 146 29.97 25.84 -14.61
N SER A 147 29.64 24.95 -13.68
CA SER A 147 30.01 23.53 -13.70
C SER A 147 28.96 22.62 -14.35
N ALA A 148 27.93 23.18 -14.98
CA ALA A 148 26.91 22.46 -15.76
C ALA A 148 27.54 21.50 -16.79
N ASN A 149 27.27 20.21 -16.67
CA ASN A 149 27.92 19.13 -17.43
C ASN A 149 26.95 18.00 -17.84
N GLY A 150 25.64 18.25 -17.81
CA GLY A 150 24.61 17.26 -18.14
C GLY A 150 23.48 17.24 -17.12
N TYR A 151 22.52 16.34 -17.32
CA TYR A 151 21.40 16.15 -16.40
C TYR A 151 21.42 14.77 -15.73
N VAL A 152 20.65 14.60 -14.67
CA VAL A 152 20.44 13.32 -13.99
C VAL A 152 19.06 12.81 -14.34
N ARG A 153 18.91 11.55 -14.76
CA ARG A 153 17.59 10.98 -15.00
C ARG A 153 16.81 10.89 -13.68
N GLY A 154 15.55 11.29 -13.69
CA GLY A 154 14.63 11.13 -12.57
C GLY A 154 13.42 10.27 -12.95
N GLU A 155 12.74 9.72 -11.94
CA GLU A 155 11.49 8.97 -12.09
C GLU A 155 10.34 9.74 -11.47
N GLY A 156 9.14 9.57 -12.02
CA GLY A 156 7.94 10.13 -11.43
C GLY A 156 6.75 10.15 -12.36
N CYS A 157 5.58 10.38 -11.78
CA CYS A 157 4.34 10.60 -12.50
C CYS A 157 3.63 11.82 -11.90
N GLY A 158 3.10 12.68 -12.76
CA GLY A 158 2.26 13.80 -12.36
C GLY A 158 1.06 13.89 -13.29
N ALA A 159 -0.09 14.27 -12.74
CA ALA A 159 -1.30 14.54 -13.50
C ALA A 159 -2.05 15.72 -12.89
N VAL A 160 -2.73 16.49 -13.73
CA VAL A 160 -3.63 17.58 -13.35
C VAL A 160 -4.99 17.36 -14.00
N VAL A 161 -6.04 17.78 -13.28
CA VAL A 161 -7.41 17.82 -13.79
C VAL A 161 -7.69 19.21 -14.32
N LEU A 162 -8.14 19.30 -15.58
CA LEU A 162 -8.37 20.54 -16.30
C LEU A 162 -9.82 20.64 -16.73
N LYS A 163 -10.40 21.83 -16.56
CA LYS A 163 -11.71 22.25 -17.05
C LYS A 163 -11.63 23.65 -17.60
N ARG A 164 -12.63 24.05 -18.40
CA ARG A 164 -12.85 25.46 -18.71
C ARG A 164 -13.19 26.20 -17.43
N LEU A 165 -12.57 27.37 -17.20
CA LEU A 165 -12.72 28.12 -15.94
C LEU A 165 -14.19 28.34 -15.56
N ARG A 166 -15.02 28.78 -16.51
CA ARG A 166 -16.46 29.00 -16.30
C ARG A 166 -17.21 27.75 -15.81
N ASP A 167 -16.79 26.56 -16.25
CA ASP A 167 -17.45 25.30 -15.91
C ASP A 167 -16.95 24.82 -14.54
N ALA A 168 -15.67 25.03 -14.23
CA ALA A 168 -15.11 24.77 -12.90
C ALA A 168 -15.75 25.67 -11.82
N GLU A 169 -15.98 26.95 -12.12
CA GLU A 169 -16.68 27.90 -11.24
C GLU A 169 -18.16 27.51 -11.05
N ALA A 170 -18.85 27.17 -12.14
CA ALA A 170 -20.25 26.74 -12.07
C ALA A 170 -20.43 25.47 -11.23
N ASP A 171 -19.48 24.53 -11.31
CA ASP A 171 -19.53 23.27 -10.59
C ASP A 171 -18.97 23.37 -9.15
N GLY A 172 -18.37 24.51 -8.78
CA GLY A 172 -17.80 24.73 -7.45
C GLY A 172 -16.50 24.00 -7.19
N ASP A 173 -15.69 23.80 -8.22
CA ASP A 173 -14.48 22.99 -8.14
C ASP A 173 -13.35 23.66 -7.34
N ARG A 174 -12.39 22.83 -6.92
CA ARG A 174 -11.12 23.28 -6.36
C ARG A 174 -10.23 23.78 -7.49
N ILE A 175 -10.08 25.10 -7.63
CA ILE A 175 -9.26 25.71 -8.68
C ILE A 175 -7.89 26.07 -8.11
N TRP A 176 -6.87 25.33 -8.52
CA TRP A 176 -5.48 25.57 -8.11
C TRP A 176 -4.81 26.72 -8.86
N ALA A 177 -5.10 26.88 -10.16
CA ALA A 177 -4.56 27.95 -11.00
C ALA A 177 -5.32 27.99 -12.34
N VAL A 178 -5.06 29.02 -13.14
CA VAL A 178 -5.63 29.20 -14.48
C VAL A 178 -4.52 29.20 -15.53
N ILE A 179 -4.59 28.29 -16.51
CA ILE A 179 -3.70 28.33 -17.68
C ILE A 179 -4.24 29.39 -18.64
N ARG A 180 -3.56 30.54 -18.73
CA ARG A 180 -3.97 31.70 -19.53
C ARG A 180 -3.43 31.64 -20.95
N GLY A 181 -2.26 31.03 -21.16
CA GLY A 181 -1.66 30.85 -22.47
C GLY A 181 -0.89 29.53 -22.54
N ALA A 182 -0.91 28.89 -23.71
CA ALA A 182 -0.25 27.63 -23.98
C ALA A 182 0.20 27.60 -25.44
N ALA A 183 1.51 27.62 -25.69
CA ALA A 183 2.05 27.61 -27.05
C ALA A 183 3.04 26.47 -27.25
N VAL A 184 3.06 25.96 -28.49
CA VAL A 184 4.00 24.94 -28.97
C VAL A 184 4.63 25.39 -30.28
N ASN A 185 5.92 25.13 -30.47
CA ASN A 185 6.58 25.22 -31.77
C ASN A 185 7.72 24.19 -31.91
N HIS A 186 8.51 24.32 -32.97
CA HIS A 186 9.68 23.47 -33.22
C HIS A 186 10.92 24.30 -33.57
N GLY A 187 12.10 23.83 -33.16
CA GLY A 187 13.39 24.48 -33.42
C GLY A 187 13.74 24.59 -34.91
N GLY A 188 13.20 23.71 -35.75
CA GLY A 188 13.45 23.68 -37.19
C GLY A 188 14.85 23.17 -37.52
N ALA A 189 15.44 23.66 -38.60
CA ALA A 189 16.82 23.32 -38.99
C ALA A 189 17.83 24.16 -38.18
N SER A 190 18.11 23.74 -36.95
CA SER A 190 19.18 24.32 -36.10
C SER A 190 20.56 23.70 -36.41
N VAL A 191 21.59 24.11 -35.67
CA VAL A 191 22.97 23.62 -35.84
C VAL A 191 23.16 22.13 -35.52
N GLY A 192 22.18 21.49 -34.89
CA GLY A 192 22.16 20.06 -34.61
C GLY A 192 20.82 19.64 -34.03
N LEU A 193 20.36 18.41 -34.31
CA LEU A 193 19.04 17.94 -33.90
C LEU A 193 18.77 18.12 -32.40
N THR A 194 19.80 17.90 -31.57
CA THR A 194 19.73 17.95 -30.12
C THR A 194 20.06 19.32 -29.51
N VAL A 195 20.37 20.31 -30.34
CA VAL A 195 20.76 21.66 -29.89
C VAL A 195 19.53 22.59 -29.92
N PRO A 196 19.16 23.21 -28.78
CA PRO A 196 18.07 24.17 -28.74
C PRO A 196 18.30 25.37 -29.69
N HIS A 197 17.21 25.97 -30.17
CA HIS A 197 17.26 27.08 -31.13
C HIS A 197 16.68 28.36 -30.51
N GLU A 198 17.55 29.29 -30.10
CA GLU A 198 17.20 30.53 -29.37
C GLU A 198 15.99 31.30 -29.97
N PRO A 199 15.94 31.61 -31.29
CA PRO A 199 14.80 32.35 -31.86
C PRO A 199 13.48 31.57 -31.83
N ALA A 200 13.53 30.23 -31.81
CA ALA A 200 12.32 29.42 -31.65
C ALA A 200 11.83 29.47 -30.20
N LEU A 201 12.74 29.46 -29.22
CA LEU A 201 12.39 29.63 -27.80
C LEU A 201 11.77 31.01 -27.53
N GLU A 202 12.32 32.08 -28.10
CA GLU A 202 11.73 33.41 -28.00
C GLU A 202 10.29 33.43 -28.55
N LYS A 203 10.08 32.88 -29.76
CA LYS A 203 8.76 32.88 -30.42
C LYS A 203 7.70 32.09 -29.67
N VAL A 204 8.05 30.95 -29.05
CA VAL A 204 7.05 30.18 -28.29
C VAL A 204 6.64 30.92 -27.03
N ILE A 205 7.58 31.61 -26.37
CA ILE A 205 7.27 32.45 -25.21
C ILE A 205 6.38 33.64 -25.61
N GLU A 206 6.75 34.36 -26.68
CA GLU A 206 5.96 35.49 -27.20
C GLU A 206 4.54 35.06 -27.62
N ALA A 207 4.38 33.88 -28.23
CA ALA A 207 3.08 33.35 -28.62
C ALA A 207 2.18 33.07 -27.41
N ALA A 208 2.70 32.44 -26.34
CA ALA A 208 1.90 32.16 -25.15
C ALA A 208 1.53 33.45 -24.39
N LEU A 209 2.44 34.43 -24.30
CA LEU A 209 2.15 35.75 -23.74
C LEU A 209 1.06 36.47 -24.53
N SER A 210 1.14 36.42 -25.86
CA SER A 210 0.12 37.01 -26.74
C SER A 210 -1.23 36.34 -26.59
N GLN A 211 -1.29 35.00 -26.43
CA GLN A 211 -2.53 34.27 -26.20
C GLN A 211 -3.14 34.61 -24.83
N ALA A 212 -2.30 34.75 -23.80
CA ALA A 212 -2.72 35.10 -22.45
C ALA A 212 -3.19 36.55 -22.30
N GLY A 213 -2.72 37.45 -23.18
CA GLY A 213 -2.91 38.89 -23.05
C GLY A 213 -2.13 39.49 -21.87
N ILE A 214 -1.02 38.86 -21.47
CA ILE A 214 -0.22 39.24 -20.29
C ILE A 214 1.09 39.90 -20.75
N PRO A 215 1.44 41.09 -20.24
CA PRO A 215 2.75 41.70 -20.50
C PRO A 215 3.90 40.85 -19.93
N ALA A 216 5.02 40.77 -20.65
CA ALA A 216 6.19 40.01 -20.20
C ALA A 216 6.75 40.50 -18.84
N SER A 217 6.63 41.80 -18.54
CA SER A 217 7.03 42.39 -17.26
C SER A 217 6.19 41.93 -16.06
N ASP A 218 5.00 41.37 -16.32
CA ASP A 218 4.04 41.00 -15.27
C ASP A 218 4.17 39.53 -14.84
N VAL A 219 5.01 38.75 -15.51
CA VAL A 219 5.37 37.40 -15.08
C VAL A 219 6.37 37.48 -13.92
N ASP A 220 6.02 36.84 -12.80
CA ASP A 220 6.76 36.91 -11.55
C ASP A 220 7.82 35.82 -11.43
N TYR A 221 7.49 34.62 -11.89
CA TYR A 221 8.33 33.43 -11.78
C TYR A 221 8.41 32.67 -13.11
N LEU A 222 9.57 32.09 -13.42
CA LEU A 222 9.74 31.16 -14.50
C LEU A 222 10.27 29.84 -13.97
N GLU A 223 9.49 28.79 -14.20
CA GLU A 223 9.97 27.42 -14.12
C GLU A 223 10.61 27.05 -15.46
N ALA A 224 11.94 27.07 -15.49
CA ALA A 224 12.73 26.83 -16.69
C ALA A 224 12.83 25.33 -17.04
N HIS A 225 13.23 25.04 -18.28
CA HIS A 225 13.65 23.71 -18.66
C HIS A 225 14.93 23.33 -17.90
N GLY A 226 15.93 24.21 -17.85
CA GLY A 226 17.06 24.24 -16.89
C GLY A 226 17.60 22.86 -16.54
N THR A 227 18.36 22.27 -17.47
CA THR A 227 18.79 20.87 -17.39
C THR A 227 20.16 20.70 -16.74
N GLY A 228 20.96 21.77 -16.65
CA GLY A 228 22.37 21.66 -16.29
C GLY A 228 23.25 21.27 -17.47
N THR A 229 22.78 21.46 -18.71
CA THR A 229 23.60 21.21 -19.90
C THR A 229 24.42 22.44 -20.25
N ALA A 230 25.71 22.26 -20.55
CA ALA A 230 26.63 23.35 -20.84
C ALA A 230 26.20 24.23 -22.03
N VAL A 231 25.48 23.64 -23.00
CA VAL A 231 25.02 24.32 -24.22
C VAL A 231 23.58 24.79 -24.11
N GLY A 232 22.67 23.97 -23.57
CA GLY A 232 21.25 24.27 -23.55
C GLY A 232 20.88 25.39 -22.58
N ASP A 233 21.48 25.39 -21.39
CA ASP A 233 21.13 26.34 -20.33
C ASP A 233 21.43 27.82 -20.74
N PRO A 234 22.60 28.17 -21.32
CA PRO A 234 22.83 29.53 -21.82
C PRO A 234 21.85 29.96 -22.92
N ILE A 235 21.50 29.05 -23.85
CA ILE A 235 20.55 29.33 -24.93
C ILE A 235 19.15 29.65 -24.37
N GLU A 236 18.70 28.87 -23.39
CA GLU A 236 17.42 29.13 -22.72
C GLU A 236 17.40 30.47 -21.99
N ILE A 237 18.41 30.75 -21.14
CA ILE A 237 18.42 31.98 -20.34
C ILE A 237 18.51 33.23 -21.24
N ASN A 238 19.27 33.19 -22.32
CA ASN A 238 19.34 34.30 -23.28
C ASN A 238 17.99 34.55 -23.97
N ALA A 239 17.30 33.49 -24.43
CA ALA A 239 15.97 33.62 -25.01
C ALA A 239 14.96 34.20 -24.02
N VAL A 240 14.95 33.69 -22.78
CA VAL A 240 14.10 34.17 -21.69
C VAL A 240 14.39 35.66 -21.42
N ALA A 241 15.66 36.04 -21.33
CA ALA A 241 16.05 37.41 -21.08
C ALA A 241 15.58 38.38 -22.17
N ARG A 242 15.68 37.99 -23.44
CA ARG A 242 15.23 38.81 -24.57
C ARG A 242 13.73 39.07 -24.55
N VAL A 243 12.92 38.12 -24.09
CA VAL A 243 11.46 38.28 -24.05
C VAL A 243 11.02 38.91 -22.73
N TYR A 244 11.39 38.32 -21.59
CA TYR A 244 10.94 38.73 -20.26
C TYR A 244 11.67 39.93 -19.67
N GLY A 245 12.83 40.30 -20.22
CA GLY A 245 13.55 41.52 -19.84
C GLY A 245 12.94 42.79 -20.42
N LYS A 246 12.12 42.71 -21.47
CA LYS A 246 11.48 43.86 -22.11
C LYS A 246 10.57 44.59 -21.11
N GLY A 247 10.92 45.85 -20.79
CA GLY A 247 10.14 46.70 -19.88
C GLY A 247 10.25 46.35 -18.39
N ARG A 248 11.17 45.45 -18.02
CA ARG A 248 11.37 45.03 -16.62
C ARG A 248 12.31 45.99 -15.89
N LYS A 249 11.98 46.32 -14.64
CA LYS A 249 12.83 47.17 -13.78
C LYS A 249 13.88 46.31 -13.07
N ALA A 250 15.06 46.88 -12.83
CA ALA A 250 16.17 46.18 -12.18
C ALA A 250 15.86 45.72 -10.73
N ASP A 251 15.01 46.45 -10.02
CA ASP A 251 14.53 46.10 -8.66
C ASP A 251 13.39 45.06 -8.67
N GLN A 252 12.97 44.59 -9.85
CA GLN A 252 11.88 43.63 -10.05
C GLN A 252 12.27 42.55 -11.06
N PRO A 253 13.38 41.81 -10.81
CA PRO A 253 13.87 40.80 -11.73
C PRO A 253 12.83 39.68 -11.93
N LEU A 254 12.94 38.96 -13.04
CA LEU A 254 12.23 37.70 -13.21
C LEU A 254 12.91 36.67 -12.31
N LEU A 255 12.14 36.05 -11.41
CA LEU A 255 12.64 34.97 -10.56
C LEU A 255 12.65 33.67 -11.37
N VAL A 256 13.77 32.95 -11.40
CA VAL A 256 13.94 31.76 -12.24
C VAL A 256 14.41 30.58 -11.39
N GLY A 257 13.82 29.41 -11.64
CA GLY A 257 14.26 28.15 -11.04
C GLY A 257 13.98 26.94 -11.93
N SER A 258 14.51 25.78 -11.55
CA SER A 258 14.23 24.49 -12.19
C SER A 258 14.11 23.37 -11.14
N VAL A 259 12.99 22.66 -11.17
CA VAL A 259 12.68 21.50 -10.32
C VAL A 259 13.65 20.35 -10.56
N LYS A 260 14.31 20.31 -11.72
CA LYS A 260 15.26 19.26 -12.07
C LYS A 260 16.47 19.25 -11.16
N THR A 261 16.79 20.38 -10.54
CA THR A 261 17.83 20.47 -9.51
C THR A 261 17.43 19.74 -8.21
N ASN A 262 16.14 19.56 -7.95
CA ASN A 262 15.60 18.91 -6.75
C ASN A 262 15.27 17.42 -6.97
N LEU A 263 14.71 17.08 -8.14
CA LEU A 263 14.15 15.74 -8.42
C LEU A 263 14.89 14.97 -9.54
N GLY A 264 15.91 15.58 -10.15
CA GLY A 264 16.43 15.12 -11.44
C GLY A 264 15.50 15.47 -12.60
N HIS A 265 15.93 15.15 -13.82
CA HIS A 265 15.14 15.32 -15.03
C HIS A 265 14.23 14.11 -15.24
N LEU A 266 12.94 14.29 -14.95
CA LEU A 266 11.89 13.27 -15.13
C LEU A 266 11.51 13.03 -16.62
N GLU A 267 12.40 13.31 -17.56
CA GLU A 267 12.23 13.14 -19.02
C GLU A 267 10.83 13.52 -19.52
N SER A 268 10.04 12.56 -20.00
CA SER A 268 8.68 12.81 -20.50
C SER A 268 7.72 13.41 -19.46
N ALA A 269 7.94 13.18 -18.17
CA ALA A 269 7.20 13.76 -17.04
C ALA A 269 7.82 15.07 -16.48
N ALA A 270 8.91 15.58 -17.07
CA ALA A 270 9.57 16.77 -16.53
C ALA A 270 8.74 18.05 -16.64
N GLY A 271 7.96 18.19 -17.71
CA GLY A 271 7.08 19.35 -17.92
C GLY A 271 5.99 19.44 -16.85
N ILE A 272 5.30 18.33 -16.56
CA ILE A 272 4.25 18.30 -15.53
C ILE A 272 4.81 18.53 -14.12
N ALA A 273 6.01 18.03 -13.82
CA ALA A 273 6.69 18.30 -12.55
C ALA A 273 6.98 19.81 -12.37
N GLY A 274 7.44 20.47 -13.45
CA GLY A 274 7.63 21.91 -13.47
C GLY A 274 6.32 22.68 -13.28
N LEU A 275 5.25 22.29 -13.99
CA LEU A 275 3.93 22.89 -13.84
C LEU A 275 3.39 22.78 -12.41
N ILE A 276 3.47 21.60 -11.80
CA ILE A 276 3.03 21.37 -10.42
C ILE A 276 3.82 22.26 -9.46
N LYS A 277 5.16 22.34 -9.60
CA LYS A 277 5.98 23.25 -8.78
C LYS A 277 5.56 24.71 -8.95
N ALA A 278 5.36 25.19 -10.19
CA ALA A 278 4.96 26.56 -10.45
C ALA A 278 3.62 26.92 -9.79
N VAL A 279 2.63 26.01 -9.87
CA VAL A 279 1.33 26.16 -9.19
C VAL A 279 1.49 26.20 -7.67
N LEU A 280 2.28 25.27 -7.09
CA LEU A 280 2.54 25.25 -5.65
C LEU A 280 3.27 26.50 -5.17
N VAL A 281 4.22 27.02 -5.94
CA VAL A 281 4.93 28.28 -5.65
C VAL A 281 3.97 29.46 -5.57
N MET A 282 3.05 29.59 -6.54
CA MET A 282 2.05 30.67 -6.52
C MET A 282 1.08 30.54 -5.34
N GLN A 283 0.63 29.32 -5.06
CA GLN A 283 -0.37 29.04 -4.02
C GLN A 283 0.18 29.15 -2.60
N ARG A 284 1.44 28.75 -2.39
CA ARG A 284 2.12 28.87 -1.10
C ARG A 284 2.79 30.22 -0.92
N GLY A 285 3.01 30.98 -2.00
CA GLY A 285 3.75 32.23 -1.96
C GLY A 285 5.23 32.06 -1.58
N VAL A 286 5.78 30.86 -1.74
CA VAL A 286 7.17 30.53 -1.37
C VAL A 286 7.83 29.80 -2.54
N ILE A 287 9.01 30.27 -2.93
CA ILE A 287 9.86 29.63 -3.93
C ILE A 287 10.85 28.72 -3.21
N PRO A 288 10.82 27.39 -3.46
CA PRO A 288 11.80 26.48 -2.89
C PRO A 288 13.19 26.73 -3.49
N LYS A 289 14.23 26.41 -2.72
CA LYS A 289 15.62 26.61 -3.12
C LYS A 289 15.95 25.85 -4.41
N HIS A 290 16.49 26.57 -5.41
CA HIS A 290 17.16 26.01 -6.58
C HIS A 290 18.51 25.44 -6.15
N LEU A 291 18.69 24.12 -6.30
CA LEU A 291 19.87 23.44 -5.80
C LEU A 291 21.03 23.52 -6.80
N HIS A 292 22.23 23.30 -6.29
CA HIS A 292 23.47 23.17 -7.09
C HIS A 292 23.86 24.38 -7.95
N PHE A 293 23.37 25.57 -7.60
CA PHE A 293 23.81 26.84 -8.18
C PHE A 293 24.72 27.58 -7.18
N ARG A 294 26.01 27.67 -7.52
CA ARG A 294 27.07 28.31 -6.72
C ARG A 294 27.73 29.44 -7.50
N ASP A 295 28.22 29.13 -8.70
CA ASP A 295 28.96 30.04 -9.55
C ASP A 295 28.19 30.20 -10.87
N PRO A 296 27.67 31.40 -11.20
CA PRO A 296 26.88 31.59 -12.41
C PRO A 296 27.66 31.25 -13.69
N ASN A 297 27.00 30.63 -14.68
CA ASN A 297 27.64 30.24 -15.93
C ASN A 297 28.20 31.47 -16.69
N PRO A 298 29.49 31.52 -17.03
CA PRO A 298 30.13 32.69 -17.64
C PRO A 298 29.70 32.94 -19.09
N SER A 299 28.99 32.01 -19.73
CA SER A 299 28.43 32.18 -21.08
C SER A 299 27.16 33.03 -21.10
N VAL A 300 26.70 33.52 -19.94
CA VAL A 300 25.53 34.36 -19.74
C VAL A 300 25.96 35.65 -19.04
N ASP A 301 25.52 36.80 -19.53
CA ASP A 301 25.82 38.13 -18.96
C ASP A 301 24.93 38.46 -17.76
N TRP A 302 25.09 37.74 -16.66
CA TRP A 302 24.19 37.83 -15.49
C TRP A 302 24.03 39.25 -14.93
N ASP A 303 25.07 40.08 -14.96
CA ASP A 303 25.04 41.45 -14.44
C ASP A 303 24.16 42.38 -15.29
N GLY A 304 24.03 42.09 -16.60
CA GLY A 304 23.21 42.85 -17.54
C GLY A 304 21.75 42.38 -17.64
N LEU A 305 21.42 41.24 -17.02
CA LEU A 305 20.12 40.59 -17.17
C LEU A 305 19.16 40.93 -16.01
N PRO A 306 17.91 41.36 -16.26
CA PRO A 306 16.90 41.58 -15.22
C PRO A 306 16.28 40.25 -14.74
N LEU A 307 17.11 39.27 -14.39
CA LEU A 307 16.74 37.91 -14.00
C LEU A 307 17.50 37.52 -12.73
N GLN A 308 16.89 36.72 -11.86
CA GLN A 308 17.50 36.23 -10.63
C GLN A 308 17.21 34.74 -10.44
N VAL A 309 18.27 33.93 -10.35
CA VAL A 309 18.16 32.51 -9.98
C VAL A 309 17.85 32.40 -8.48
N THR A 310 16.84 31.61 -8.11
CA THR A 310 16.34 31.51 -6.73
C THR A 310 17.19 30.54 -5.89
N SER A 311 18.43 30.91 -5.59
CA SER A 311 19.46 30.08 -4.93
C SER A 311 19.24 29.86 -3.41
N SER A 312 18.23 30.49 -2.83
CA SER A 312 17.74 30.26 -1.47
C SER A 312 16.22 30.13 -1.48
N MET A 313 15.65 29.50 -0.45
CA MET A 313 14.20 29.58 -0.24
C MET A 313 13.83 31.04 0.02
N MET A 314 12.81 31.55 -0.66
CA MET A 314 12.39 32.95 -0.55
C MET A 314 10.90 33.11 -0.83
N ASP A 315 10.31 34.16 -0.28
CA ASP A 315 8.91 34.50 -0.57
C ASP A 315 8.77 34.97 -2.02
N LEU A 316 7.66 34.57 -2.65
CA LEU A 316 7.24 35.10 -3.94
C LEU A 316 6.59 36.48 -3.71
N PRO A 317 7.19 37.59 -4.19
CA PRO A 317 6.73 38.93 -3.86
C PRO A 317 5.26 39.15 -4.21
N ALA A 318 4.47 39.64 -3.25
CA ALA A 318 3.09 40.04 -3.49
C ALA A 318 3.03 41.29 -4.39
N ARG A 319 2.07 41.34 -5.32
CA ARG A 319 1.89 42.44 -6.26
C ARG A 319 0.53 43.09 -6.00
N ASN A 320 0.54 44.26 -5.36
CA ASN A 320 -0.65 45.03 -4.93
C ASN A 320 -1.85 44.94 -5.90
N GLY A 321 -2.78 44.02 -5.64
CA GLY A 321 -4.04 43.91 -6.38
C GLY A 321 -3.99 43.19 -7.74
N ARG A 322 -2.89 42.52 -8.11
CA ARG A 322 -2.85 41.63 -9.30
C ARG A 322 -2.53 40.18 -8.92
N PRO A 323 -3.08 39.18 -9.64
CA PRO A 323 -2.69 37.78 -9.46
C PRO A 323 -1.20 37.56 -9.74
N ARG A 324 -0.61 36.56 -9.07
CA ARG A 324 0.73 36.04 -9.41
C ARG A 324 0.68 35.32 -10.75
N VAL A 325 1.74 35.46 -11.54
CA VAL A 325 1.86 34.80 -12.85
C VAL A 325 3.18 34.07 -12.97
N ALA A 326 3.14 32.82 -13.43
CA ALA A 326 4.31 32.00 -13.69
C ALA A 326 4.36 31.50 -15.15
N GLY A 327 5.56 31.51 -15.74
CA GLY A 327 5.86 30.80 -16.97
C GLY A 327 6.39 29.39 -16.69
N VAL A 328 6.13 28.43 -17.57
CA VAL A 328 6.67 27.06 -17.48
C VAL A 328 7.23 26.63 -18.84
N ASN A 329 8.51 26.30 -18.89
CA ASN A 329 9.21 25.80 -20.08
C ASN A 329 9.36 24.28 -20.06
N SER A 330 9.15 23.64 -21.21
CA SER A 330 9.68 22.30 -21.45
C SER A 330 10.09 22.12 -22.91
N PHE A 331 11.35 21.71 -23.12
CA PHE A 331 11.95 21.62 -24.44
C PHE A 331 12.40 20.17 -24.70
N GLY A 332 11.91 19.58 -25.78
CA GLY A 332 12.23 18.23 -26.20
C GLY A 332 13.55 18.21 -26.95
N ILE A 333 14.35 17.15 -26.74
CA ILE A 333 15.64 16.99 -27.40
C ILE A 333 15.55 16.96 -28.93
N SER A 334 14.39 16.61 -29.50
CA SER A 334 14.18 16.62 -30.95
C SER A 334 13.85 18.02 -31.51
N GLY A 335 13.66 19.04 -30.66
CA GLY A 335 13.38 20.41 -31.04
C GLY A 335 11.96 20.91 -30.75
N THR A 336 11.05 20.07 -30.23
CA THR A 336 9.70 20.50 -29.84
C THR A 336 9.76 21.36 -28.57
N ASN A 337 9.24 22.59 -28.62
CA ASN A 337 9.25 23.51 -27.48
C ASN A 337 7.84 23.83 -27.05
N VAL A 338 7.58 23.78 -25.73
CA VAL A 338 6.29 24.12 -25.14
C VAL A 338 6.50 25.18 -24.06
N HIS A 339 5.64 26.19 -24.05
CA HIS A 339 5.59 27.21 -23.01
C HIS A 339 4.15 27.43 -22.52
N LEU A 340 3.96 27.40 -21.20
CA LEU A 340 2.67 27.71 -20.56
C LEU A 340 2.79 28.99 -19.72
N LEU A 341 1.71 29.77 -19.70
CA LEU A 341 1.48 30.91 -18.80
C LEU A 341 0.36 30.55 -17.84
N VAL A 342 0.69 30.53 -16.55
CA VAL A 342 -0.22 30.11 -15.48
C VAL A 342 -0.41 31.28 -14.51
N GLU A 343 -1.66 31.57 -14.19
CA GLU A 343 -2.07 32.65 -13.30
C GLU A 343 -2.71 32.08 -12.03
N GLU A 344 -2.42 32.70 -10.89
CA GLU A 344 -3.08 32.42 -9.62
C GLU A 344 -4.59 32.67 -9.71
N TYR A 345 -5.39 31.74 -9.19
CA TYR A 345 -6.81 31.94 -9.07
C TYR A 345 -7.14 32.64 -7.74
N PRO A 346 -7.78 33.82 -7.73
CA PRO A 346 -8.03 34.55 -6.50
C PRO A 346 -9.07 33.83 -5.63
N ALA A 347 -8.77 33.64 -4.35
CA ALA A 347 -9.77 33.20 -3.38
C ALA A 347 -10.82 34.31 -3.22
N SER A 348 -11.97 34.18 -3.90
CA SER A 348 -13.10 35.12 -3.77
C SER A 348 -13.51 35.28 -2.30
N GLY A 349 -13.68 36.53 -1.88
CA GLY A 349 -13.81 36.96 -0.49
C GLY A 349 -15.02 36.44 0.31
N THR A 350 -14.96 36.74 1.61
CA THR A 350 -15.86 36.32 2.72
C THR A 350 -15.71 34.87 3.19
N ALA A 351 -14.51 34.53 3.71
CA ALA A 351 -14.32 33.29 4.47
C ALA A 351 -14.32 33.59 5.98
N PRO A 352 -14.99 32.78 6.82
CA PRO A 352 -14.88 32.88 8.28
C PRO A 352 -13.52 32.37 8.83
N TYR A 353 -12.69 31.71 8.00
CA TYR A 353 -11.35 31.22 8.35
C TYR A 353 -10.34 31.55 7.22
N ALA A 354 -9.06 31.66 7.58
CA ALA A 354 -8.01 32.01 6.62
C ALA A 354 -7.81 30.88 5.58
N PRO A 355 -8.02 31.14 4.27
CA PRO A 355 -7.90 30.13 3.21
C PRO A 355 -6.49 29.51 3.13
N ASP A 356 -5.46 30.22 3.59
CA ASP A 356 -4.07 29.77 3.54
C ASP A 356 -3.77 28.55 4.44
N ARG A 357 -4.67 28.24 5.39
CA ARG A 357 -4.49 27.13 6.36
C ARG A 357 -5.03 25.79 5.90
N VAL A 358 -5.93 25.77 4.91
CA VAL A 358 -6.45 24.54 4.31
C VAL A 358 -5.97 24.49 2.86
N VAL A 359 -5.33 23.40 2.47
CA VAL A 359 -4.70 23.30 1.15
C VAL A 359 -5.75 23.28 0.03
N GLY A 360 -5.73 24.29 -0.84
CA GLY A 360 -6.61 24.44 -2.01
C GLY A 360 -8.10 24.52 -1.67
N PRO A 361 -8.58 25.57 -0.98
CA PRO A 361 -9.98 25.69 -0.63
C PRO A 361 -10.81 25.93 -1.90
N GLY A 362 -11.78 25.06 -2.18
CA GLY A 362 -12.71 25.23 -3.30
C GLY A 362 -13.69 26.37 -3.08
N GLN A 363 -14.41 26.72 -4.14
CA GLN A 363 -15.49 27.70 -4.02
C GLN A 363 -16.62 27.20 -3.12
N ALA A 364 -17.24 28.13 -2.41
CA ALA A 364 -18.46 27.87 -1.66
C ALA A 364 -19.63 27.67 -2.63
N VAL A 365 -20.24 26.49 -2.59
CA VAL A 365 -21.46 26.19 -3.35
C VAL A 365 -22.63 25.96 -2.41
N VAL A 366 -23.79 26.49 -2.81
CA VAL A 366 -25.06 26.13 -2.17
C VAL A 366 -25.42 24.73 -2.65
N VAL A 367 -25.46 23.78 -1.72
CA VAL A 367 -25.82 22.40 -2.01
C VAL A 367 -27.27 22.36 -2.48
N GLN A 368 -27.43 22.03 -3.77
CA GLN A 368 -28.73 21.89 -4.41
C GLN A 368 -29.41 20.61 -3.94
N GLN A 369 -30.74 20.67 -3.78
CA GLN A 369 -31.51 19.47 -3.53
C GLN A 369 -31.62 18.59 -4.78
N PRO A 370 -31.78 17.25 -4.59
CA PRO A 370 -32.07 16.37 -5.70
C PRO A 370 -33.34 16.82 -6.47
N PRO A 371 -33.37 16.76 -7.81
CA PRO A 371 -34.43 17.34 -8.65
C PRO A 371 -35.86 16.87 -8.38
N LYS A 372 -36.05 15.75 -7.68
CA LYS A 372 -37.36 15.14 -7.42
C LYS A 372 -37.99 15.57 -6.08
N VAL A 373 -37.31 16.38 -5.28
CA VAL A 373 -37.87 16.97 -4.06
C VAL A 373 -38.03 18.46 -4.34
N THR A 374 -39.19 18.85 -4.88
CA THR A 374 -39.45 20.26 -5.18
C THR A 374 -39.91 20.96 -3.91
N ILE A 375 -38.97 21.65 -3.25
CA ILE A 375 -39.31 22.67 -2.25
C ILE A 375 -39.62 23.95 -3.01
N ASP A 376 -40.74 24.60 -2.70
CA ASP A 376 -40.96 26.00 -3.06
C ASP A 376 -40.34 26.87 -1.95
N PRO A 377 -39.12 27.41 -2.13
CA PRO A 377 -38.46 28.20 -1.09
C PRO A 377 -39.17 29.51 -0.77
N THR A 378 -40.16 29.92 -1.58
CA THR A 378 -40.90 31.17 -1.39
C THR A 378 -42.07 31.05 -0.42
N ARG A 379 -42.50 29.82 -0.07
CA ARG A 379 -43.70 29.61 0.76
C ARG A 379 -43.47 29.61 2.27
N HIS A 380 -42.27 29.30 2.78
CA HIS A 380 -42.05 29.12 4.23
C HIS A 380 -40.80 29.85 4.73
N GLY A 381 -40.98 30.84 5.61
CA GLY A 381 -40.03 31.93 5.88
C GLY A 381 -39.05 31.78 7.05
N GLN A 382 -38.81 30.57 7.57
CA GLN A 382 -37.81 30.37 8.65
C GLN A 382 -36.69 29.43 8.18
N ALA A 383 -35.43 29.77 8.48
CA ALA A 383 -34.30 28.88 8.26
C ALA A 383 -34.28 27.75 9.30
N CYS A 384 -33.94 26.52 8.88
CA CYS A 384 -33.66 25.42 9.80
C CYS A 384 -32.42 25.74 10.66
N GLN A 385 -32.37 25.16 11.85
CA GLN A 385 -31.19 25.17 12.72
C GLN A 385 -30.04 24.39 12.08
N LYS A 386 -28.81 24.69 12.48
CA LYS A 386 -27.63 23.96 12.01
C LYS A 386 -27.66 22.51 12.48
N ARG A 387 -27.13 21.59 11.66
CA ARG A 387 -26.90 20.20 12.07
C ARG A 387 -25.73 20.10 13.04
N GLU A 388 -25.96 19.43 14.16
CA GLU A 388 -24.91 19.11 15.14
C GLU A 388 -24.18 17.82 14.80
N VAL A 389 -24.92 16.78 14.38
CA VAL A 389 -24.35 15.48 13.98
C VAL A 389 -24.02 15.47 12.49
N ARG A 390 -22.80 15.05 12.18
CA ARG A 390 -22.27 14.87 10.81
C ARG A 390 -22.03 13.40 10.52
N LEU A 391 -21.99 13.04 9.25
CA LEU A 391 -21.61 11.71 8.78
C LEU A 391 -20.34 11.81 7.93
N LEU A 392 -19.26 11.14 8.34
CA LEU A 392 -18.10 10.89 7.50
C LEU A 392 -18.25 9.50 6.84
N PRO A 393 -18.55 9.42 5.54
CA PRO A 393 -18.55 8.16 4.82
C PRO A 393 -17.12 7.80 4.39
N LEU A 394 -16.68 6.59 4.71
CA LEU A 394 -15.44 5.99 4.21
C LEU A 394 -15.78 4.71 3.46
N SER A 395 -15.02 4.43 2.40
CA SER A 395 -15.09 3.13 1.72
C SER A 395 -13.76 2.71 1.12
N ALA A 396 -13.60 1.40 0.92
CA ALA A 396 -12.47 0.87 0.18
C ALA A 396 -12.81 -0.48 -0.50
N LYS A 397 -11.92 -0.97 -1.37
CA LYS A 397 -12.09 -2.29 -2.02
C LYS A 397 -11.77 -3.48 -1.11
N SER A 398 -11.15 -3.24 0.04
CA SER A 398 -10.81 -4.28 1.02
C SER A 398 -10.85 -3.74 2.45
N GLY A 399 -11.02 -4.62 3.43
CA GLY A 399 -10.97 -4.24 4.85
C GLY A 399 -9.62 -3.63 5.26
N GLN A 400 -8.51 -4.09 4.68
CA GLN A 400 -7.18 -3.50 4.89
C GLN A 400 -7.10 -2.07 4.35
N ALA A 401 -7.57 -1.84 3.13
CA ALA A 401 -7.59 -0.50 2.54
C ALA A 401 -8.50 0.45 3.35
N LEU A 402 -9.61 -0.03 3.91
CA LEU A 402 -10.46 0.79 4.79
C LEU A 402 -9.74 1.18 6.09
N ARG A 403 -8.99 0.26 6.71
CA ARG A 403 -8.15 0.56 7.88
C ARG A 403 -7.08 1.60 7.56
N ASP A 404 -6.40 1.45 6.43
CA ASP A 404 -5.35 2.38 6.01
C ASP A 404 -5.92 3.76 5.67
N LEU A 405 -7.15 3.81 5.13
CA LEU A 405 -7.85 5.07 4.90
C LEU A 405 -8.17 5.76 6.23
N ALA A 406 -8.68 5.02 7.23
CA ALA A 406 -8.93 5.55 8.56
C ALA A 406 -7.67 6.15 9.20
N LYS A 407 -6.51 5.45 9.08
CA LYS A 407 -5.21 5.97 9.54
C LYS A 407 -4.80 7.26 8.84
N ARG A 408 -5.02 7.37 7.52
CA ARG A 408 -4.73 8.60 6.78
C ARG A 408 -5.62 9.77 7.23
N TYR A 409 -6.89 9.49 7.55
CA TYR A 409 -7.80 10.50 8.13
C TYR A 409 -7.37 10.92 9.54
N LEU A 410 -6.83 10.02 10.36
CA LEU A 410 -6.21 10.38 11.65
C LEU A 410 -5.02 11.31 11.45
N SER A 411 -4.08 10.95 10.58
CA SER A 411 -2.91 11.80 10.29
C SER A 411 -3.32 13.17 9.76
N TRP A 412 -4.30 13.22 8.86
CA TRP A 412 -4.84 14.48 8.36
C TRP A 412 -5.49 15.31 9.47
N LEU A 413 -6.25 14.68 10.37
CA LEU A 413 -6.88 15.36 11.49
C LEU A 413 -5.85 15.97 12.45
N ASP A 414 -4.77 15.25 12.73
CA ASP A 414 -3.64 15.74 13.53
C ASP A 414 -2.95 16.93 12.85
N GLU A 415 -2.67 16.84 11.54
CA GLU A 415 -2.09 17.94 10.75
C GLU A 415 -2.98 19.20 10.77
N GLN A 416 -4.31 19.03 10.64
CA GLN A 416 -5.23 20.16 10.71
C GLN A 416 -5.31 20.74 12.13
N LEU A 417 -5.32 19.92 13.17
CA LEU A 417 -5.32 20.40 14.55
C LEU A 417 -4.06 21.21 14.86
N ASP A 418 -2.90 20.78 14.38
CA ASP A 418 -1.64 21.53 14.51
C ASP A 418 -1.72 22.89 13.80
N ALA A 419 -2.26 22.92 12.58
CA ALA A 419 -2.44 24.14 11.80
C ALA A 419 -3.41 25.16 12.43
N PHE A 420 -4.39 24.70 13.21
CA PHE A 420 -5.39 25.54 13.89
C PHE A 420 -5.16 25.68 15.40
N SER A 421 -4.09 25.11 15.96
CA SER A 421 -3.79 25.10 17.39
C SER A 421 -3.75 26.50 18.02
N ALA A 422 -3.30 27.51 17.28
CA ALA A 422 -3.25 28.91 17.73
C ALA A 422 -4.63 29.59 17.89
N GLU A 423 -5.71 29.01 17.34
CA GLU A 423 -7.06 29.61 17.29
C GLU A 423 -8.11 28.87 18.13
N GLY A 424 -7.69 27.95 19.01
CA GLY A 424 -8.60 27.27 19.93
C GLY A 424 -9.26 26.01 19.38
N GLY A 425 -8.72 25.42 18.31
CA GLY A 425 -9.13 24.11 17.78
C GLY A 425 -9.66 24.16 16.34
N LEU A 426 -9.97 22.98 15.79
CA LEU A 426 -10.43 22.85 14.40
C LEU A 426 -11.85 23.40 14.22
N PRO A 427 -12.10 24.34 13.28
CA PRO A 427 -13.43 24.90 13.08
C PRO A 427 -14.44 23.86 12.60
N GLU A 428 -15.66 23.93 13.12
CA GLU A 428 -16.79 23.07 12.77
C GLU A 428 -17.08 23.03 11.26
N GLN A 429 -16.87 24.16 10.56
CA GLN A 429 -17.05 24.27 9.11
C GLN A 429 -16.07 23.38 8.34
N VAL A 430 -14.83 23.22 8.81
CA VAL A 430 -13.81 22.37 8.16
C VAL A 430 -14.20 20.90 8.26
N LEU A 431 -14.73 20.47 9.42
CA LEU A 431 -15.25 19.11 9.59
C LEU A 431 -16.45 18.82 8.69
N ALA A 432 -17.32 19.81 8.50
CA ALA A 432 -18.47 19.68 7.63
C ALA A 432 -18.08 19.68 6.14
N ASP A 433 -17.12 20.52 5.73
CA ASP A 433 -16.56 20.52 4.37
C ASP A 433 -15.78 19.21 4.08
N MET A 434 -15.12 18.62 5.10
CA MET A 434 -14.50 17.28 5.01
C MET A 434 -15.55 16.19 4.79
N ALA A 435 -16.57 16.13 5.64
CA ALA A 435 -17.66 15.15 5.52
C ALA A 435 -18.38 15.27 4.17
N TRP A 436 -18.62 16.51 3.73
CA TRP A 436 -19.17 16.81 2.41
C TRP A 436 -18.27 16.28 1.29
N THR A 437 -16.99 16.66 1.29
CA THR A 437 -16.04 16.24 0.24
C THR A 437 -15.92 14.71 0.18
N ALA A 438 -15.86 14.04 1.33
CA ALA A 438 -15.81 12.59 1.40
C ALA A 438 -17.09 11.92 0.86
N GLY A 439 -18.25 12.57 1.00
CA GLY A 439 -19.53 12.05 0.53
C GLY A 439 -19.83 12.31 -0.96
N VAL A 440 -19.38 13.41 -1.54
CA VAL A 440 -19.71 13.73 -2.96
C VAL A 440 -18.54 13.69 -3.92
N GLY A 441 -17.32 13.65 -3.39
CA GLY A 441 -16.08 13.71 -4.17
C GLY A 441 -15.28 12.41 -4.17
N ARG A 442 -15.85 11.30 -3.71
CA ARG A 442 -15.17 9.99 -3.61
C ARG A 442 -16.07 8.88 -4.18
N CYS A 443 -15.45 7.84 -4.72
CA CYS A 443 -16.18 6.61 -5.01
C CYS A 443 -16.58 5.90 -3.70
N HIS A 444 -17.72 5.20 -3.73
CA HIS A 444 -18.26 4.47 -2.61
C HIS A 444 -18.24 2.94 -2.86
N PHE A 445 -17.10 2.31 -2.54
CA PHE A 445 -16.84 0.87 -2.67
C PHE A 445 -17.62 0.03 -1.65
N ASP A 446 -17.50 -1.29 -1.73
CA ASP A 446 -18.32 -2.22 -0.94
C ASP A 446 -17.92 -2.29 0.54
N CYS A 447 -16.63 -2.18 0.91
CA CYS A 447 -16.25 -2.11 2.34
C CYS A 447 -16.51 -0.69 2.86
N ARG A 448 -17.62 -0.48 3.58
CA ARG A 448 -18.14 0.84 3.95
C ARG A 448 -18.20 1.08 5.45
N ALA A 449 -17.68 2.21 5.91
CA ALA A 449 -17.89 2.74 7.26
C ALA A 449 -18.63 4.08 7.21
N GLY A 450 -19.71 4.20 7.98
CA GLY A 450 -20.39 5.48 8.22
C GLY A 450 -20.13 5.91 9.66
N LEU A 451 -19.32 6.95 9.85
CA LEU A 451 -18.92 7.46 11.16
C LEU A 451 -19.73 8.72 11.48
N THR A 452 -20.58 8.67 12.50
CA THR A 452 -21.36 9.82 12.95
C THR A 452 -20.64 10.57 14.06
N PHE A 453 -20.59 11.89 14.00
CA PHE A 453 -19.85 12.67 15.00
C PHE A 453 -20.41 14.09 15.17
N ASP A 454 -20.35 14.60 16.40
CA ASP A 454 -20.67 16.00 16.74
C ASP A 454 -19.40 16.85 16.93
N CYS A 455 -18.30 16.21 17.36
CA CYS A 455 -17.04 16.86 17.68
C CYS A 455 -15.82 16.05 17.20
N VAL A 456 -14.66 16.72 17.20
CA VAL A 456 -13.38 16.12 16.80
C VAL A 456 -13.01 14.91 17.64
N GLY A 457 -13.25 14.96 18.96
CA GLY A 457 -12.89 13.87 19.87
C GLY A 457 -13.66 12.58 19.58
N GLN A 458 -14.96 12.68 19.30
CA GLN A 458 -15.78 11.53 18.89
C GLN A 458 -15.32 10.96 17.54
N LEU A 459 -15.07 11.83 16.56
CA LEU A 459 -14.56 11.43 15.25
C LEU A 459 -13.23 10.67 15.37
N ARG A 460 -12.27 11.21 16.13
CA ARG A 460 -10.96 10.59 16.35
C ARG A 460 -11.09 9.20 16.95
N LYS A 461 -11.89 9.05 18.01
CA LYS A 461 -12.14 7.75 18.66
C LYS A 461 -12.73 6.71 17.70
N GLN A 462 -13.65 7.13 16.83
CA GLN A 462 -14.24 6.23 15.83
C GLN A 462 -13.25 5.84 14.74
N LEU A 463 -12.43 6.78 14.27
CA LEU A 463 -11.36 6.50 13.31
C LEU A 463 -10.29 5.57 13.90
N GLU A 464 -9.90 5.74 15.17
CA GLU A 464 -9.00 4.85 15.91
C GLU A 464 -9.57 3.43 15.96
N GLY A 465 -10.82 3.27 16.40
CA GLY A 465 -11.49 1.97 16.43
C GLY A 465 -11.57 1.30 15.05
N LEU A 466 -11.85 2.08 13.99
CA LEU A 466 -11.86 1.59 12.62
C LEU A 466 -10.46 1.20 12.12
N ALA A 467 -9.42 1.95 12.51
CA ALA A 467 -8.03 1.67 12.12
C ALA A 467 -7.48 0.40 12.78
N GLU A 468 -7.92 0.07 14.00
CA GLU A 468 -7.53 -1.13 14.74
C GLU A 468 -8.27 -2.38 14.26
N THR A 469 -9.60 -2.32 14.21
CA THR A 469 -10.44 -3.51 13.99
C THR A 469 -10.79 -3.73 12.52
N GLY A 470 -10.94 -2.64 11.75
CA GLY A 470 -11.47 -2.66 10.38
C GLY A 470 -12.88 -3.25 10.28
N LEU A 471 -13.37 -3.39 9.04
CA LEU A 471 -14.52 -4.25 8.74
C LEU A 471 -14.00 -5.56 8.13
N GLN A 472 -14.48 -6.71 8.63
CA GLN A 472 -14.01 -8.02 8.19
C GLN A 472 -14.57 -8.44 6.83
N GLU A 473 -15.81 -8.05 6.48
CA GLU A 473 -16.44 -8.44 5.22
C GLU A 473 -17.25 -7.30 4.60
N ALA A 474 -17.28 -7.26 3.26
CA ALA A 474 -18.20 -6.41 2.53
C ALA A 474 -19.65 -6.91 2.74
N PRO A 475 -20.63 -6.02 2.95
CA PRO A 475 -22.03 -6.41 3.01
C PRO A 475 -22.45 -7.06 1.68
N ARG A 476 -23.41 -7.99 1.75
CA ARG A 476 -24.07 -8.55 0.56
C ARG A 476 -24.65 -7.40 -0.26
N ALA A 477 -24.54 -7.49 -1.59
CA ALA A 477 -25.20 -6.55 -2.48
C ALA A 477 -26.70 -6.48 -2.15
N VAL A 478 -27.16 -5.31 -1.76
CA VAL A 478 -28.57 -5.02 -1.46
C VAL A 478 -29.22 -4.45 -2.71
N ALA A 479 -30.30 -5.06 -3.18
CA ALA A 479 -31.02 -4.64 -4.37
C ALA A 479 -32.43 -4.12 -4.06
N THR A 480 -33.10 -4.68 -3.04
CA THR A 480 -34.54 -4.45 -2.81
C THR A 480 -34.82 -3.91 -1.41
N VAL A 481 -35.54 -2.79 -1.31
CA VAL A 481 -35.86 -2.09 -0.06
C VAL A 481 -37.36 -2.09 0.22
N ALA A 482 -37.75 -2.60 1.39
CA ALA A 482 -39.11 -2.51 1.91
C ALA A 482 -39.21 -1.43 2.99
N PHE A 483 -40.21 -0.54 2.90
CA PHE A 483 -40.53 0.38 3.99
C PHE A 483 -41.65 -0.20 4.85
N ALA A 484 -41.42 -0.28 6.16
CA ALA A 484 -42.39 -0.78 7.14
C ALA A 484 -42.87 0.37 8.03
N TYR A 485 -44.15 0.73 7.96
CA TYR A 485 -44.72 1.91 8.62
C TYR A 485 -45.38 1.54 9.95
N THR A 486 -45.01 2.24 11.02
CA THR A 486 -45.41 1.90 12.39
C THR A 486 -46.88 2.12 12.69
N GLY A 487 -47.42 1.33 13.61
CA GLY A 487 -48.77 1.52 14.13
C GLY A 487 -48.82 2.43 15.36
N GLN A 488 -50.03 2.66 15.85
CA GLN A 488 -50.29 3.37 17.10
C GLN A 488 -49.71 2.59 18.30
N GLY A 489 -49.12 3.33 19.24
CA GLY A 489 -48.49 2.83 20.47
C GLY A 489 -46.97 3.03 20.54
N SER A 490 -46.33 3.52 19.47
CA SER A 490 -44.89 3.82 19.40
C SER A 490 -44.57 5.31 19.60
N GLN A 491 -45.58 6.18 19.58
CA GLN A 491 -45.46 7.63 19.71
C GLN A 491 -44.97 8.07 21.09
N TRP A 492 -44.28 9.22 21.12
CA TRP A 492 -43.83 9.88 22.33
C TRP A 492 -43.76 11.40 22.09
N ALA A 493 -44.01 12.20 23.13
CA ALA A 493 -44.00 13.66 23.03
C ALA A 493 -42.59 14.18 22.71
N GLY A 494 -42.46 14.98 21.66
CA GLY A 494 -41.18 15.43 21.10
C GLY A 494 -40.73 14.64 19.87
N MET A 495 -41.45 13.59 19.46
CA MET A 495 -41.10 12.83 18.26
C MET A 495 -41.08 13.74 17.02
N GLY A 496 -40.04 13.61 16.20
CA GLY A 496 -39.87 14.41 14.98
C GLY A 496 -39.45 15.88 15.18
N ARG A 497 -39.30 16.36 16.42
CA ARG A 497 -38.88 17.76 16.68
C ARG A 497 -37.52 18.09 16.07
N ASP A 498 -36.54 17.20 16.27
CA ASP A 498 -35.19 17.38 15.71
C ASP A 498 -35.21 17.42 14.18
N LEU A 499 -36.03 16.57 13.54
CA LEU A 499 -36.26 16.59 12.10
C LEU A 499 -36.89 17.91 11.65
N TYR A 500 -37.91 18.39 12.35
CA TYR A 500 -38.55 19.67 12.04
C TYR A 500 -37.57 20.84 12.14
N ASP A 501 -36.78 20.86 13.21
CA ASP A 501 -35.87 21.98 13.50
C ASP A 501 -34.66 21.99 12.55
N ARG A 502 -34.17 20.83 12.07
CA ARG A 502 -32.88 20.72 11.36
C ARG A 502 -32.94 20.22 9.92
N GLU A 503 -33.99 19.51 9.52
CA GLU A 503 -34.08 18.86 8.20
C GLU A 503 -35.10 19.58 7.28
N PRO A 504 -34.64 20.38 6.28
CA PRO A 504 -35.54 21.20 5.47
C PRO A 504 -36.63 20.40 4.73
N VAL A 505 -36.32 19.17 4.30
CA VAL A 505 -37.27 18.30 3.59
C VAL A 505 -38.37 17.82 4.54
N ALA A 506 -37.99 17.32 5.71
CA ALA A 506 -38.94 16.87 6.72
C ALA A 506 -39.81 18.03 7.21
N ARG A 507 -39.21 19.20 7.45
CA ARG A 507 -39.91 20.41 7.86
C ARG A 507 -41.02 20.81 6.89
N MET A 508 -40.74 20.81 5.59
CA MET A 508 -41.75 21.13 4.57
C MET A 508 -42.95 20.18 4.63
N VAL A 509 -42.71 18.88 4.86
CA VAL A 509 -43.81 17.91 4.99
C VAL A 509 -44.63 18.18 6.25
N PHE A 510 -43.97 18.46 7.36
CA PHE A 510 -44.65 18.85 8.60
C PHE A 510 -45.48 20.12 8.44
N ASP A 511 -44.93 21.17 7.81
CA ASP A 511 -45.64 22.44 7.59
C ASP A 511 -46.90 22.22 6.74
N ARG A 512 -46.83 21.41 5.67
CA ARG A 512 -48.00 21.06 4.85
C ARG A 512 -49.05 20.25 5.61
N CYS A 513 -48.62 19.28 6.42
CA CYS A 513 -49.54 18.50 7.27
C CYS A 513 -50.19 19.39 8.35
N GLU A 514 -49.43 20.31 8.93
CA GLU A 514 -49.90 21.28 9.92
C GLU A 514 -50.95 22.22 9.32
N GLU A 515 -50.71 22.77 8.12
CA GLU A 515 -51.69 23.62 7.42
C GLU A 515 -53.04 22.90 7.25
N VAL A 516 -53.02 21.66 6.73
CA VAL A 516 -54.23 20.85 6.57
C VAL A 516 -54.91 20.57 7.92
N PHE A 517 -54.14 20.21 8.95
CA PHE A 517 -54.71 19.87 10.25
C PHE A 517 -55.31 21.10 10.96
N LEU A 518 -54.66 22.27 10.84
CA LEU A 518 -55.18 23.53 11.35
C LEU A 518 -56.50 23.91 10.69
N GLU A 519 -56.63 23.72 9.37
CA GLU A 519 -57.90 23.93 8.65
C GLU A 519 -59.02 23.02 9.17
N GLU A 520 -58.71 21.73 9.43
CA GLU A 520 -59.69 20.73 9.87
C GLU A 520 -60.06 20.84 11.35
N ARG A 521 -59.13 21.26 12.22
CA ARG A 521 -59.27 21.15 13.69
C ARG A 521 -59.13 22.47 14.45
N GLY A 522 -58.60 23.52 13.82
CA GLY A 522 -58.41 24.85 14.42
C GLY A 522 -57.33 24.93 15.50
N THR A 523 -56.50 23.89 15.65
CA THR A 523 -55.48 23.76 16.70
C THR A 523 -54.23 23.09 16.14
N SER A 524 -53.05 23.50 16.59
CA SER A 524 -51.78 23.02 16.05
C SER A 524 -51.51 21.56 16.37
N LEU A 525 -51.21 20.75 15.34
CA LEU A 525 -50.73 19.38 15.50
C LEU A 525 -49.29 19.38 16.02
N LEU A 526 -48.44 20.25 15.47
CA LEU A 526 -47.03 20.34 15.86
C LEU A 526 -46.86 20.72 17.33
N ASP A 527 -47.68 21.61 17.88
CA ASP A 527 -47.62 21.94 19.30
C ASP A 527 -47.93 20.71 20.19
N VAL A 528 -48.91 19.90 19.80
CA VAL A 528 -49.24 18.65 20.51
C VAL A 528 -48.15 17.60 20.33
N MET A 529 -47.62 17.43 19.11
CA MET A 529 -46.52 16.50 18.81
C MET A 529 -45.27 16.83 19.62
N PHE A 530 -44.94 18.12 19.76
CA PHE A 530 -43.72 18.58 20.42
C PHE A 530 -43.90 18.87 21.92
N GLY A 531 -45.09 18.61 22.49
CA GLY A 531 -45.37 18.81 23.90
C GLY A 531 -45.34 20.28 24.35
N ARG A 532 -45.69 21.21 23.46
CA ARG A 532 -45.88 22.64 23.75
C ARG A 532 -47.30 22.87 24.29
N ASP A 533 -47.66 24.11 24.66
CA ASP A 533 -48.98 24.50 25.20
C ASP A 533 -50.12 24.32 24.16
N GLY A 534 -50.41 23.08 23.77
CA GLY A 534 -51.50 22.71 22.88
C GLY A 534 -52.77 22.35 23.65
N ASN A 535 -53.94 22.65 23.09
CA ASN A 535 -55.25 22.25 23.62
C ASN A 535 -55.55 20.73 23.45
N GLY A 536 -54.52 19.87 23.38
CA GLY A 536 -54.63 18.44 23.08
C GLY A 536 -53.49 17.63 23.71
N GLN A 537 -53.63 16.31 23.72
CA GLN A 537 -52.64 15.38 24.28
C GLN A 537 -52.30 14.30 23.25
N LEU A 538 -51.01 14.04 23.03
CA LEU A 538 -50.54 12.98 22.14
C LEU A 538 -50.93 11.57 22.62
N GLY A 539 -51.56 11.40 23.79
CA GLY A 539 -52.15 10.13 24.24
C GLY A 539 -53.60 9.90 23.77
N ASP A 540 -54.21 10.87 23.07
CA ASP A 540 -55.55 10.76 22.51
C ASP A 540 -55.47 10.37 21.03
N THR A 541 -56.25 9.36 20.64
CA THR A 541 -56.33 8.82 19.28
C THR A 541 -56.64 9.88 18.22
N ALA A 542 -57.39 10.93 18.60
CA ALA A 542 -57.70 12.05 17.69
C ALA A 542 -56.45 12.86 17.27
N TRP A 543 -55.35 12.71 17.99
CA TRP A 543 -54.06 13.37 17.76
C TRP A 543 -52.96 12.37 17.37
N GLU A 544 -52.98 11.15 17.93
CA GLU A 544 -51.97 10.12 17.66
C GLU A 544 -51.88 9.72 16.19
N GLN A 545 -53.02 9.41 15.57
CA GLN A 545 -53.05 8.96 14.18
C GLN A 545 -52.58 10.01 13.18
N PRO A 546 -53.07 11.26 13.22
CA PRO A 546 -52.55 12.33 12.36
C PRO A 546 -51.07 12.65 12.64
N ALA A 547 -50.62 12.59 13.90
CA ALA A 547 -49.23 12.82 14.25
C ALA A 547 -48.29 11.74 13.69
N LEU A 548 -48.68 10.47 13.78
CA LEU A 548 -47.93 9.36 13.20
C LEU A 548 -47.84 9.49 11.67
N TYR A 549 -48.97 9.78 11.01
CA TYR A 549 -48.99 9.99 9.57
C TYR A 549 -48.05 11.13 9.13
N ALA A 550 -48.10 12.28 9.81
CA ALA A 550 -47.25 13.42 9.49
C ALA A 550 -45.75 13.08 9.64
N LEU A 551 -45.37 12.42 10.74
CA LEU A 551 -44.00 11.97 10.98
C LEU A 551 -43.53 10.96 9.95
N GLU A 552 -44.35 9.96 9.64
CA GLU A 552 -44.00 8.88 8.72
C GLU A 552 -43.85 9.40 7.28
N CYS A 553 -44.73 10.28 6.82
CA CYS A 553 -44.56 10.96 5.53
C CYS A 553 -43.30 11.84 5.50
N ALA A 554 -42.99 12.55 6.58
CA ALA A 554 -41.78 13.36 6.68
C ALA A 554 -40.50 12.51 6.62
N LEU A 555 -40.49 11.36 7.31
CA LEU A 555 -39.40 10.40 7.25
C LEU A 555 -39.24 9.78 5.86
N THR A 556 -40.33 9.42 5.19
CA THR A 556 -40.30 8.91 3.81
C THR A 556 -39.70 9.94 2.86
N ALA A 557 -40.08 11.22 2.97
CA ALA A 557 -39.49 12.29 2.19
C ALA A 557 -38.00 12.50 2.52
N GLN A 558 -37.61 12.39 3.79
CA GLN A 558 -36.23 12.50 4.23
C GLN A 558 -35.35 11.38 3.65
N TRP A 559 -35.81 10.13 3.67
CA TRP A 559 -35.10 9.01 3.03
C TRP A 559 -34.98 9.20 1.51
N ALA A 560 -36.04 9.70 0.87
CA ALA A 560 -36.01 10.00 -0.56
C ALA A 560 -34.99 11.10 -0.89
N SER A 561 -34.73 12.05 0.02
CA SER A 561 -33.73 13.11 -0.17
C SER A 561 -32.29 12.58 -0.22
N VAL A 562 -32.01 11.50 0.51
CA VAL A 562 -30.71 10.79 0.48
C VAL A 562 -30.70 9.63 -0.55
N GLY A 563 -31.70 9.59 -1.44
CA GLY A 563 -31.75 8.65 -2.56
C GLY A 563 -32.38 7.29 -2.26
N ILE A 564 -32.84 7.04 -1.03
CA ILE A 564 -33.45 5.77 -0.64
C ILE A 564 -34.97 5.83 -0.81
N ARG A 565 -35.51 4.88 -1.57
CA ARG A 565 -36.94 4.75 -1.85
C ARG A 565 -37.36 3.29 -1.69
N PRO A 566 -38.63 3.02 -1.31
CA PRO A 566 -39.13 1.66 -1.22
C PRO A 566 -39.45 1.11 -2.61
N ASP A 567 -39.15 -0.17 -2.82
CA ASP A 567 -39.71 -1.00 -3.90
C ASP A 567 -41.07 -1.58 -3.49
N MET A 568 -41.26 -1.75 -2.17
CA MET A 568 -42.48 -2.26 -1.56
C MET A 568 -42.72 -1.63 -0.20
N VAL A 569 -43.99 -1.58 0.20
CA VAL A 569 -44.42 -0.95 1.46
C VAL A 569 -45.35 -1.89 2.24
N LEU A 570 -45.20 -1.87 3.56
CA LEU A 570 -46.04 -2.60 4.51
C LEU A 570 -46.39 -1.67 5.67
N GLY A 571 -47.68 -1.47 5.93
CA GLY A 571 -48.12 -0.77 7.13
C GLY A 571 -48.31 -1.69 8.33
N HIS A 572 -48.47 -1.11 9.52
CA HIS A 572 -49.09 -1.77 10.66
C HIS A 572 -50.25 -0.91 11.16
N SER A 573 -51.48 -1.40 10.99
CA SER A 573 -52.69 -0.65 11.36
C SER A 573 -52.67 0.75 10.70
N VAL A 574 -52.71 1.83 11.49
CA VAL A 574 -52.70 3.22 11.00
C VAL A 574 -51.52 3.55 10.08
N GLY A 575 -50.34 2.93 10.27
CA GLY A 575 -49.17 3.16 9.42
C GLY A 575 -49.40 2.80 7.94
N GLU A 576 -50.40 1.97 7.63
CA GLU A 576 -50.76 1.67 6.25
C GLU A 576 -51.28 2.89 5.49
N ILE A 577 -51.77 3.93 6.17
CA ILE A 577 -52.18 5.19 5.53
C ILE A 577 -50.97 5.90 4.94
N ALA A 578 -49.85 5.98 5.68
CA ALA A 578 -48.60 6.53 5.18
C ALA A 578 -47.97 5.62 4.10
N ALA A 579 -48.06 4.29 4.26
CA ALA A 579 -47.63 3.35 3.24
C ALA A 579 -48.40 3.54 1.91
N ALA A 580 -49.73 3.72 1.97
CA ALA A 580 -50.58 3.97 0.81
C ALA A 580 -50.23 5.33 0.16
N GLN A 581 -49.99 6.37 0.95
CA GLN A 581 -49.52 7.66 0.43
C GLN A 581 -48.18 7.52 -0.30
N ALA A 582 -47.22 6.80 0.28
CA ALA A 582 -45.92 6.56 -0.33
C ALA A 582 -46.01 5.76 -1.63
N ALA A 583 -47.03 4.90 -1.74
CA ALA A 583 -47.36 4.16 -2.96
C ALA A 583 -48.23 4.97 -3.95
N GLY A 584 -48.48 6.26 -3.73
CA GLY A 584 -49.20 7.13 -4.66
C GLY A 584 -50.73 7.00 -4.65
N VAL A 585 -51.30 6.29 -3.67
CA VAL A 585 -52.75 6.02 -3.60
C VAL A 585 -53.58 7.29 -3.40
N PHE A 586 -53.07 8.25 -2.63
CA PHE A 586 -53.64 9.58 -2.45
C PHE A 586 -52.54 10.60 -2.16
N SER A 587 -52.88 11.90 -2.25
CA SER A 587 -51.96 13.01 -1.96
C SER A 587 -51.58 13.07 -0.47
N LEU A 588 -50.51 13.82 -0.14
CA LEU A 588 -50.13 14.08 1.26
C LEU A 588 -51.28 14.73 2.03
N GLU A 589 -51.92 15.74 1.44
CA GLU A 589 -53.02 16.48 2.04
C GLU A 589 -54.25 15.59 2.27
N ASP A 590 -54.63 14.77 1.29
CA ASP A 590 -55.81 13.91 1.42
C ASP A 590 -55.58 12.80 2.45
N GLY A 591 -54.37 12.22 2.49
CA GLY A 591 -54.02 11.26 3.52
C GLY A 591 -53.99 11.89 4.92
N MET A 592 -53.56 13.16 5.04
CA MET A 592 -53.59 13.91 6.29
C MET A 592 -55.03 14.14 6.78
N ARG A 593 -55.93 14.57 5.89
CA ARG A 593 -57.37 14.71 6.20
C ARG A 593 -57.99 13.39 6.60
N PHE A 594 -57.66 12.31 5.89
CA PHE A 594 -58.15 10.98 6.21
C PHE A 594 -57.65 10.50 7.57
N ALA A 595 -56.36 10.66 7.87
CA ALA A 595 -55.78 10.31 9.17
C ALA A 595 -56.41 11.12 10.32
N ALA A 596 -56.63 12.43 10.12
CA ALA A 596 -57.28 13.29 11.10
C ALA A 596 -58.75 12.89 11.34
N THR A 597 -59.50 12.60 10.28
CA THR A 597 -60.90 12.16 10.34
C THR A 597 -61.02 10.80 11.01
N ARG A 598 -60.18 9.83 10.61
CA ARG A 598 -60.12 8.49 11.20
C ARG A 598 -59.78 8.55 12.69
N GLY A 599 -58.76 9.33 13.07
CA GLY A 599 -58.40 9.54 14.47
C GLY A 599 -59.56 10.11 15.29
N LEU A 600 -60.25 11.12 14.77
CA LEU A 600 -61.41 11.72 15.43
C LEU A 600 -62.57 10.73 15.61
N LEU A 601 -62.98 10.06 14.54
CA LEU A 601 -64.06 9.09 14.58
C LEU A 601 -63.76 7.94 15.57
N LEU A 602 -62.54 7.39 15.51
CA LEU A 602 -62.13 6.32 16.42
C LEU A 602 -61.96 6.79 17.87
N SER A 603 -61.65 8.07 18.12
CA SER A 603 -61.61 8.62 19.48
C SER A 603 -63.00 8.67 20.15
N GLN A 604 -64.07 8.71 19.36
CA GLN A 604 -65.47 8.84 19.82
C GLN A 604 -66.15 7.49 20.10
N THR A 605 -65.50 6.36 19.79
CA THR A 605 -66.06 5.03 20.06
C THR A 605 -66.12 4.74 21.55
N GLU A 606 -66.92 3.75 21.95
CA GLU A 606 -67.01 3.31 23.34
C GLU A 606 -65.64 2.89 23.90
N GLY A 607 -65.51 2.95 25.23
CA GLY A 607 -64.31 2.51 25.93
C GLY A 607 -64.04 1.02 25.73
N GLY A 608 -62.79 0.67 25.47
CA GLY A 608 -62.36 -0.70 25.24
C GLY A 608 -60.92 -0.93 25.70
N ALA A 609 -60.45 -2.15 25.52
CA ALA A 609 -59.10 -2.56 25.87
C ALA A 609 -58.45 -3.38 24.76
N MET A 610 -57.12 -3.37 24.75
CA MET A 610 -56.32 -4.25 23.89
C MET A 610 -55.19 -4.89 24.71
N ALA A 611 -54.87 -6.14 24.42
CA ALA A 611 -53.77 -6.86 25.07
C ALA A 611 -52.96 -7.68 24.05
N ALA A 612 -51.64 -7.63 24.19
CA ALA A 612 -50.71 -8.49 23.47
C ALA A 612 -50.54 -9.82 24.23
N VAL A 613 -50.88 -10.93 23.58
CA VAL A 613 -50.81 -12.30 24.09
C VAL A 613 -49.65 -13.02 23.40
N PHE A 614 -48.64 -13.43 24.16
CA PHE A 614 -47.44 -14.07 23.65
C PHE A 614 -47.64 -15.59 23.54
N ALA A 615 -48.50 -15.99 22.60
CA ALA A 615 -48.79 -17.38 22.27
C ALA A 615 -49.07 -17.55 20.77
N PRO A 616 -48.98 -18.79 20.22
CA PRO A 616 -49.34 -19.06 18.84
C PRO A 616 -50.79 -18.69 18.52
N PRO A 617 -51.10 -18.24 17.28
CA PRO A 617 -52.42 -17.78 16.87
C PRO A 617 -53.54 -18.76 17.19
N ASP A 618 -53.37 -20.04 16.89
CA ASP A 618 -54.38 -21.08 17.15
C ASP A 618 -54.81 -21.17 18.62
N LYS A 619 -53.86 -21.00 19.56
CA LYS A 619 -54.13 -21.00 21.00
C LYS A 619 -54.93 -19.78 21.41
N VAL A 620 -54.57 -18.60 20.89
CA VAL A 620 -55.28 -17.35 21.21
C VAL A 620 -56.68 -17.36 20.61
N GLU A 621 -56.85 -17.82 19.37
CA GLU A 621 -58.17 -17.97 18.73
C GLU A 621 -59.09 -18.94 19.49
N ALA A 622 -58.55 -20.06 19.98
CA ALA A 622 -59.30 -20.99 20.83
C ALA A 622 -59.75 -20.31 22.14
N ALA A 623 -58.86 -19.55 22.78
CA ALA A 623 -59.19 -18.82 24.00
C ALA A 623 -60.24 -17.71 23.76
N VAL A 624 -60.12 -16.96 22.66
CA VAL A 624 -61.11 -15.95 22.26
C VAL A 624 -62.48 -16.57 22.01
N ARG A 625 -62.55 -17.70 21.27
CA ARG A 625 -63.82 -18.43 21.05
C ARG A 625 -64.44 -18.89 22.37
N ALA A 626 -63.65 -19.43 23.29
CA ALA A 626 -64.13 -19.85 24.60
C ALA A 626 -64.64 -18.66 25.44
N ALA A 627 -63.91 -17.54 25.46
CA ALA A 627 -64.34 -16.33 26.17
C ALA A 627 -65.65 -15.75 25.60
N ASN A 628 -65.81 -15.77 24.28
CA ASN A 628 -67.02 -15.28 23.62
C ASN A 628 -68.22 -16.21 23.80
N ALA A 629 -68.01 -17.53 23.93
CA ALA A 629 -69.09 -18.46 24.21
C ALA A 629 -69.69 -18.25 25.61
N GLU A 630 -68.91 -17.69 26.54
CA GLU A 630 -69.31 -17.36 27.91
C GLU A 630 -69.91 -15.94 28.03
N SER A 631 -69.71 -15.08 27.02
CA SER A 631 -70.18 -13.69 27.00
C SER A 631 -71.44 -13.53 26.14
N GLY A 632 -72.42 -12.77 26.61
CA GLY A 632 -73.66 -12.44 25.88
C GLY A 632 -73.58 -11.15 25.06
N GLY A 633 -72.40 -10.52 24.96
CA GLY A 633 -72.18 -9.20 24.36
C GLY A 633 -71.31 -9.20 23.11
N VAL A 634 -70.70 -8.04 22.83
CA VAL A 634 -69.83 -7.78 21.65
C VAL A 634 -68.59 -8.71 21.61
N GLY A 635 -68.11 -9.14 22.79
CA GLY A 635 -67.04 -10.11 22.97
C GLY A 635 -65.64 -9.59 22.61
N VAL A 636 -64.64 -10.48 22.70
CA VAL A 636 -63.25 -10.26 22.33
C VAL A 636 -63.03 -10.60 20.85
N ASN A 637 -62.25 -9.78 20.14
CA ASN A 637 -61.84 -9.99 18.76
C ASN A 637 -60.30 -10.16 18.66
N MET A 638 -59.87 -10.84 17.61
CA MET A 638 -58.47 -10.79 17.17
C MET A 638 -58.25 -9.44 16.48
N ALA A 639 -57.22 -8.70 16.91
CA ALA A 639 -56.90 -7.37 16.38
C ALA A 639 -55.64 -7.38 15.50
N ALA A 640 -54.66 -8.23 15.80
CA ALA A 640 -53.45 -8.36 14.98
C ALA A 640 -52.76 -9.72 15.19
N ASP A 641 -52.20 -10.26 14.11
CA ASP A 641 -51.17 -11.30 14.14
C ASP A 641 -49.80 -10.68 13.82
N ASN A 642 -49.00 -10.46 14.86
CA ASN A 642 -47.64 -9.93 14.75
C ASN A 642 -46.58 -11.04 14.72
N GLY A 643 -46.97 -12.32 14.73
CA GLY A 643 -46.08 -13.47 14.75
C GLY A 643 -45.54 -13.75 16.15
N LEU A 644 -44.72 -12.83 16.68
CA LEU A 644 -44.14 -12.93 18.03
C LEU A 644 -45.21 -12.94 19.14
N HIS A 645 -46.32 -12.23 18.90
CA HIS A 645 -47.48 -12.19 19.77
C HIS A 645 -48.74 -11.83 18.97
N GLN A 646 -49.89 -12.18 19.52
CA GLN A 646 -51.20 -11.84 18.97
C GLN A 646 -51.78 -10.68 19.76
N VAL A 647 -52.56 -9.81 19.13
CA VAL A 647 -53.28 -8.74 19.83
C VAL A 647 -54.75 -9.07 19.85
N VAL A 648 -55.35 -9.02 21.03
CA VAL A 648 -56.80 -9.15 21.23
C VAL A 648 -57.38 -7.80 21.65
N SER A 649 -58.60 -7.50 21.22
CA SER A 649 -59.31 -6.25 21.52
C SER A 649 -60.78 -6.51 21.84
N GLY A 650 -61.37 -5.71 22.72
CA GLY A 650 -62.78 -5.86 23.11
C GLY A 650 -63.15 -5.05 24.35
N PRO A 651 -64.31 -5.34 24.96
CA PRO A 651 -64.72 -4.72 26.22
C PRO A 651 -63.66 -4.91 27.31
N VAL A 652 -63.48 -3.88 28.16
CA VAL A 652 -62.44 -3.87 29.20
C VAL A 652 -62.50 -5.11 30.10
N ALA A 653 -63.70 -5.44 30.59
CA ALA A 653 -63.92 -6.58 31.48
C ALA A 653 -63.59 -7.93 30.81
N ASP A 654 -63.94 -8.09 29.53
CA ASP A 654 -63.71 -9.33 28.78
C ASP A 654 -62.22 -9.54 28.51
N ILE A 655 -61.48 -8.46 28.19
CA ILE A 655 -60.02 -8.50 28.02
C ILE A 655 -59.32 -8.81 29.34
N GLU A 656 -59.75 -8.23 30.46
CA GLU A 656 -59.17 -8.51 31.78
C GLU A 656 -59.42 -9.95 32.23
N SER A 657 -60.64 -10.46 32.01
CA SER A 657 -60.99 -11.86 32.29
C SER A 657 -60.14 -12.82 31.44
N LEU A 658 -60.05 -12.58 30.12
CA LEU A 658 -59.23 -13.37 29.22
C LEU A 658 -57.74 -13.33 29.60
N SER A 659 -57.22 -12.15 29.94
CA SER A 659 -55.82 -11.97 30.35
C SER A 659 -55.54 -12.77 31.62
N THR A 660 -56.39 -12.66 32.65
CA THR A 660 -56.24 -13.40 33.92
C THR A 660 -56.24 -14.91 33.69
N ARG A 661 -57.15 -15.41 32.83
CA ARG A 661 -57.21 -16.83 32.49
C ARG A 661 -55.93 -17.29 31.80
N LEU A 662 -55.48 -16.57 30.77
CA LEU A 662 -54.26 -16.92 30.03
C LEU A 662 -53.01 -16.85 30.91
N GLU A 663 -52.91 -15.85 31.79
CA GLU A 663 -51.81 -15.73 32.76
C GLU A 663 -51.81 -16.89 33.76
N SER A 664 -52.98 -17.36 34.21
CA SER A 664 -53.10 -18.55 35.07
C SER A 664 -52.66 -19.85 34.37
N GLU A 665 -52.70 -19.88 33.04
CA GLU A 665 -52.17 -20.96 32.20
C GLU A 665 -50.69 -20.77 31.84
N GLY A 666 -50.01 -19.77 32.43
CA GLY A 666 -48.60 -19.46 32.19
C GLY A 666 -48.32 -18.73 30.87
N VAL A 667 -49.34 -18.21 30.18
CA VAL A 667 -49.16 -17.40 28.98
C VAL A 667 -48.88 -15.95 29.38
N ARG A 668 -47.79 -15.37 28.87
CA ARG A 668 -47.49 -13.95 29.09
C ARG A 668 -48.51 -13.10 28.33
N VAL A 669 -49.15 -12.17 29.04
CA VAL A 669 -50.04 -11.16 28.47
C VAL A 669 -49.51 -9.78 28.85
N ARG A 670 -49.63 -8.81 27.94
CA ARG A 670 -49.26 -7.40 28.18
C ARG A 670 -50.37 -6.50 27.70
N ARG A 671 -50.97 -5.75 28.63
CA ARG A 671 -51.96 -4.73 28.29
C ARG A 671 -51.32 -3.62 27.44
N LEU A 672 -52.00 -3.21 26.37
CA LEU A 672 -51.55 -2.12 25.52
C LEU A 672 -52.06 -0.79 26.06
N ASN A 673 -51.28 0.27 25.86
CA ASN A 673 -51.61 1.61 26.33
C ASN A 673 -52.61 2.28 25.37
N THR A 674 -53.88 1.87 25.45
CA THR A 674 -55.00 2.45 24.69
C THR A 674 -56.28 2.30 25.51
N THR A 675 -57.18 3.28 25.38
CA THR A 675 -58.52 3.28 25.98
C THR A 675 -59.61 2.82 25.01
N ARG A 676 -59.22 2.42 23.80
CA ARG A 676 -60.11 2.00 22.71
C ARG A 676 -59.75 0.59 22.25
N ALA A 677 -60.74 -0.13 21.74
CA ALA A 677 -60.58 -1.48 21.20
C ALA A 677 -60.60 -1.43 19.66
N PHE A 678 -59.47 -1.09 19.04
CA PHE A 678 -59.34 -1.08 17.57
C PHE A 678 -59.43 -2.50 16.99
N HIS A 679 -59.79 -2.60 15.71
CA HIS A 679 -59.93 -3.89 15.01
C HIS A 679 -60.95 -4.82 15.69
N SER A 680 -62.06 -4.25 16.18
CA SER A 680 -63.09 -4.95 16.94
C SER A 680 -64.50 -4.48 16.58
N ALA A 681 -65.53 -5.22 17.01
CA ALA A 681 -66.92 -4.81 16.81
C ALA A 681 -67.27 -3.47 17.51
N LEU A 682 -66.50 -3.03 18.51
CA LEU A 682 -66.75 -1.76 19.21
C LEU A 682 -66.53 -0.52 18.32
N ILE A 683 -65.89 -0.66 17.16
CA ILE A 683 -65.72 0.44 16.21
C ILE A 683 -66.78 0.49 15.11
N GLU A 684 -67.69 -0.50 15.03
CA GLU A 684 -68.74 -0.55 14.01
C GLU A 684 -69.58 0.73 13.88
N PRO A 685 -69.94 1.45 14.97
CA PRO A 685 -70.75 2.67 14.88
C PRO A 685 -70.15 3.80 14.04
N VAL A 686 -68.83 3.81 13.84
CA VAL A 686 -68.13 4.88 13.10
C VAL A 686 -67.68 4.47 11.71
N LEU A 687 -67.88 3.21 11.31
CA LEU A 687 -67.39 2.66 10.04
C LEU A 687 -68.05 3.29 8.80
N ASP A 688 -69.34 3.62 8.86
CA ASP A 688 -70.05 4.28 7.74
C ASP A 688 -69.50 5.69 7.50
N ALA A 689 -69.28 6.44 8.58
CA ALA A 689 -68.67 7.78 8.52
C ALA A 689 -67.21 7.72 8.04
N LEU A 690 -66.45 6.71 8.48
CA LEU A 690 -65.07 6.51 8.04
C LEU A 690 -65.01 6.22 6.53
N GLN A 691 -65.87 5.34 6.02
CA GLN A 691 -65.95 5.04 4.60
C GLN A 691 -66.29 6.30 3.78
N ALA A 692 -67.31 7.06 4.22
CA ALA A 692 -67.75 8.28 3.55
C ALA A 692 -66.68 9.38 3.51
N SER A 693 -65.72 9.38 4.45
CA SER A 693 -64.65 10.38 4.47
C SER A 693 -63.73 10.34 3.24
N LEU A 694 -63.72 9.24 2.49
CA LEU A 694 -62.95 9.09 1.26
C LEU A 694 -63.75 9.33 -0.03
N ASP A 695 -65.06 9.62 0.05
CA ASP A 695 -65.92 9.84 -1.13
C ASP A 695 -65.48 11.04 -1.98
N HIS A 696 -64.73 11.98 -1.38
CA HIS A 696 -64.20 13.18 -2.04
C HIS A 696 -62.69 13.09 -2.36
N VAL A 697 -62.04 11.98 -2.00
CA VAL A 697 -60.62 11.74 -2.27
C VAL A 697 -60.48 10.96 -3.57
N THR A 698 -59.61 11.43 -4.46
CA THR A 698 -59.31 10.68 -5.69
C THR A 698 -58.30 9.58 -5.39
N VAL A 699 -58.80 8.36 -5.15
CA VAL A 699 -57.97 7.18 -4.89
C VAL A 699 -57.39 6.62 -6.19
N GLN A 700 -56.07 6.53 -6.26
CA GLN A 700 -55.33 5.94 -7.37
C GLN A 700 -54.93 4.49 -7.08
N PRO A 701 -54.74 3.64 -8.11
CA PRO A 701 -54.05 2.37 -7.97
C PRO A 701 -52.63 2.58 -7.44
N PRO A 702 -52.10 1.71 -6.54
CA PRO A 702 -50.73 1.83 -6.05
C PRO A 702 -49.68 1.76 -7.16
N GLU A 703 -48.71 2.68 -7.14
CA GLU A 703 -47.53 2.70 -8.02
C GLU A 703 -46.41 1.77 -7.51
N LEU A 704 -46.42 1.48 -6.21
CA LEU A 704 -45.49 0.57 -5.55
C LEU A 704 -46.22 -0.69 -5.07
N THR A 705 -45.47 -1.77 -4.83
CA THR A 705 -46.06 -2.99 -4.25
C THR A 705 -46.48 -2.71 -2.81
N VAL A 706 -47.79 -2.71 -2.55
CA VAL A 706 -48.35 -2.60 -1.19
C VAL A 706 -48.66 -3.99 -0.66
N VAL A 707 -48.19 -4.34 0.53
CA VAL A 707 -48.58 -5.57 1.23
C VAL A 707 -49.70 -5.24 2.21
N SER A 708 -50.91 -5.75 1.90
CA SER A 708 -52.14 -5.40 2.60
C SER A 708 -52.17 -5.94 4.04
N ASN A 709 -52.56 -5.11 5.01
CA ASN A 709 -52.77 -5.57 6.39
C ASN A 709 -53.95 -6.54 6.51
N LEU A 710 -54.91 -6.53 5.59
CA LEU A 710 -56.08 -7.43 5.68
C LEU A 710 -55.76 -8.87 5.26
N THR A 711 -54.93 -9.03 4.23
CA THR A 711 -54.66 -10.34 3.63
C THR A 711 -53.25 -10.85 3.92
N GLY A 712 -52.34 -9.96 4.34
CA GLY A 712 -50.91 -10.25 4.46
C GLY A 712 -50.25 -10.56 3.11
N ARG A 713 -50.88 -10.22 1.99
CA ARG A 713 -50.42 -10.48 0.62
C ARG A 713 -50.28 -9.16 -0.15
N ALA A 714 -49.48 -9.19 -1.22
CA ALA A 714 -49.37 -8.06 -2.14
C ALA A 714 -50.73 -7.72 -2.76
N VAL A 715 -51.05 -6.42 -2.83
CA VAL A 715 -52.24 -5.90 -3.49
C VAL A 715 -52.08 -6.14 -5.00
N ASN A 716 -53.07 -6.79 -5.62
CA ASN A 716 -53.02 -7.09 -7.05
C ASN A 716 -53.18 -5.83 -7.90
N GLY A 717 -52.54 -5.81 -9.08
CA GLY A 717 -52.69 -4.72 -10.05
C GLY A 717 -54.16 -4.52 -10.43
N GLY A 718 -54.73 -3.36 -10.04
CA GLY A 718 -56.12 -2.98 -10.29
C GLY A 718 -57.03 -2.96 -9.06
N GLN A 719 -56.58 -3.47 -7.90
CA GLN A 719 -57.32 -3.34 -6.65
C GLN A 719 -57.09 -1.94 -6.04
N LEU A 720 -58.18 -1.20 -5.81
CA LEU A 720 -58.13 0.12 -5.17
C LEU A 720 -58.18 -0.03 -3.64
N LEU A 721 -57.40 0.80 -2.95
CA LEU A 721 -57.44 0.97 -1.50
C LEU A 721 -58.47 2.06 -1.16
N ASP A 722 -59.73 1.82 -1.54
CA ASP A 722 -60.85 2.75 -1.45
C ASP A 722 -61.53 2.76 -0.08
N GLY A 723 -62.60 3.54 0.09
CA GLY A 723 -63.35 3.61 1.35
C GLY A 723 -63.84 2.25 1.87
N ALA A 724 -64.17 1.30 0.97
CA ALA A 724 -64.59 -0.04 1.37
C ALA A 724 -63.41 -0.86 1.91
N TYR A 725 -62.22 -0.70 1.32
CA TYR A 725 -60.99 -1.25 1.89
C TYR A 725 -60.73 -0.70 3.29
N TRP A 726 -60.76 0.62 3.47
CA TRP A 726 -60.44 1.26 4.75
C TRP A 726 -61.46 0.99 5.86
N ARG A 727 -62.73 0.79 5.49
CA ARG A 727 -63.78 0.29 6.40
C ARG A 727 -63.38 -1.06 7.00
N ARG A 728 -62.97 -1.99 6.13
CA ARG A 728 -62.52 -3.33 6.54
C ARG A 728 -61.23 -3.24 7.34
N HIS A 729 -60.27 -2.45 6.86
CA HIS A 729 -58.98 -2.20 7.52
C HIS A 729 -59.11 -1.75 8.97
N ALA A 730 -60.07 -0.89 9.29
CA ALA A 730 -60.27 -0.45 10.67
C ALA A 730 -60.86 -1.56 11.58
N ARG A 731 -61.60 -2.51 11.00
CA ARG A 731 -62.46 -3.47 11.71
C ARG A 731 -61.89 -4.87 11.82
N GLU A 732 -61.19 -5.33 10.79
CA GLU A 732 -60.63 -6.68 10.66
C GLU A 732 -59.20 -6.75 11.22
N PRO A 733 -58.70 -7.94 11.59
CA PRO A 733 -57.37 -8.08 12.20
C PRO A 733 -56.23 -7.71 11.23
N VAL A 734 -55.16 -7.13 11.76
CA VAL A 734 -53.92 -6.85 11.03
C VAL A 734 -53.05 -8.11 10.86
N ALA A 735 -52.83 -8.55 9.63
CA ALA A 735 -52.04 -9.73 9.26
C ALA A 735 -50.53 -9.40 9.05
N PHE A 736 -49.89 -8.76 10.02
CA PHE A 736 -48.50 -8.27 9.89
C PHE A 736 -47.49 -9.39 9.68
N ALA A 737 -47.59 -10.51 10.41
CA ALA A 737 -46.67 -11.64 10.27
C ALA A 737 -46.69 -12.24 8.86
N SER A 738 -47.89 -12.38 8.29
CA SER A 738 -48.05 -12.81 6.89
C SER A 738 -47.51 -11.77 5.92
N GLY A 739 -47.69 -10.48 6.22
CA GLY A 739 -47.09 -9.40 5.45
C GLY A 739 -45.56 -9.47 5.40
N ALA A 740 -44.91 -9.66 6.56
CA ALA A 740 -43.45 -9.82 6.64
C ALA A 740 -42.96 -11.05 5.85
N ARG A 741 -43.69 -12.17 5.91
CA ARG A 741 -43.40 -13.35 5.06
C ARG A 741 -43.52 -13.04 3.57
N THR A 742 -44.53 -12.27 3.18
CA THR A 742 -44.68 -11.82 1.78
C THR A 742 -43.52 -10.92 1.34
N LEU A 743 -43.00 -10.03 2.20
CA LEU A 743 -41.79 -9.25 1.88
C LEU A 743 -40.58 -10.16 1.61
N ALA A 744 -40.43 -11.24 2.38
CA ALA A 744 -39.40 -12.25 2.16
C ALA A 744 -39.60 -13.02 0.85
N GLU A 745 -40.84 -13.43 0.55
CA GLU A 745 -41.21 -14.09 -0.72
C GLU A 745 -40.92 -13.20 -1.95
N LEU A 746 -41.09 -11.88 -1.80
CA LEU A 746 -40.80 -10.87 -2.83
C LEU A 746 -39.31 -10.48 -2.90
N GLY A 747 -38.46 -11.03 -2.03
CA GLY A 747 -37.01 -10.83 -2.07
C GLY A 747 -36.52 -9.51 -1.48
N ALA A 748 -37.20 -8.97 -0.45
CA ALA A 748 -36.70 -7.78 0.25
C ALA A 748 -35.37 -8.07 0.98
N ASP A 749 -34.33 -7.31 0.65
CA ASP A 749 -33.00 -7.41 1.27
C ASP A 749 -32.89 -6.51 2.51
N VAL A 750 -33.58 -5.36 2.49
CA VAL A 750 -33.65 -4.39 3.59
C VAL A 750 -35.09 -4.14 3.98
N ILE A 751 -35.35 -4.11 5.29
CA ILE A 751 -36.56 -3.55 5.88
C ILE A 751 -36.18 -2.28 6.61
N LEU A 752 -36.73 -1.15 6.17
CA LEU A 752 -36.56 0.13 6.80
C LEU A 752 -37.84 0.52 7.54
N GLU A 753 -37.77 0.55 8.87
CA GLU A 753 -38.87 0.97 9.72
C GLU A 753 -39.03 2.50 9.69
N ILE A 754 -40.21 2.94 9.27
CA ILE A 754 -40.63 4.33 9.16
C ILE A 754 -41.57 4.62 10.32
N GLY A 755 -41.11 5.41 11.30
CA GLY A 755 -41.87 5.72 12.50
C GLY A 755 -41.01 6.29 13.64
N PRO A 756 -41.61 6.53 14.83
CA PRO A 756 -40.96 7.18 15.96
C PRO A 756 -40.00 6.28 16.77
N GLY A 757 -39.85 5.00 16.41
CA GLY A 757 -39.00 4.06 17.13
C GLY A 757 -38.79 2.73 16.39
N SER A 758 -38.29 1.72 17.11
CA SER A 758 -37.96 0.38 16.57
C SER A 758 -38.88 -0.71 17.16
N VAL A 759 -40.16 -0.69 16.76
CA VAL A 759 -41.19 -1.64 17.23
C VAL A 759 -41.46 -2.75 16.22
N LEU A 760 -41.42 -2.47 14.92
CA LEU A 760 -41.70 -3.43 13.85
C LEU A 760 -40.50 -4.33 13.57
N ALA A 761 -39.29 -3.81 13.73
CA ALA A 761 -38.05 -4.52 13.44
C ALA A 761 -37.97 -5.92 14.09
N PRO A 762 -38.15 -6.09 15.42
CA PRO A 762 -38.14 -7.41 16.04
C PRO A 762 -39.28 -8.32 15.58
N MET A 763 -40.45 -7.75 15.26
CA MET A 763 -41.62 -8.51 14.79
C MET A 763 -41.40 -9.05 13.38
N ALA A 764 -40.85 -8.22 12.48
CA ALA A 764 -40.51 -8.61 11.12
C ALA A 764 -39.42 -9.70 11.11
N SER A 765 -38.36 -9.55 11.92
CA SER A 765 -37.32 -10.58 12.04
C SER A 765 -37.87 -11.90 12.58
N SER A 766 -38.77 -11.86 13.57
CA SER A 766 -39.38 -13.08 14.13
C SER A 766 -40.35 -13.77 13.17
N ALA A 767 -41.01 -13.01 12.29
CA ALA A 767 -41.92 -13.56 11.28
C ALA A 767 -41.19 -14.01 10.00
N TRP A 768 -39.90 -13.69 9.86
CA TRP A 768 -39.12 -13.99 8.68
C TRP A 768 -38.90 -15.50 8.52
N PRO A 769 -39.12 -16.08 7.31
CA PRO A 769 -38.90 -17.50 7.10
C PRO A 769 -37.43 -17.91 7.27
N GLU A 770 -37.15 -19.00 7.99
CA GLU A 770 -35.79 -19.57 8.09
C GLU A 770 -35.22 -20.02 6.74
N SER A 771 -36.10 -20.33 5.77
CA SER A 771 -35.72 -20.71 4.40
C SER A 771 -35.25 -19.52 3.55
N ALA A 772 -35.48 -18.29 4.00
CA ALA A 772 -35.06 -17.07 3.31
C ALA A 772 -33.85 -16.43 4.02
N PRO A 773 -32.93 -15.77 3.29
CA PRO A 773 -31.88 -14.96 3.91
C PRO A 773 -32.49 -13.91 4.83
N ALA A 774 -31.95 -13.74 6.03
CA ALA A 774 -32.39 -12.71 6.96
C ALA A 774 -32.18 -11.30 6.34
N PRO A 775 -33.15 -10.38 6.46
CA PRO A 775 -33.03 -9.06 5.90
C PRO A 775 -32.19 -8.19 6.83
N VAL A 776 -31.57 -7.16 6.26
CA VAL A 776 -31.04 -6.07 7.07
C VAL A 776 -32.22 -5.25 7.58
N VAL A 777 -32.31 -5.05 8.89
CA VAL A 777 -33.39 -4.25 9.49
C VAL A 777 -32.84 -2.96 10.05
N LEU A 778 -33.37 -1.83 9.57
CA LEU A 778 -32.99 -0.47 9.95
C LEU A 778 -34.20 0.27 10.50
N SER A 779 -33.98 1.25 11.38
CA SER A 779 -35.04 2.10 11.91
C SER A 779 -34.69 3.56 11.66
N SER A 780 -35.67 4.34 11.20
CA SER A 780 -35.48 5.75 10.88
C SER A 780 -35.13 6.60 12.09
N LEU A 781 -35.78 6.31 13.23
CA LEU A 781 -35.57 6.97 14.51
C LEU A 781 -35.47 5.92 15.62
N ARG A 782 -34.75 6.27 16.68
CA ARG A 782 -34.76 5.53 17.95
C ARG A 782 -34.94 6.51 19.10
N PRO A 783 -35.73 6.19 20.13
CA PRO A 783 -35.75 6.99 21.34
C PRO A 783 -34.32 7.04 21.91
N ALA A 784 -33.82 8.24 22.17
CA ALA A 784 -32.53 8.39 22.84
C ALA A 784 -32.64 7.80 24.26
N PRO A 785 -31.75 6.86 24.67
CA PRO A 785 -31.65 6.49 26.08
C PRO A 785 -31.41 7.73 26.95
N THR A 786 -31.94 7.74 28.17
CA THR A 786 -31.90 8.89 29.10
C THR A 786 -30.51 9.41 29.43
N ASP A 787 -29.46 8.60 29.24
CA ASP A 787 -28.05 8.95 29.49
C ASP A 787 -27.19 9.01 28.21
N SER A 788 -27.80 9.19 27.04
CA SER A 788 -27.07 9.20 25.76
C SER A 788 -26.51 10.57 25.43
N PRO A 789 -25.40 10.65 24.67
CA PRO A 789 -24.98 11.90 24.03
C PRO A 789 -26.12 12.49 23.19
N GLU A 790 -26.23 13.82 23.17
CA GLU A 790 -27.14 14.56 22.28
C GLU A 790 -26.96 14.06 20.83
N GLY A 791 -28.05 13.76 20.12
CA GLY A 791 -28.03 13.24 18.75
C GLY A 791 -28.04 11.71 18.59
N SER A 792 -28.01 10.94 19.68
CA SER A 792 -28.21 9.48 19.64
C SER A 792 -29.61 9.12 19.14
N GLY A 793 -29.71 8.34 18.05
CA GLY A 793 -30.99 7.99 17.42
C GLY A 793 -31.48 8.96 16.34
N SER A 794 -30.63 9.89 15.89
CA SER A 794 -30.89 10.80 14.77
C SER A 794 -30.95 10.08 13.42
N ILE A 795 -31.54 10.75 12.43
CA ILE A 795 -31.59 10.25 11.04
C ILE A 795 -30.20 10.05 10.43
N ALA A 796 -29.19 10.83 10.85
CA ALA A 796 -27.81 10.68 10.38
C ALA A 796 -27.22 9.31 10.75
N GLU A 797 -27.53 8.78 11.94
CA GLU A 797 -27.11 7.43 12.36
C GLU A 797 -27.84 6.35 11.55
N ALA A 798 -29.13 6.55 11.25
CA ALA A 798 -29.87 5.64 10.39
C ALA A 798 -29.28 5.60 8.97
N VAL A 799 -28.93 6.76 8.40
CA VAL A 799 -28.26 6.87 7.09
C VAL A 799 -26.87 6.23 7.12
N ALA A 800 -26.11 6.39 8.21
CA ALA A 800 -24.85 5.70 8.40
C ALA A 800 -25.03 4.17 8.42
N GLY A 801 -26.06 3.68 9.09
CA GLY A 801 -26.47 2.27 9.08
C GLY A 801 -26.80 1.77 7.67
N ALA A 802 -27.64 2.51 6.93
CA ALA A 802 -27.98 2.21 5.55
C ALA A 802 -26.75 2.13 4.63
N TYR A 803 -25.83 3.09 4.76
CA TYR A 803 -24.58 3.11 4.00
C TYR A 803 -23.71 1.88 4.29
N ARG A 804 -23.53 1.52 5.57
CA ARG A 804 -22.79 0.32 6.00
C ARG A 804 -23.42 -0.97 5.48
N SER A 805 -24.74 -0.99 5.30
CA SER A 805 -25.48 -2.12 4.76
C SER A 805 -25.42 -2.24 3.23
N GLY A 806 -24.74 -1.33 2.53
CA GLY A 806 -24.58 -1.39 1.08
C GLY A 806 -25.58 -0.54 0.28
N LEU A 807 -26.49 0.19 0.95
CA LEU A 807 -27.44 1.05 0.24
C LEU A 807 -26.75 2.28 -0.41
N PRO A 808 -27.17 2.68 -1.62
CA PRO A 808 -26.57 3.80 -2.34
C PRO A 808 -27.10 5.14 -1.81
N ILE A 809 -26.30 5.80 -0.96
CA ILE A 809 -26.63 7.10 -0.38
C ILE A 809 -26.26 8.25 -1.33
N ARG A 810 -27.17 9.20 -1.52
CA ARG A 810 -26.91 10.51 -2.13
C ARG A 810 -26.59 11.51 -1.02
N PHE A 811 -25.31 11.73 -0.76
CA PHE A 811 -24.84 12.56 0.34
C PHE A 811 -25.24 14.04 0.22
N GLU A 812 -25.58 14.53 -0.98
CA GLU A 812 -26.24 15.83 -1.20
C GLU A 812 -27.46 16.05 -0.32
N GLY A 813 -28.24 14.98 -0.09
CA GLY A 813 -29.45 15.02 0.74
C GLY A 813 -29.20 15.34 2.22
N LEU A 814 -27.96 15.22 2.69
CA LEU A 814 -27.57 15.54 4.08
C LEU A 814 -27.13 16.99 4.28
N PHE A 815 -26.97 17.77 3.21
CA PHE A 815 -26.52 19.18 3.30
C PHE A 815 -27.43 20.18 2.55
N PRO A 816 -28.72 19.92 2.29
CA PRO A 816 -29.53 20.77 1.41
C PRO A 816 -29.63 22.21 1.92
N GLY A 817 -29.41 23.17 1.02
CA GLY A 817 -29.46 24.60 1.33
C GLY A 817 -28.26 25.12 2.13
N GLU A 818 -27.34 24.24 2.53
CA GLU A 818 -26.09 24.65 3.18
C GLU A 818 -25.08 25.12 2.14
N THR A 819 -24.16 25.98 2.58
CA THR A 819 -23.01 26.40 1.78
C THR A 819 -21.80 25.56 2.16
N ARG A 820 -21.29 24.78 1.21
CA ARG A 820 -20.18 23.82 1.43
C ARG A 820 -19.06 24.05 0.43
N ARG A 821 -17.85 23.64 0.81
CA ARG A 821 -16.64 23.72 -0.03
C ARG A 821 -16.04 22.34 -0.20
N ARG A 822 -15.51 22.07 -1.39
CA ARG A 822 -14.61 20.93 -1.60
C ARG A 822 -13.23 21.31 -1.02
N ILE A 823 -12.66 20.44 -0.20
CA ILE A 823 -11.33 20.63 0.41
C ILE A 823 -10.42 19.43 0.13
N SER A 824 -9.11 19.57 0.32
CA SER A 824 -8.19 18.43 0.24
C SER A 824 -8.40 17.50 1.43
N VAL A 825 -8.91 16.29 1.19
CA VAL A 825 -9.02 15.21 2.19
C VAL A 825 -8.28 13.96 1.71
N PRO A 826 -7.85 13.06 2.60
CA PRO A 826 -7.09 11.89 2.23
C PRO A 826 -7.71 11.05 1.11
N GLY A 827 -6.87 10.64 0.15
CA GLY A 827 -7.25 9.79 -0.97
C GLY A 827 -7.03 8.29 -0.71
N TYR A 828 -7.39 7.47 -1.70
CA TYR A 828 -7.42 6.02 -1.64
C TYR A 828 -6.06 5.38 -1.30
N PRO A 829 -6.00 4.42 -0.36
CA PRO A 829 -4.77 3.71 0.01
C PRO A 829 -4.56 2.46 -0.86
N PHE A 830 -3.92 2.64 -2.01
CA PHE A 830 -3.45 1.52 -2.84
C PHE A 830 -2.58 0.56 -2.01
N GLN A 831 -2.82 -0.74 -2.17
CA GLN A 831 -2.23 -1.80 -1.32
C GLN A 831 -0.79 -2.16 -1.69
N ARG A 832 -0.28 -1.62 -2.80
CA ARG A 832 1.13 -1.70 -3.23
C ARG A 832 1.70 -3.13 -3.32
N GLU A 833 0.86 -4.09 -3.71
CA GLU A 833 1.34 -5.42 -4.07
C GLU A 833 2.23 -5.38 -5.32
N ARG A 834 3.29 -6.18 -5.34
CA ARG A 834 4.29 -6.16 -6.40
C ARG A 834 3.83 -6.97 -7.62
N TYR A 835 3.42 -6.28 -8.68
CA TYR A 835 3.09 -6.88 -9.98
C TYR A 835 4.21 -6.66 -11.00
N TRP A 836 5.14 -7.62 -11.08
CA TRP A 836 6.32 -7.55 -11.95
C TRP A 836 6.48 -8.81 -12.80
N LEU A 837 6.88 -8.66 -14.06
CA LEU A 837 7.38 -9.78 -14.86
C LEU A 837 8.88 -9.84 -14.63
N SER A 838 9.31 -10.79 -13.78
CA SER A 838 10.72 -11.01 -13.51
C SER A 838 11.38 -11.59 -14.76
N ALA A 839 12.19 -10.78 -15.46
CA ALA A 839 13.27 -11.37 -16.24
C ALA A 839 14.22 -12.05 -15.24
N PRO A 840 14.67 -13.30 -15.47
CA PRO A 840 15.71 -13.87 -14.63
C PRO A 840 16.90 -12.90 -14.62
N ARG A 841 17.37 -12.49 -13.42
CA ARG A 841 18.65 -11.77 -13.30
C ARG A 841 19.67 -12.63 -14.03
N GLN A 842 20.35 -12.04 -15.02
CA GLN A 842 21.27 -12.68 -15.95
C GLN A 842 21.85 -13.99 -15.40
N ARG A 843 21.29 -15.12 -15.83
CA ARG A 843 22.05 -16.39 -15.82
C ARG A 843 23.14 -16.22 -16.87
N ARG A 844 24.33 -16.78 -16.59
CA ARG A 844 25.57 -16.72 -17.39
C ARG A 844 25.36 -16.32 -18.85
N SER A 845 26.13 -15.35 -19.34
CA SER A 845 26.15 -15.05 -20.78
C SER A 845 26.44 -16.34 -21.56
N VAL A 846 25.60 -16.66 -22.54
CA VAL A 846 25.77 -17.83 -23.43
C VAL A 846 27.04 -17.71 -24.29
N GLU A 847 27.64 -16.52 -24.35
CA GLU A 847 28.96 -16.28 -24.95
C GLU A 847 30.08 -16.63 -23.97
N GLY A 848 30.94 -17.61 -24.32
CA GLY A 848 32.15 -17.95 -23.56
C GLY A 848 32.34 -19.45 -23.26
N HIS A 849 33.38 -19.78 -22.49
CA HIS A 849 33.65 -21.16 -22.06
C HIS A 849 32.72 -21.55 -20.88
N PRO A 850 32.14 -22.77 -20.82
CA PRO A 850 31.16 -23.15 -19.80
C PRO A 850 31.61 -23.00 -18.33
N LEU A 851 32.92 -23.14 -18.06
CA LEU A 851 33.50 -22.94 -16.73
C LEU A 851 34.25 -21.62 -16.55
N LEU A 852 34.79 -21.01 -17.62
CA LEU A 852 35.64 -19.82 -17.50
C LEU A 852 34.87 -18.52 -17.81
N GLY A 853 33.75 -18.62 -18.53
CA GLY A 853 32.96 -17.47 -18.97
C GLY A 853 33.62 -16.71 -20.12
N LEU A 854 33.50 -15.37 -20.09
CA LEU A 854 33.93 -14.49 -21.18
C LEU A 854 35.44 -14.28 -21.14
N ARG A 855 36.10 -14.54 -22.28
CA ARG A 855 37.52 -14.22 -22.48
C ARG A 855 37.66 -12.73 -22.82
N ARG A 856 38.53 -12.03 -22.10
CA ARG A 856 38.97 -10.67 -22.37
C ARG A 856 40.49 -10.64 -22.50
N GLU A 857 40.97 -9.83 -23.43
CA GLU A 857 42.39 -9.63 -23.67
C GLU A 857 42.68 -8.14 -23.52
N SER A 858 43.66 -7.80 -22.68
CA SER A 858 44.07 -6.42 -22.49
C SER A 858 45.09 -6.02 -23.57
N ALA A 859 45.26 -4.71 -23.77
CA ALA A 859 46.29 -4.18 -24.66
C ALA A 859 47.73 -4.51 -24.21
N SER A 860 47.92 -4.99 -22.97
CA SER A 860 49.21 -5.41 -22.41
C SER A 860 49.47 -6.91 -22.51
N GLY A 861 48.62 -7.66 -23.23
CA GLY A 861 48.78 -9.11 -23.42
C GLY A 861 48.28 -9.97 -22.25
N GLU A 862 47.67 -9.36 -21.23
CA GLU A 862 47.05 -10.10 -20.14
C GLU A 862 45.72 -10.70 -20.58
N ILE A 863 45.53 -12.00 -20.32
CA ILE A 863 44.29 -12.70 -20.63
C ILE A 863 43.50 -12.84 -19.33
N THR A 864 42.25 -12.41 -19.36
CA THR A 864 41.31 -12.54 -18.25
C THR A 864 40.09 -13.34 -18.69
N TYR A 865 39.68 -14.30 -17.89
CA TYR A 865 38.36 -14.90 -17.99
C TYR A 865 37.48 -14.44 -16.82
N GLU A 866 36.22 -14.12 -17.10
CA GLU A 866 35.25 -13.69 -16.09
C GLU A 866 33.97 -14.52 -16.16
N THR A 867 33.56 -15.07 -15.02
CA THR A 867 32.33 -15.86 -14.86
C THR A 867 31.70 -15.58 -13.50
N ASP A 868 30.40 -15.77 -13.39
CA ASP A 868 29.69 -15.77 -12.11
C ASP A 868 29.41 -17.20 -11.69
N LEU A 869 29.71 -17.53 -10.44
CA LEU A 869 29.33 -18.79 -9.80
C LEU A 869 28.26 -18.53 -8.75
N PHE A 870 27.22 -19.35 -8.75
CA PHE A 870 26.16 -19.32 -7.74
C PHE A 870 26.08 -20.67 -7.05
N PRO A 871 25.57 -20.75 -5.81
CA PRO A 871 25.45 -22.03 -5.11
C PRO A 871 24.72 -23.11 -5.92
N LYS A 872 23.78 -22.73 -6.79
CA LYS A 872 22.96 -23.63 -7.62
C LYS A 872 23.24 -23.48 -9.13
N ASP A 873 24.31 -22.78 -9.51
CA ASP A 873 24.73 -22.64 -10.92
C ASP A 873 26.28 -22.68 -11.01
N PRO A 874 26.86 -23.80 -11.47
CA PRO A 874 26.19 -25.00 -12.01
C PRO A 874 25.43 -25.81 -10.95
N GLU A 875 24.41 -26.58 -11.36
CA GLU A 875 23.47 -27.29 -10.46
C GLU A 875 24.17 -28.18 -9.42
N TRP A 876 25.28 -28.82 -9.81
CA TRP A 876 26.04 -29.71 -8.93
C TRP A 876 26.80 -28.98 -7.82
N LEU A 877 27.05 -27.67 -7.90
CA LEU A 877 27.91 -26.98 -6.93
C LEU A 877 27.33 -27.01 -5.50
N ASN A 878 25.99 -27.00 -5.37
CA ASN A 878 25.29 -27.06 -4.08
C ASN A 878 25.51 -28.39 -3.34
N ASP A 879 25.91 -29.43 -4.06
CA ASP A 879 26.15 -30.77 -3.52
C ASP A 879 27.55 -30.92 -2.89
N HIS A 880 28.44 -29.94 -3.02
CA HIS A 880 29.76 -29.97 -2.36
C HIS A 880 29.71 -29.18 -1.04
N ARG A 881 29.35 -29.86 0.06
CA ARG A 881 29.24 -29.24 1.38
C ARG A 881 30.33 -29.69 2.32
N VAL A 882 31.00 -28.72 2.93
CA VAL A 882 31.99 -28.95 3.98
C VAL A 882 31.62 -28.10 5.19
N PHE A 883 31.44 -28.75 6.34
CA PHE A 883 30.91 -28.20 7.58
C PHE A 883 29.62 -27.38 7.35
N GLU A 884 28.66 -28.00 6.65
CA GLU A 884 27.32 -27.46 6.32
C GLU A 884 27.30 -26.30 5.30
N ARG A 885 28.46 -25.76 4.91
CA ARG A 885 28.58 -24.68 3.92
C ARG A 885 28.81 -25.21 2.52
N VAL A 886 28.27 -24.52 1.51
CA VAL A 886 28.60 -24.77 0.10
C VAL A 886 29.99 -24.18 -0.17
N ILE A 887 30.94 -25.04 -0.54
CA ILE A 887 32.33 -24.66 -0.80
C ILE A 887 32.70 -25.14 -2.20
N ALA A 888 33.40 -24.33 -2.98
CA ALA A 888 33.91 -24.81 -4.27
C ALA A 888 34.99 -25.89 -4.07
N PRO A 889 34.89 -27.04 -4.77
CA PRO A 889 35.85 -28.13 -4.61
C PRO A 889 37.24 -27.73 -5.13
N GLY A 890 38.30 -28.29 -4.53
CA GLY A 890 39.67 -28.08 -5.00
C GLY A 890 39.87 -28.47 -6.48
N ALA A 891 39.13 -29.49 -6.92
CA ALA A 891 39.11 -29.97 -8.31
C ALA A 891 38.61 -28.91 -9.30
N LEU A 892 37.73 -28.00 -8.88
CA LEU A 892 37.23 -26.92 -9.76
C LEU A 892 38.38 -26.01 -10.20
N TYR A 893 39.28 -25.63 -9.29
CA TYR A 893 40.43 -24.79 -9.61
C TYR A 893 41.40 -25.49 -10.56
N GLY A 894 41.63 -26.79 -10.35
CA GLY A 894 42.46 -27.61 -11.25
C GLY A 894 41.89 -27.72 -12.66
N THR A 895 40.58 -27.95 -12.79
CA THR A 895 39.91 -27.95 -14.10
C THR A 895 39.91 -26.56 -14.73
N MET A 896 39.65 -25.48 -13.97
CA MET A 896 39.71 -24.12 -14.50
C MET A 896 41.10 -23.77 -15.04
N ALA A 897 42.16 -24.10 -14.31
CA ALA A 897 43.53 -23.90 -14.76
C ALA A 897 43.86 -24.73 -16.01
N ALA A 898 43.40 -25.99 -16.06
CA ALA A 898 43.60 -26.86 -17.21
C ALA A 898 42.87 -26.36 -18.47
N SER A 899 41.59 -25.97 -18.34
CA SER A 899 40.81 -25.40 -19.45
C SER A 899 41.37 -24.05 -19.91
N ALA A 900 41.83 -23.21 -18.98
CA ALA A 900 42.40 -21.91 -19.32
C ALA A 900 43.75 -22.04 -20.06
N SER A 901 44.55 -23.05 -19.71
CA SER A 901 45.78 -23.42 -20.42
C SER A 901 45.50 -23.92 -21.85
N ARG A 902 44.41 -24.68 -22.04
CA ARG A 902 44.04 -25.27 -23.34
C ARG A 902 43.37 -24.29 -24.31
N ALA A 903 42.77 -23.21 -23.83
CA ALA A 903 42.02 -22.24 -24.63
C ALA A 903 42.83 -21.50 -25.73
N GLY A 904 44.14 -21.79 -25.89
CA GLY A 904 45.00 -21.30 -26.96
C GLY A 904 45.78 -22.35 -27.77
N ALA A 905 45.74 -23.66 -27.46
CA ALA A 905 46.50 -24.70 -28.17
C ALA A 905 45.95 -26.13 -28.00
N SER A 906 46.13 -27.01 -29.00
CA SER A 906 45.81 -28.44 -28.92
C SER A 906 46.99 -29.26 -28.39
N GLY A 907 46.74 -30.22 -27.48
CA GLY A 907 47.76 -31.13 -26.93
C GLY A 907 47.64 -31.40 -25.43
N PRO A 908 48.64 -32.08 -24.84
CA PRO A 908 48.65 -32.39 -23.40
C PRO A 908 48.69 -31.11 -22.56
N VAL A 909 47.93 -31.10 -21.47
CA VAL A 909 47.86 -29.96 -20.54
C VAL A 909 48.70 -30.28 -19.32
N VAL A 910 49.53 -29.31 -18.91
CA VAL A 910 50.30 -29.39 -17.66
C VAL A 910 50.04 -28.12 -16.84
N VAL A 911 49.65 -28.34 -15.58
CA VAL A 911 49.49 -27.31 -14.55
C VAL A 911 50.49 -27.62 -13.44
N GLU A 912 51.44 -26.73 -13.23
CA GLU A 912 52.52 -26.88 -12.24
C GLU A 912 52.30 -25.97 -11.04
N ASP A 913 52.80 -26.40 -9.88
CA ASP A 913 52.82 -25.64 -8.63
C ASP A 913 51.45 -25.07 -8.22
N MET A 914 50.40 -25.90 -8.24
CA MET A 914 49.07 -25.45 -7.78
C MET A 914 49.06 -25.28 -6.26
N GLN A 915 48.77 -24.07 -5.81
CA GLN A 915 48.57 -23.73 -4.40
C GLN A 915 47.15 -23.23 -4.16
N LEU A 916 46.45 -23.84 -3.21
CA LEU A 916 45.11 -23.44 -2.79
C LEU A 916 45.22 -22.59 -1.52
N HIS A 917 44.85 -21.31 -1.62
CA HIS A 917 45.05 -20.30 -0.59
C HIS A 917 43.82 -20.16 0.32
N ASN A 918 42.67 -19.81 -0.26
CA ASN A 918 41.43 -19.58 0.47
C ASN A 918 40.27 -20.34 -0.20
N PRO A 919 39.38 -21.01 0.55
CA PRO A 919 38.21 -21.64 -0.03
C PRO A 919 37.21 -20.60 -0.55
N LEU A 920 36.61 -20.84 -1.71
CA LEU A 920 35.46 -20.07 -2.18
C LEU A 920 34.21 -20.58 -1.46
N VAL A 921 33.66 -19.77 -0.56
CA VAL A 921 32.49 -20.12 0.27
C VAL A 921 31.31 -19.22 -0.05
N PHE A 922 30.14 -19.85 -0.12
CA PHE A 922 28.86 -19.15 -0.32
C PHE A 922 28.14 -18.99 1.02
N ALA A 923 27.65 -17.77 1.30
CA ALA A 923 26.96 -17.43 2.53
C ALA A 923 25.61 -18.19 2.68
N GLU A 924 25.15 -18.37 3.91
CA GLU A 924 23.82 -18.95 4.18
C GLU A 924 22.71 -17.98 3.81
N GLU A 925 21.60 -18.52 3.33
CA GLU A 925 20.40 -17.78 2.96
C GLU A 925 19.76 -17.21 4.25
N ALA A 926 19.66 -15.89 4.35
CA ALA A 926 18.84 -15.26 5.39
C ALA A 926 17.36 -15.55 5.11
N GLN A 927 16.56 -15.83 6.15
CA GLN A 927 15.13 -16.04 6.01
C GLN A 927 14.47 -14.79 5.40
N GLY A 928 14.06 -14.90 4.13
CA GLY A 928 13.40 -13.82 3.39
C GLY A 928 14.01 -13.53 2.01
N ASP A 929 15.24 -13.99 1.73
CA ASP A 929 15.85 -13.87 0.41
C ASP A 929 15.45 -15.04 -0.50
N GLU A 930 15.09 -14.74 -1.76
CA GLU A 930 14.83 -15.79 -2.77
C GLU A 930 16.10 -16.66 -2.93
N ALA A 931 15.93 -17.97 -2.71
CA ALA A 931 17.02 -18.94 -2.65
C ALA A 931 17.91 -18.90 -3.90
N GLY A 932 19.23 -18.75 -3.72
CA GLY A 932 20.23 -18.79 -4.80
C GLY A 932 20.69 -17.44 -5.41
N THR A 933 20.48 -16.31 -4.74
CA THR A 933 20.76 -14.97 -5.29
C THR A 933 22.14 -14.37 -5.00
N ASN A 934 22.88 -14.89 -4.01
CA ASN A 934 24.23 -14.41 -3.65
C ASN A 934 25.34 -15.17 -4.42
N GLY A 935 25.59 -14.74 -5.66
CA GLY A 935 26.70 -15.24 -6.47
C GLY A 935 28.05 -14.62 -6.12
N ARG A 936 29.12 -15.25 -6.61
CA ARG A 936 30.51 -14.77 -6.55
C ARG A 936 30.98 -14.52 -7.98
N LYS A 937 31.49 -13.31 -8.24
CA LYS A 937 32.20 -13.04 -9.50
C LYS A 937 33.57 -13.67 -9.40
N VAL A 938 33.93 -14.53 -10.35
CA VAL A 938 35.20 -15.24 -10.42
C VAL A 938 35.99 -14.76 -11.61
N GLN A 939 37.26 -14.44 -11.37
CA GLN A 939 38.19 -13.95 -12.38
C GLN A 939 39.40 -14.89 -12.44
N ILE A 940 39.71 -15.38 -13.65
CA ILE A 940 40.93 -16.13 -13.92
C ILE A 940 41.86 -15.21 -14.69
N LEU A 941 42.99 -14.86 -14.07
CA LEU A 941 44.01 -13.98 -14.65
C LEU A 941 45.21 -14.80 -15.11
N ILE A 942 45.62 -14.62 -16.36
CA ILE A 942 46.84 -15.19 -16.92
C ILE A 942 47.76 -14.03 -17.30
N SER A 943 48.86 -13.89 -16.55
CA SER A 943 49.89 -12.89 -16.83
C SER A 943 50.99 -13.50 -17.68
N ASP A 944 51.34 -12.83 -18.78
CA ASP A 944 52.36 -13.30 -19.71
C ASP A 944 53.74 -13.33 -19.06
N SER A 945 54.39 -14.50 -19.08
CA SER A 945 55.84 -14.61 -18.88
C SER A 945 56.42 -14.75 -20.28
N GLY A 946 56.93 -13.65 -20.84
CA GLY A 946 57.26 -13.53 -22.27
C GLY A 946 58.03 -14.70 -22.91
N ASP A 947 57.97 -14.74 -24.24
CA ASP A 947 58.50 -15.76 -25.16
C ASP A 947 59.39 -16.86 -24.52
N GLU A 948 58.74 -18.02 -24.27
CA GLU A 948 59.29 -19.33 -23.84
C GLU A 948 59.18 -19.74 -22.34
N GLY A 949 58.41 -19.05 -21.49
CA GLY A 949 58.12 -19.47 -20.10
C GLY A 949 56.66 -19.90 -19.82
N PRO A 950 56.39 -20.76 -18.81
CA PRO A 950 55.03 -21.05 -18.37
C PRO A 950 54.40 -19.84 -17.65
N GLY A 951 53.26 -19.38 -18.17
CA GLY A 951 52.52 -18.22 -17.66
C GLY A 951 51.97 -18.44 -16.26
N ARG A 952 51.93 -17.37 -15.44
CA ARG A 952 51.35 -17.42 -14.09
C ARG A 952 49.83 -17.27 -14.20
N LEU A 953 49.09 -18.16 -13.54
CA LEU A 953 47.63 -18.14 -13.49
C LEU A 953 47.16 -17.93 -12.05
N GLN A 954 46.21 -17.02 -11.85
CA GLN A 954 45.56 -16.76 -10.56
C GLN A 954 44.03 -16.85 -10.70
N ILE A 955 43.36 -17.46 -9.71
CA ILE A 955 41.90 -17.53 -9.63
C ILE A 955 41.45 -16.71 -8.42
N LEU A 956 40.69 -15.66 -8.68
CA LEU A 956 40.19 -14.73 -7.67
C LEU A 956 38.67 -14.68 -7.67
N SER A 957 38.07 -14.32 -6.54
CA SER A 957 36.65 -13.98 -6.51
C SER A 957 36.32 -12.74 -5.69
N LYS A 958 35.11 -12.22 -5.90
CA LYS A 958 34.59 -11.06 -5.19
C LYS A 958 33.07 -11.14 -5.03
N GLY A 959 32.57 -10.86 -3.83
CA GLY A 959 31.15 -10.70 -3.53
C GLY A 959 30.58 -9.37 -4.02
N SER A 960 29.26 -9.31 -4.23
CA SER A 960 28.56 -8.12 -4.73
C SER A 960 28.67 -6.88 -3.82
N ALA A 961 28.86 -7.08 -2.52
CA ALA A 961 29.02 -6.02 -1.52
C ALA A 961 30.48 -5.80 -1.07
N GLU A 962 31.42 -6.62 -1.56
CA GLU A 962 32.82 -6.55 -1.18
C GLU A 962 33.58 -5.56 -2.07
N THR A 963 34.68 -5.00 -1.57
CA THR A 963 35.56 -4.10 -2.34
C THR A 963 36.86 -4.77 -2.78
N GLU A 964 37.35 -5.74 -2.00
CA GLU A 964 38.59 -6.49 -2.26
C GLU A 964 38.33 -7.81 -3.00
N TRP A 965 39.35 -8.31 -3.71
CA TRP A 965 39.33 -9.63 -4.35
C TRP A 965 40.04 -10.65 -3.45
N THR A 966 39.47 -11.84 -3.31
CA THR A 966 40.08 -12.95 -2.57
C THR A 966 40.80 -13.87 -3.53
N LEU A 967 42.10 -14.14 -3.30
CA LEU A 967 42.86 -15.14 -4.03
C LEU A 967 42.51 -16.54 -3.53
N HIS A 968 42.04 -17.40 -4.43
CA HIS A 968 41.66 -18.78 -4.11
C HIS A 968 42.73 -19.78 -4.51
N ALA A 969 43.28 -19.64 -5.71
CA ALA A 969 44.29 -20.55 -6.24
C ALA A 969 45.31 -19.81 -7.11
N GLU A 970 46.55 -20.29 -7.11
CA GLU A 970 47.58 -19.86 -8.07
C GLU A 970 48.39 -21.05 -8.57
N CYS A 971 48.81 -20.99 -9.83
CA CYS A 971 49.61 -22.04 -10.46
C CYS A 971 50.40 -21.49 -11.67
N ARG A 972 51.17 -22.36 -12.31
CA ARG A 972 51.85 -22.10 -13.58
C ARG A 972 51.27 -22.99 -14.67
N VAL A 973 51.05 -22.42 -15.85
CA VAL A 973 50.49 -23.14 -17.01
C VAL A 973 51.42 -23.04 -18.20
N ALA A 974 51.73 -24.18 -18.83
CA ALA A 974 52.56 -24.25 -20.03
C ALA A 974 51.73 -24.85 -21.19
N GLY A 975 51.75 -24.20 -22.36
CA GLY A 975 51.24 -24.81 -23.59
C GLY A 975 52.29 -25.74 -24.21
N GLY A 976 51.99 -27.03 -24.33
CA GLY A 976 52.75 -27.94 -25.21
C GLY A 976 54.01 -28.64 -24.64
N THR A 977 54.22 -28.67 -23.32
CA THR A 977 55.27 -29.51 -22.71
C THR A 977 54.86 -30.99 -22.69
N SER A 978 55.77 -31.90 -23.07
CA SER A 978 55.48 -33.34 -23.15
C SER A 978 55.04 -33.92 -21.81
N ALA A 979 53.84 -34.52 -21.79
CA ALA A 979 53.43 -35.45 -20.75
C ALA A 979 54.50 -36.56 -20.57
N PRO A 980 54.58 -37.21 -19.39
CA PRO A 980 55.44 -38.39 -19.22
C PRO A 980 55.25 -39.37 -20.39
N GLY A 981 56.36 -39.85 -20.96
CA GLY A 981 56.35 -40.66 -22.19
C GLY A 981 55.38 -41.82 -22.11
N ALA A 982 54.57 -41.98 -23.17
CA ALA A 982 53.63 -43.09 -23.30
C ALA A 982 54.33 -44.44 -23.17
N VAL A 983 53.61 -45.40 -22.57
CA VAL A 983 53.81 -46.86 -22.49
C VAL A 983 54.15 -47.38 -21.09
N GLU A 984 53.10 -47.68 -20.31
CA GLU A 984 52.86 -49.00 -19.73
C GLU A 984 51.35 -49.13 -19.48
N ARG A 985 50.69 -50.07 -20.17
CA ARG A 985 49.29 -50.42 -19.87
C ARG A 985 49.32 -51.20 -18.56
N VAL A 986 48.65 -50.70 -17.53
CA VAL A 986 48.66 -51.34 -16.21
C VAL A 986 47.60 -52.42 -16.17
N ASP A 987 47.95 -53.58 -15.61
CA ASP A 987 46.99 -54.65 -15.35
C ASP A 987 46.13 -54.28 -14.13
N LEU A 988 44.96 -53.70 -14.40
CA LEU A 988 44.02 -53.24 -13.39
C LEU A 988 43.46 -54.40 -12.56
N GLU A 989 43.30 -55.60 -13.12
CA GLU A 989 42.78 -56.76 -12.38
C GLU A 989 43.82 -57.26 -11.38
N ARG A 990 45.10 -57.26 -11.74
CA ARG A 990 46.19 -57.55 -10.80
C ARG A 990 46.23 -56.54 -9.64
N LEU A 991 46.02 -55.25 -9.92
CA LEU A 991 45.96 -54.24 -8.85
C LEU A 991 44.75 -54.45 -7.93
N LYS A 992 43.60 -54.87 -8.46
CA LYS A 992 42.41 -55.21 -7.67
C LYS A 992 42.67 -56.42 -6.77
N ASP A 993 43.35 -57.45 -7.27
CA ASP A 993 43.70 -58.66 -6.49
C ASP A 993 44.64 -58.36 -5.31
N GLU A 994 45.46 -57.31 -5.40
CA GLU A 994 46.40 -56.88 -4.35
C GLU A 994 45.77 -55.96 -3.29
N LEU A 995 44.50 -55.57 -3.48
CA LEU A 995 43.73 -54.63 -2.65
C LEU A 995 42.44 -55.29 -2.12
N SER A 996 41.88 -54.78 -1.03
CA SER A 996 40.61 -55.29 -0.47
C SER A 996 39.43 -54.43 -0.95
N PRO A 997 38.29 -55.02 -1.33
CA PRO A 997 37.11 -54.25 -1.72
C PRO A 997 36.57 -53.43 -0.54
N VAL A 998 36.17 -52.18 -0.83
CA VAL A 998 35.60 -51.22 0.12
C VAL A 998 34.25 -50.74 -0.42
N ASP A 999 33.25 -50.65 0.46
CA ASP A 999 31.95 -50.08 0.09
C ASP A 999 32.04 -48.54 0.11
N ALA A 1000 31.89 -47.92 -1.06
CA ALA A 1000 31.93 -46.47 -1.21
C ALA A 1000 30.84 -45.75 -0.38
N SER A 1001 29.69 -46.41 -0.13
CA SER A 1001 28.62 -45.82 0.69
C SER A 1001 29.03 -45.65 2.15
N VAL A 1002 29.84 -46.57 2.68
CA VAL A 1002 30.42 -46.49 4.03
C VAL A 1002 31.42 -45.34 4.11
N LEU A 1003 32.23 -45.16 3.05
CA LEU A 1003 33.17 -44.02 2.96
C LEU A 1003 32.42 -42.68 2.98
N TYR A 1004 31.35 -42.51 2.18
CA TYR A 1004 30.58 -41.26 2.20
C TYR A 1004 29.91 -41.01 3.56
N GLN A 1005 29.37 -42.04 4.22
CA GLN A 1005 28.77 -41.90 5.56
C GLN A 1005 29.81 -41.46 6.61
N ALA A 1006 31.01 -42.06 6.59
CA ALA A 1006 32.10 -41.69 7.50
C ALA A 1006 32.62 -40.26 7.24
N ARG A 1007 32.60 -39.80 5.98
CA ARG A 1007 32.98 -38.43 5.62
C ARG A 1007 31.92 -37.41 6.00
N ALA A 1008 30.64 -37.74 5.85
CA ALA A 1008 29.55 -36.89 6.32
C ALA A 1008 29.62 -36.68 7.85
N SER A 1009 29.93 -37.72 8.64
CA SER A 1009 30.08 -37.60 10.09
C SER A 1009 31.29 -36.77 10.54
N THR A 1010 32.27 -36.56 9.66
CA THR A 1010 33.44 -35.70 9.91
C THR A 1010 33.32 -34.32 9.26
N GLY A 1011 32.18 -34.04 8.61
CA GLY A 1011 31.84 -32.73 8.08
C GLY A 1011 32.06 -32.54 6.59
N ILE A 1012 32.34 -33.58 5.80
CA ILE A 1012 32.30 -33.52 4.33
C ILE A 1012 31.02 -34.24 3.86
N ASP A 1013 29.96 -33.48 3.59
CA ASP A 1013 28.67 -34.00 3.11
C ASP A 1013 28.54 -33.76 1.60
N LEU A 1014 28.83 -34.81 0.83
CA LEU A 1014 28.71 -34.77 -0.62
C LEU A 1014 27.32 -35.24 -1.05
N GLY A 1015 26.61 -34.37 -1.77
CA GLY A 1015 25.31 -34.64 -2.41
C GLY A 1015 25.44 -35.55 -3.64
N GLY A 1016 24.31 -35.84 -4.28
CA GLY A 1016 24.20 -36.86 -5.32
C GLY A 1016 25.18 -36.69 -6.48
N SER A 1017 25.44 -35.44 -6.89
CA SER A 1017 26.33 -35.13 -8.03
C SER A 1017 27.80 -35.47 -7.76
N PHE A 1018 28.26 -35.33 -6.51
CA PHE A 1018 29.65 -35.57 -6.10
C PHE A 1018 29.92 -37.01 -5.68
N ARG A 1019 28.91 -37.88 -5.58
CA ARG A 1019 29.08 -39.30 -5.25
C ARG A 1019 29.50 -40.10 -6.48
N SER A 1020 30.68 -39.80 -7.02
CA SER A 1020 31.18 -40.34 -8.30
C SER A 1020 31.87 -41.71 -8.21
N LEU A 1021 32.18 -42.20 -7.01
CA LEU A 1021 32.82 -43.50 -6.81
C LEU A 1021 31.86 -44.69 -7.07
N GLY A 1022 32.28 -45.59 -7.96
CA GLY A 1022 31.69 -46.90 -8.19
C GLY A 1022 32.35 -47.98 -7.32
N ASN A 1023 32.98 -48.97 -7.96
CA ASN A 1023 33.74 -49.99 -7.23
C ASN A 1023 35.05 -49.41 -6.68
N LEU A 1024 35.39 -49.78 -5.45
CA LEU A 1024 36.52 -49.23 -4.72
C LEU A 1024 37.30 -50.37 -4.04
N TRP A 1025 38.62 -50.33 -4.13
CA TRP A 1025 39.53 -51.25 -3.46
C TRP A 1025 40.61 -50.46 -2.74
N ALA A 1026 40.96 -50.85 -1.52
CA ALA A 1026 41.98 -50.15 -0.75
C ALA A 1026 42.78 -51.06 0.18
N ARG A 1027 43.98 -50.61 0.52
CA ARG A 1027 44.78 -51.02 1.66
C ARG A 1027 45.45 -49.79 2.25
N GLN A 1028 46.16 -49.93 3.37
CA GLN A 1028 46.85 -48.80 3.98
C GLN A 1028 47.84 -48.16 3.00
N GLY A 1029 47.64 -46.87 2.70
CA GLY A 1029 48.49 -46.08 1.84
C GLY A 1029 48.28 -46.28 0.34
N GLU A 1030 47.32 -47.10 -0.10
CA GLU A 1030 47.07 -47.35 -1.53
C GLU A 1030 45.61 -47.68 -1.81
N ALA A 1031 45.01 -47.05 -2.83
CA ALA A 1031 43.63 -47.34 -3.23
C ALA A 1031 43.43 -47.25 -4.74
N LEU A 1032 42.45 -47.99 -5.24
CA LEU A 1032 42.02 -48.03 -6.62
C LEU A 1032 40.51 -47.84 -6.65
N GLY A 1033 40.01 -46.86 -7.42
CA GLY A 1033 38.58 -46.58 -7.51
C GLY A 1033 38.13 -46.34 -8.94
N GLU A 1034 36.98 -46.92 -9.30
CA GLU A 1034 36.24 -46.57 -10.51
C GLU A 1034 35.48 -45.27 -10.27
N VAL A 1035 35.71 -44.26 -11.11
CA VAL A 1035 35.09 -42.93 -10.99
C VAL A 1035 34.24 -42.68 -12.23
N SER A 1036 32.97 -42.33 -12.04
CA SER A 1036 32.04 -42.02 -13.12
C SER A 1036 31.29 -40.72 -12.88
N LEU A 1037 31.16 -39.93 -13.95
CA LEU A 1037 30.27 -38.77 -13.98
C LEU A 1037 28.80 -39.23 -13.86
N GLN A 1038 28.02 -38.55 -13.03
CA GLN A 1038 26.60 -38.85 -12.80
C GLN A 1038 25.72 -38.20 -13.89
N ASP A 1039 24.57 -38.83 -14.20
CA ASP A 1039 23.63 -38.33 -15.21
C ASP A 1039 23.10 -36.93 -14.83
N GLY A 1040 23.15 -35.97 -15.78
CA GLY A 1040 22.64 -34.61 -15.59
C GLY A 1040 23.66 -33.55 -15.16
N ALA A 1041 24.95 -33.88 -15.05
CA ALA A 1041 25.99 -32.98 -14.54
C ALA A 1041 26.30 -31.71 -15.37
N GLY A 1042 25.85 -31.57 -16.62
CA GLY A 1042 25.97 -30.33 -17.41
C GLY A 1042 27.42 -29.90 -17.79
N LEU A 1043 27.52 -29.08 -18.85
CA LEU A 1043 28.70 -28.74 -19.67
C LEU A 1043 30.10 -28.67 -19.01
N THR A 1044 31.04 -29.47 -19.55
CA THR A 1044 32.46 -29.11 -19.68
C THR A 1044 32.93 -29.23 -21.13
N GLY A 1045 34.01 -28.52 -21.46
CA GLY A 1045 34.76 -28.72 -22.71
C GLY A 1045 35.44 -30.11 -22.74
N PRO A 1046 36.39 -30.34 -23.69
CA PRO A 1046 37.06 -31.64 -23.85
C PRO A 1046 38.01 -32.01 -22.69
N GLU A 1047 38.21 -31.13 -21.70
CA GLU A 1047 39.06 -31.38 -20.52
C GLU A 1047 38.38 -32.24 -19.43
N ILE A 1048 39.13 -32.60 -18.38
CA ILE A 1048 38.61 -33.39 -17.25
C ILE A 1048 37.52 -32.62 -16.48
N HIS A 1049 36.35 -33.24 -16.33
CA HIS A 1049 35.22 -32.66 -15.61
C HIS A 1049 35.55 -32.48 -14.10
N PRO A 1050 35.15 -31.38 -13.43
CA PRO A 1050 35.45 -31.16 -12.00
C PRO A 1050 35.00 -32.32 -11.10
N LEU A 1051 33.81 -32.88 -11.34
CA LEU A 1051 33.31 -34.05 -10.59
C LEU A 1051 34.15 -35.33 -10.79
N VAL A 1052 34.75 -35.53 -11.97
CA VAL A 1052 35.61 -36.69 -12.24
C VAL A 1052 36.96 -36.52 -11.52
N LEU A 1053 37.53 -35.32 -11.59
CA LEU A 1053 38.77 -34.99 -10.88
C LEU A 1053 38.57 -35.03 -9.35
N ASP A 1054 37.43 -34.54 -8.85
CA ASP A 1054 37.09 -34.65 -7.43
C ASP A 1054 36.89 -36.10 -7.00
N GLY A 1055 36.25 -36.92 -7.83
CA GLY A 1055 36.16 -38.36 -7.61
C GLY A 1055 37.53 -39.04 -7.46
N CYS A 1056 38.54 -38.62 -8.22
CA CYS A 1056 39.93 -39.06 -8.02
C CYS A 1056 40.48 -38.64 -6.65
N PHE A 1057 40.16 -37.42 -6.18
CA PHE A 1057 40.53 -36.97 -4.83
C PHE A 1057 39.81 -37.78 -3.74
N GLN A 1058 38.59 -38.23 -3.98
CA GLN A 1058 37.85 -39.09 -3.06
C GLN A 1058 38.49 -40.49 -2.92
N VAL A 1059 39.15 -41.02 -3.96
CA VAL A 1059 39.93 -42.27 -3.85
C VAL A 1059 41.10 -42.13 -2.86
N VAL A 1060 41.67 -40.93 -2.72
CA VAL A 1060 42.71 -40.63 -1.72
C VAL A 1060 42.17 -40.84 -0.30
N ALA A 1061 40.90 -40.51 -0.07
CA ALA A 1061 40.26 -40.72 1.23
C ALA A 1061 40.10 -42.21 1.57
N ALA A 1062 40.01 -43.09 0.57
CA ALA A 1062 39.92 -44.54 0.75
C ALA A 1062 41.27 -45.18 1.10
N ALA A 1063 42.38 -44.69 0.53
CA ALA A 1063 43.74 -45.14 0.82
C ALA A 1063 44.15 -44.93 2.29
N ARG A 1064 43.35 -44.17 3.04
CA ARG A 1064 43.58 -43.81 4.44
C ARG A 1064 42.82 -44.66 5.47
N ILE A 1065 41.85 -45.47 5.07
CA ILE A 1065 40.97 -46.16 6.01
C ILE A 1065 41.73 -47.30 6.71
N GLN A 1066 42.01 -47.14 8.00
CA GLN A 1066 42.29 -48.20 8.98
C GLN A 1066 41.50 -47.87 10.24
N GLY A 1067 40.78 -48.85 10.81
CA GLY A 1067 39.93 -48.70 12.00
C GLY A 1067 40.68 -48.29 13.29
N SER A 1068 41.17 -47.05 13.30
CA SER A 1068 41.90 -46.36 14.38
C SER A 1068 41.50 -44.89 14.39
N ALA A 1069 41.84 -44.16 15.46
CA ALA A 1069 41.38 -42.79 15.76
C ALA A 1069 41.70 -41.70 14.70
N GLU A 1070 42.41 -42.02 13.61
CA GLU A 1070 42.59 -41.12 12.46
C GLU A 1070 41.31 -40.95 11.61
N ASP A 1071 40.31 -41.82 11.76
CA ASP A 1071 39.04 -41.79 11.01
C ASP A 1071 38.14 -40.59 11.35
N GLU A 1072 38.38 -39.87 12.46
CA GLU A 1072 37.59 -38.69 12.86
C GLU A 1072 38.13 -37.36 12.31
N THR A 1073 39.23 -37.37 11.56
CA THR A 1073 39.91 -36.15 11.11
C THR A 1073 39.63 -35.81 9.64
N THR A 1074 39.21 -34.57 9.40
CA THR A 1074 38.91 -34.03 8.07
C THR A 1074 40.16 -33.48 7.38
N TYR A 1075 40.34 -33.82 6.10
CA TYR A 1075 41.42 -33.30 5.26
C TYR A 1075 40.84 -32.77 3.96
N LEU A 1076 41.37 -31.64 3.50
CA LEU A 1076 40.99 -31.01 2.24
C LEU A 1076 42.21 -30.90 1.32
N PRO A 1077 42.00 -30.82 -0.01
CA PRO A 1077 43.07 -30.53 -0.95
C PRO A 1077 43.78 -29.22 -0.57
N PHE A 1078 45.10 -29.21 -0.58
CA PHE A 1078 45.92 -28.03 -0.28
C PHE A 1078 46.74 -27.56 -1.49
N GLY A 1079 47.17 -28.49 -2.34
CA GLY A 1079 47.90 -28.16 -3.56
C GLY A 1079 48.51 -29.40 -4.21
N TRP A 1080 49.17 -29.21 -5.34
CA TRP A 1080 49.93 -30.26 -6.02
C TRP A 1080 51.08 -29.69 -6.84
N GLU A 1081 52.15 -30.46 -6.96
CA GLU A 1081 53.33 -30.07 -7.74
C GLU A 1081 53.01 -30.08 -9.23
N ARG A 1082 52.28 -31.10 -9.71
CA ARG A 1082 51.97 -31.21 -11.13
C ARG A 1082 50.67 -31.96 -11.39
N LEU A 1083 49.75 -31.32 -12.10
CA LEU A 1083 48.61 -31.97 -12.77
C LEU A 1083 48.93 -32.06 -14.26
N TRP A 1084 48.85 -33.26 -14.84
CA TRP A 1084 49.04 -33.44 -16.27
C TRP A 1084 47.95 -34.31 -16.87
N LEU A 1085 47.44 -33.90 -18.02
CA LEU A 1085 46.37 -34.56 -18.76
C LEU A 1085 46.88 -34.86 -20.17
N ALA A 1086 47.05 -36.14 -20.50
CA ALA A 1086 47.57 -36.58 -21.78
C ALA A 1086 46.49 -36.73 -22.86
N ALA A 1087 45.23 -36.90 -22.47
CA ALA A 1087 44.11 -37.03 -23.40
C ALA A 1087 43.61 -35.67 -23.92
N ASP A 1088 43.30 -35.60 -25.20
CA ASP A 1088 42.61 -34.46 -25.80
C ASP A 1088 41.15 -34.40 -25.36
N VAL A 1089 40.48 -35.54 -25.22
CA VAL A 1089 39.12 -35.68 -24.67
C VAL A 1089 39.15 -36.64 -23.49
N PHE A 1090 38.75 -36.17 -22.32
CA PHE A 1090 38.70 -36.99 -21.12
C PHE A 1090 37.39 -37.80 -21.03
N PRO A 1091 37.42 -39.11 -20.76
CA PRO A 1091 36.21 -39.92 -20.68
C PRO A 1091 35.42 -39.65 -19.39
N GLU A 1092 34.11 -39.87 -19.45
CA GLU A 1092 33.19 -39.73 -18.30
C GLU A 1092 33.40 -40.81 -17.23
N LYS A 1093 34.09 -41.90 -17.57
CA LYS A 1093 34.43 -43.01 -16.68
C LYS A 1093 35.92 -43.30 -16.73
N VAL A 1094 36.56 -43.31 -15.56
CA VAL A 1094 38.01 -43.54 -15.40
C VAL A 1094 38.28 -44.46 -14.21
N VAL A 1095 39.48 -45.02 -14.17
CA VAL A 1095 40.00 -45.72 -12.99
C VAL A 1095 41.11 -44.88 -12.38
N CYS A 1096 40.98 -44.53 -11.10
CA CYS A 1096 41.97 -43.75 -10.37
C CYS A 1096 42.73 -44.66 -9.41
N HIS A 1097 44.06 -44.63 -9.49
CA HIS A 1097 44.97 -45.34 -8.57
C HIS A 1097 45.75 -44.32 -7.76
N VAL A 1098 45.72 -44.45 -6.44
CA VAL A 1098 46.36 -43.54 -5.49
C VAL A 1098 47.41 -44.31 -4.68
N ARG A 1099 48.59 -43.70 -4.51
CA ARG A 1099 49.61 -44.12 -3.54
C ARG A 1099 50.00 -42.95 -2.65
N MET A 1100 49.84 -43.13 -1.35
CA MET A 1100 50.27 -42.17 -0.33
C MET A 1100 51.74 -42.40 0.00
N HIS A 1101 52.51 -41.33 0.15
CA HIS A 1101 53.86 -41.43 0.69
C HIS A 1101 53.80 -41.58 2.20
N ALA A 1102 54.62 -42.49 2.76
CA ALA A 1102 54.77 -42.61 4.20
C ALA A 1102 55.32 -41.29 4.76
N ALA A 1103 54.72 -40.81 5.86
CA ALA A 1103 55.26 -39.65 6.57
C ALA A 1103 56.71 -39.97 6.99
N THR A 1104 57.65 -39.09 6.68
CA THR A 1104 59.04 -39.22 7.15
C THR A 1104 59.05 -39.32 8.68
N GLU A 1105 59.75 -40.33 9.20
CA GLU A 1105 59.77 -40.75 10.61
C GLU A 1105 60.18 -39.65 11.63
N ASP A 1106 60.68 -38.50 11.18
CA ASP A 1106 61.12 -37.39 12.04
C ASP A 1106 59.98 -36.58 12.72
N SER A 1107 58.71 -36.94 12.53
CA SER A 1107 57.57 -36.14 13.06
C SER A 1107 56.50 -36.90 13.84
N GLN A 1108 56.64 -38.21 14.07
CA GLN A 1108 55.54 -39.02 14.64
C GLN A 1108 55.82 -39.78 15.97
N ALA A 1109 56.84 -39.44 16.74
CA ALA A 1109 57.16 -40.26 17.93
C ALA A 1109 56.57 -39.82 19.29
N GLU A 1110 55.95 -38.64 19.49
CA GLU A 1110 55.67 -38.19 20.88
C GLU A 1110 54.26 -37.67 21.26
N THR A 1111 53.27 -37.52 20.38
CA THR A 1111 52.01 -36.82 20.80
C THR A 1111 50.67 -37.44 20.40
N GLY A 1112 50.61 -38.52 19.61
CA GLY A 1112 49.32 -39.15 19.23
C GLY A 1112 48.39 -38.25 18.39
N VAL A 1113 48.93 -37.16 17.80
CA VAL A 1113 48.19 -36.24 16.94
C VAL A 1113 48.39 -36.64 15.46
N PRO A 1114 47.33 -36.74 14.65
CA PRO A 1114 47.45 -37.01 13.21
C PRO A 1114 48.29 -35.96 12.47
N ALA A 1115 49.02 -36.37 11.43
CA ALA A 1115 49.90 -35.50 10.66
C ALA A 1115 49.16 -34.30 10.04
N GLU A 1116 49.79 -33.11 10.03
CA GLU A 1116 49.15 -31.89 9.53
C GLU A 1116 48.96 -31.89 8.01
N VAL A 1117 49.95 -32.41 7.26
CA VAL A 1117 49.95 -32.49 5.80
C VAL A 1117 50.32 -33.92 5.39
N LEU A 1118 49.58 -34.49 4.44
CA LEU A 1118 49.94 -35.74 3.80
C LEU A 1118 50.12 -35.50 2.30
N SER A 1119 51.02 -36.27 1.69
CA SER A 1119 51.30 -36.23 0.26
C SER A 1119 51.12 -37.59 -0.39
N GLY A 1120 50.68 -37.60 -1.64
CA GLY A 1120 50.58 -38.81 -2.45
C GLY A 1120 50.66 -38.51 -3.94
N GLU A 1121 50.67 -39.58 -4.72
CA GLU A 1121 50.55 -39.54 -6.16
C GLU A 1121 49.24 -40.21 -6.58
N LEU A 1122 48.64 -39.71 -7.65
CA LEU A 1122 47.50 -40.35 -8.28
C LEU A 1122 47.70 -40.47 -9.79
N ARG A 1123 47.28 -41.61 -10.33
CA ARG A 1123 47.30 -41.95 -11.75
C ARG A 1123 45.88 -42.25 -12.20
N ILE A 1124 45.50 -41.69 -13.35
CA ILE A 1124 44.18 -41.82 -13.93
C ILE A 1124 44.29 -42.64 -15.21
N TYR A 1125 43.56 -43.75 -15.27
CA TYR A 1125 43.55 -44.68 -16.38
C TYR A 1125 42.17 -44.74 -17.05
N ASP A 1126 42.15 -45.16 -18.32
CA ASP A 1126 40.92 -45.67 -18.92
C ASP A 1126 40.54 -47.05 -18.35
N LEU A 1127 39.41 -47.59 -18.79
CA LEU A 1127 38.91 -48.90 -18.32
C LEU A 1127 39.79 -50.08 -18.79
N ASP A 1128 40.66 -49.87 -19.77
CA ASP A 1128 41.59 -50.88 -20.28
C ASP A 1128 43.02 -50.74 -19.67
N GLY A 1129 43.21 -49.83 -18.71
CA GLY A 1129 44.49 -49.60 -18.03
C GLY A 1129 45.48 -48.70 -18.77
N ALA A 1130 45.05 -47.94 -19.78
CA ALA A 1130 45.88 -46.93 -20.43
C ALA A 1130 45.90 -45.62 -19.64
N LEU A 1131 47.08 -45.04 -19.43
CA LEU A 1131 47.29 -43.86 -18.61
C LEU A 1131 46.81 -42.58 -19.33
N LEU A 1132 45.85 -41.87 -18.74
CA LEU A 1132 45.21 -40.65 -19.27
C LEU A 1132 45.72 -39.37 -18.63
N GLY A 1133 46.21 -39.44 -17.39
CA GLY A 1133 46.69 -38.29 -16.64
C GLY A 1133 47.10 -38.67 -15.21
N GLY A 1134 47.50 -37.68 -14.43
CA GLY A 1134 47.80 -37.87 -13.02
C GLY A 1134 48.10 -36.58 -12.27
N LEU A 1135 48.17 -36.68 -10.95
CA LEU A 1135 48.75 -35.67 -10.09
C LEU A 1135 49.99 -36.21 -9.38
N ASP A 1136 51.08 -35.47 -9.51
CA ASP A 1136 52.33 -35.66 -8.76
C ASP A 1136 52.35 -34.70 -7.57
N GLY A 1137 52.84 -35.18 -6.42
CA GLY A 1137 52.96 -34.37 -5.21
C GLY A 1137 51.63 -33.81 -4.70
N TYR A 1138 50.54 -34.55 -4.83
CA TYR A 1138 49.22 -34.13 -4.34
C TYR A 1138 49.22 -34.06 -2.82
N THR A 1139 48.95 -32.88 -2.27
CA THR A 1139 48.97 -32.62 -0.83
C THR A 1139 47.56 -32.36 -0.29
N ILE A 1140 47.26 -33.01 0.83
CA ILE A 1140 46.05 -32.77 1.62
C ILE A 1140 46.44 -32.26 2.99
N LYS A 1141 45.73 -31.26 3.48
CA LYS A 1141 45.97 -30.64 4.78
C LYS A 1141 44.79 -30.88 5.71
N ARG A 1142 45.09 -31.13 6.99
CA ARG A 1142 44.08 -31.29 8.03
C ARG A 1142 43.26 -30.00 8.18
N ALA A 1143 41.94 -30.12 8.11
CA ALA A 1143 41.00 -29.01 8.18
C ALA A 1143 40.07 -29.16 9.38
N THR A 1144 39.87 -28.08 10.13
CA THR A 1144 38.86 -27.97 11.20
C THR A 1144 37.82 -26.94 10.81
N ARG A 1145 36.59 -27.04 11.35
CA ARG A 1145 35.53 -26.05 11.13
C ARG A 1145 36.02 -24.63 11.44
N ALA A 1146 36.75 -24.46 12.55
CA ALA A 1146 37.32 -23.18 12.97
C ALA A 1146 38.40 -22.66 12.00
N ALA A 1147 39.34 -23.51 11.56
CA ALA A 1147 40.41 -23.09 10.65
C ALA A 1147 39.90 -22.78 9.23
N LEU A 1148 38.82 -23.44 8.79
CA LEU A 1148 38.22 -23.22 7.48
C LEU A 1148 37.42 -21.90 7.41
N PHE A 1149 36.80 -21.49 8.52
CA PHE A 1149 35.92 -20.32 8.58
C PHE A 1149 36.53 -19.09 9.27
N SER A 1150 37.68 -19.22 9.95
CA SER A 1150 38.43 -18.08 10.51
C SER A 1150 38.83 -17.05 9.45
N ALA A 1151 39.07 -17.51 8.21
CA ALA A 1151 39.39 -16.66 7.06
C ALA A 1151 38.18 -15.88 6.50
N ILE A 1152 36.94 -16.31 6.78
CA ILE A 1152 35.70 -15.75 6.20
C ILE A 1152 35.01 -14.80 7.18
N GLU A 1153 35.04 -15.11 8.48
CA GLU A 1153 34.35 -14.32 9.50
C GLU A 1153 35.23 -13.21 10.08
N GLY A 1154 36.49 -13.09 9.64
CA GLY A 1154 37.44 -12.08 10.16
C GLY A 1154 37.74 -12.25 11.65
N VAL A 1155 37.58 -13.46 12.18
CA VAL A 1155 37.79 -13.79 13.59
C VAL A 1155 39.12 -14.52 13.75
N ASN A 1156 40.17 -13.77 14.05
CA ASN A 1156 41.40 -14.36 14.56
C ASN A 1156 41.24 -14.64 16.07
N ASP A 1157 41.17 -15.94 16.40
CA ASP A 1157 41.39 -16.62 17.69
C ASP A 1157 40.45 -16.40 18.89
N LEU A 1158 39.49 -17.32 19.12
CA LEU A 1158 38.86 -17.57 20.45
C LEU A 1158 38.51 -19.07 20.71
N LEU A 1159 38.51 -19.49 21.99
CA LEU A 1159 38.50 -20.89 22.49
C LEU A 1159 37.14 -21.44 23.02
N TYR A 1160 36.01 -20.70 22.94
CA TYR A 1160 34.66 -21.19 23.31
C TYR A 1160 33.57 -20.58 22.41
N GLU A 1161 32.44 -21.29 22.26
CA GLU A 1161 31.28 -20.93 21.41
C GLU A 1161 30.10 -20.37 22.21
N VAL A 1162 29.40 -19.37 21.65
CA VAL A 1162 28.18 -18.76 22.20
C VAL A 1162 26.96 -19.20 21.38
N VAL A 1163 25.97 -19.83 22.02
CA VAL A 1163 24.72 -20.25 21.39
C VAL A 1163 23.58 -19.31 21.79
N TRP A 1164 22.97 -18.64 20.81
CA TRP A 1164 21.83 -17.74 21.03
C TRP A 1164 20.51 -18.50 21.08
N ARG A 1165 19.63 -18.11 22.02
CA ARG A 1165 18.23 -18.56 22.08
C ARG A 1165 17.31 -17.34 22.00
N GLU A 1166 16.38 -17.39 21.07
CA GLU A 1166 15.50 -16.29 20.73
C GLU A 1166 14.49 -15.98 21.85
N ARG A 1167 14.38 -14.69 22.24
CA ARG A 1167 13.34 -14.15 23.12
C ARG A 1167 12.96 -12.74 22.69
N SER A 1168 11.67 -12.40 22.77
CA SER A 1168 11.11 -11.12 22.29
C SER A 1168 11.50 -9.92 23.18
N LEU A 1169 11.79 -8.78 22.54
CA LEU A 1169 12.15 -7.50 23.18
C LEU A 1169 10.90 -6.70 23.60
N VAL A 1170 10.92 -6.17 24.83
CA VAL A 1170 9.95 -5.19 25.36
C VAL A 1170 10.45 -3.77 25.08
N PRO A 1171 9.59 -2.80 24.71
CA PRO A 1171 10.02 -1.52 24.18
C PRO A 1171 10.29 -0.49 25.29
N ALA A 1172 11.46 0.14 25.29
CA ALA A 1172 11.67 1.53 25.72
C ALA A 1172 13.12 1.96 25.46
N ILE A 1173 13.32 2.98 24.63
CA ILE A 1173 14.57 3.75 24.60
C ILE A 1173 14.35 4.96 25.52
N ILE A 1174 15.18 5.14 26.55
CA ILE A 1174 15.17 6.30 27.46
C ILE A 1174 16.45 7.13 27.26
N ALA A 1175 16.31 8.45 27.38
CA ALA A 1175 17.33 9.49 27.17
C ALA A 1175 18.42 9.58 28.26
N ALA A 1176 19.42 10.45 28.00
CA ALA A 1176 20.83 10.40 28.39
C ALA A 1176 21.26 10.62 29.87
N ASP A 1177 20.48 10.16 30.86
CA ASP A 1177 20.84 10.28 32.30
C ASP A 1177 21.14 8.92 32.97
N PHE A 1178 21.56 7.91 32.20
CA PHE A 1178 21.48 6.48 32.55
C PHE A 1178 22.43 5.96 33.66
N LEU A 1179 23.52 6.63 34.05
CA LEU A 1179 24.48 6.00 34.96
C LEU A 1179 24.22 6.35 36.44
N PRO A 1180 23.74 5.40 37.28
CA PRO A 1180 23.53 5.64 38.70
C PRO A 1180 24.86 5.89 39.44
N GLU A 1181 24.79 6.67 40.53
CA GLU A 1181 25.91 6.89 41.46
C GLU A 1181 26.50 5.54 41.92
N PRO A 1182 27.83 5.40 42.12
CA PRO A 1182 28.48 4.12 42.42
C PRO A 1182 27.88 3.36 43.61
N ALA A 1183 27.36 4.07 44.62
CA ALA A 1183 26.67 3.45 45.76
C ALA A 1183 25.32 2.82 45.38
N VAL A 1184 24.60 3.43 44.44
CA VAL A 1184 23.34 2.93 43.88
C VAL A 1184 23.60 1.75 42.93
N ALA A 1185 24.67 1.84 42.12
CA ALA A 1185 25.12 0.72 41.29
C ALA A 1185 25.57 -0.48 42.13
N ALA A 1186 26.28 -0.26 43.24
CA ALA A 1186 26.69 -1.31 44.17
C ALA A 1186 25.50 -2.00 44.86
N GLY A 1187 24.45 -1.24 45.22
CA GLY A 1187 23.22 -1.81 45.76
C GLY A 1187 22.44 -2.67 44.75
N GLY A 1188 22.51 -2.33 43.46
CA GLY A 1188 21.90 -3.09 42.36
C GLY A 1188 22.72 -4.28 41.85
N LEU A 1189 23.93 -4.51 42.39
CA LEU A 1189 24.83 -5.61 42.00
C LEU A 1189 24.68 -6.88 42.85
N MET A 1190 23.93 -6.83 43.96
CA MET A 1190 23.60 -8.05 44.74
C MET A 1190 22.90 -9.14 43.89
N PRO A 1191 21.95 -8.84 42.99
CA PRO A 1191 21.34 -9.84 42.12
C PRO A 1191 22.33 -10.50 41.17
N LEU A 1192 23.43 -9.83 40.79
CA LEU A 1192 24.44 -10.40 39.92
C LEU A 1192 25.26 -11.47 40.64
N ALA A 1193 25.55 -11.26 41.93
CA ALA A 1193 26.25 -12.25 42.75
C ALA A 1193 25.40 -13.51 42.97
N ASP A 1194 24.09 -13.36 43.12
CA ASP A 1194 23.15 -14.48 43.29
C ASP A 1194 22.92 -15.20 41.96
N TYR A 1195 22.73 -14.46 40.86
CA TYR A 1195 22.63 -15.00 39.49
C TYR A 1195 23.87 -15.81 39.09
N LEU A 1196 25.07 -15.31 39.40
CA LEU A 1196 26.32 -16.03 39.11
C LEU A 1196 26.48 -17.29 39.99
N GLU A 1197 25.90 -17.34 41.18
CA GLU A 1197 25.90 -18.57 42.02
C GLU A 1197 24.89 -19.60 41.50
N GLU A 1198 23.73 -19.16 41.04
CA GLU A 1198 22.70 -20.02 40.42
C GLU A 1198 23.15 -20.62 39.09
N GLU A 1199 23.91 -19.88 38.28
CA GLU A 1199 24.55 -20.37 37.04
C GLU A 1199 25.86 -21.15 37.31
N GLY A 1200 26.15 -21.48 38.57
CA GLY A 1200 27.23 -22.40 38.95
C GLY A 1200 28.63 -21.80 38.99
N VAL A 1201 28.78 -20.47 38.90
CA VAL A 1201 30.08 -19.80 39.03
C VAL A 1201 30.46 -19.70 40.51
N ALA A 1202 31.23 -20.70 40.96
CA ALA A 1202 31.69 -20.80 42.34
C ALA A 1202 32.42 -19.52 42.78
N ARG A 1203 32.14 -19.06 44.01
CA ARG A 1203 32.58 -17.78 44.56
C ARG A 1203 34.10 -17.53 44.46
N ALA A 1204 34.90 -18.59 44.41
CA ALA A 1204 36.35 -18.56 44.24
C ALA A 1204 36.83 -18.06 42.86
N HIS A 1205 36.02 -18.20 41.81
CA HIS A 1205 36.38 -17.78 40.44
C HIS A 1205 35.94 -16.34 40.12
N ARG A 1206 35.17 -15.70 41.02
CA ARG A 1206 34.65 -14.35 40.81
C ARG A 1206 35.75 -13.28 40.82
N SER A 1207 36.84 -13.49 41.55
CA SER A 1207 37.96 -12.54 41.56
C SER A 1207 38.71 -12.50 40.22
N ALA A 1208 38.87 -13.66 39.56
CA ALA A 1208 39.49 -13.74 38.24
C ALA A 1208 38.60 -13.08 37.17
N LEU A 1209 37.29 -13.35 37.20
CA LEU A 1209 36.33 -12.74 36.28
C LEU A 1209 36.25 -11.22 36.43
N LEU A 1210 36.21 -10.72 37.68
CA LEU A 1210 36.23 -9.28 37.94
C LEU A 1210 37.54 -8.63 37.47
N SER A 1211 38.68 -9.33 37.63
CA SER A 1211 39.98 -8.86 37.13
C SER A 1211 40.02 -8.77 35.60
N ASP A 1212 39.41 -9.73 34.88
CA ASP A 1212 39.34 -9.71 33.42
C ASP A 1212 38.35 -8.65 32.90
N LEU A 1213 37.21 -8.46 33.58
CA LEU A 1213 36.27 -7.39 33.27
C LEU A 1213 36.87 -6.00 33.49
N ASP A 1214 37.67 -5.81 34.54
CA ASP A 1214 38.41 -4.57 34.76
C ASP A 1214 39.48 -4.37 33.67
N ARG A 1215 40.17 -5.43 33.26
CA ARG A 1215 41.15 -5.37 32.16
C ARG A 1215 40.49 -4.97 30.83
N TRP A 1216 39.33 -5.54 30.51
CA TRP A 1216 38.60 -5.23 29.27
C TRP A 1216 37.94 -3.86 29.30
N SER A 1217 37.37 -3.47 30.43
CA SER A 1217 36.79 -2.13 30.62
C SER A 1217 37.85 -1.05 30.44
N ARG A 1218 39.06 -1.27 30.97
CA ARG A 1218 40.23 -0.41 30.73
C ARG A 1218 40.64 -0.38 29.26
N ALA A 1219 40.76 -1.54 28.60
CA ALA A 1219 41.13 -1.58 27.18
C ALA A 1219 40.10 -0.85 26.30
N ARG A 1220 38.81 -0.96 26.63
CA ARG A 1220 37.72 -0.27 25.92
C ARG A 1220 37.74 1.23 26.16
N ALA A 1221 37.96 1.67 27.40
CA ALA A 1221 38.17 3.07 27.74
C ALA A 1221 39.35 3.67 26.95
N ILE A 1222 40.47 2.93 26.90
CA ILE A 1222 41.68 3.28 26.14
C ILE A 1222 41.38 3.43 24.65
N TRP A 1223 40.76 2.43 24.05
CA TRP A 1223 40.43 2.42 22.63
C TRP A 1223 39.43 3.53 22.25
N THR A 1224 38.46 3.80 23.12
CA THR A 1224 37.44 4.84 22.88
C THR A 1224 38.09 6.22 22.78
N LEU A 1225 39.02 6.55 23.67
CA LEU A 1225 39.71 7.83 23.61
C LEU A 1225 40.66 7.92 22.40
N GLU A 1226 41.29 6.82 21.97
CA GLU A 1226 42.08 6.77 20.73
C GLU A 1226 41.24 7.02 19.48
N LYS A 1227 40.03 6.44 19.42
CA LYS A 1227 39.10 6.66 18.32
C LYS A 1227 38.55 8.09 18.27
N LEU A 1228 38.38 8.72 19.44
CA LEU A 1228 38.09 10.14 19.54
C LEU A 1228 39.29 11.03 19.19
N GLY A 1229 40.44 10.42 18.87
CA GLY A 1229 41.62 11.09 18.35
C GLY A 1229 42.72 11.32 19.38
N TRP A 1230 42.60 10.81 20.61
CA TRP A 1230 43.64 10.99 21.62
C TRP A 1230 44.83 10.07 21.36
N ARG A 1231 45.94 10.64 20.90
CA ARG A 1231 47.22 9.93 20.72
C ARG A 1231 48.10 10.14 21.94
N ARG A 1232 48.07 9.18 22.85
CA ARG A 1232 48.76 9.25 24.15
C ARG A 1232 50.24 8.93 24.06
N SER A 1233 51.02 9.65 24.85
CA SER A 1233 52.44 9.36 25.07
C SER A 1233 52.70 9.05 26.54
N ALA A 1234 53.59 8.10 26.84
CA ALA A 1234 53.93 7.79 28.23
C ALA A 1234 54.57 9.01 28.93
N GLY A 1235 54.04 9.41 30.10
CA GLY A 1235 54.50 10.57 30.87
C GLY A 1235 53.88 11.91 30.47
N GLU A 1236 52.92 11.92 29.54
CA GLU A 1236 52.18 13.12 29.14
C GLU A 1236 51.23 13.59 30.26
N ILE A 1237 51.38 14.84 30.71
CA ILE A 1237 50.45 15.47 31.66
C ILE A 1237 49.32 16.13 30.86
N VAL A 1238 48.08 15.69 31.10
CA VAL A 1238 46.89 16.20 30.41
C VAL A 1238 45.87 16.77 31.39
N GLU A 1239 45.42 18.00 31.15
CA GLU A 1239 44.31 18.59 31.89
C GLU A 1239 42.97 18.07 31.35
N SER A 1240 42.16 17.45 32.22
CA SER A 1240 40.95 16.70 31.82
C SER A 1240 39.95 17.53 30.99
N GLU A 1241 39.78 18.81 31.32
CA GLU A 1241 38.83 19.70 30.63
C GLU A 1241 39.36 20.23 29.29
N GLU A 1242 40.68 20.37 29.18
CA GLU A 1242 41.33 20.75 27.93
C GLU A 1242 41.31 19.57 26.96
N LEU A 1243 41.63 18.37 27.45
CA LEU A 1243 41.56 17.15 26.66
C LEU A 1243 40.14 16.87 26.16
N ARG A 1244 39.12 17.08 26.99
CA ARG A 1244 37.71 16.95 26.57
C ARG A 1244 37.38 17.87 25.38
N ARG A 1245 37.77 19.14 25.47
CA ARG A 1245 37.55 20.13 24.40
C ARG A 1245 38.33 19.78 23.14
N GLN A 1246 39.58 19.34 23.28
CA GLN A 1246 40.41 18.90 22.16
C GLN A 1246 39.79 17.71 21.41
N LEU A 1247 39.24 16.74 22.15
CA LEU A 1247 38.59 15.56 21.57
C LEU A 1247 37.14 15.83 21.13
N GLY A 1248 36.69 17.09 21.20
CA GLY A 1248 35.35 17.50 20.76
C GLY A 1248 34.21 16.85 21.55
N VAL A 1249 34.45 16.39 22.78
CA VAL A 1249 33.42 15.75 23.60
C VAL A 1249 32.52 16.83 24.19
N MET A 1250 31.23 16.80 23.87
CA MET A 1250 30.24 17.81 24.27
C MET A 1250 30.02 17.89 25.80
N ASP A 1251 29.56 19.04 26.30
CA ASP A 1251 29.38 19.31 27.75
C ASP A 1251 28.43 18.31 28.43
N GLU A 1252 27.40 17.87 27.73
CA GLU A 1252 26.43 16.87 28.22
C GLU A 1252 27.05 15.50 28.51
N HIS A 1253 28.18 15.17 27.87
CA HIS A 1253 28.90 13.90 28.07
C HIS A 1253 30.12 14.03 29.00
N LYS A 1254 30.35 15.22 29.55
CA LYS A 1254 31.49 15.52 30.44
C LYS A 1254 31.59 14.56 31.62
N ARG A 1255 30.46 14.14 32.19
CA ARG A 1255 30.43 13.23 33.35
C ARG A 1255 30.95 11.83 32.99
N VAL A 1256 30.52 11.29 31.86
CA VAL A 1256 30.97 9.97 31.37
C VAL A 1256 32.44 10.04 30.97
N PHE A 1257 32.83 11.11 30.27
CA PHE A 1257 34.22 11.33 29.87
C PHE A 1257 35.16 11.39 31.08
N ARG A 1258 34.80 12.16 32.12
CA ARG A 1258 35.56 12.19 33.38
C ARG A 1258 35.63 10.81 34.03
N ARG A 1259 34.52 10.07 34.04
CA ARG A 1259 34.49 8.73 34.62
C ARG A 1259 35.43 7.76 33.91
N ILE A 1260 35.54 7.85 32.58
CA ILE A 1260 36.50 7.07 31.79
C ILE A 1260 37.93 7.40 32.23
N LEU A 1261 38.28 8.69 32.39
CA LEU A 1261 39.62 9.09 32.86
C LEU A 1261 39.89 8.60 34.29
N GLU A 1262 38.94 8.72 35.21
CA GLU A 1262 39.04 8.19 36.58
C GLU A 1262 39.23 6.67 36.60
N MET A 1263 38.54 5.93 35.72
CA MET A 1263 38.70 4.48 35.61
C MET A 1263 40.11 4.11 35.14
N LEU A 1264 40.65 4.86 34.17
CA LEU A 1264 42.03 4.69 33.73
C LEU A 1264 43.02 5.07 34.85
N ALA A 1265 42.72 6.09 35.65
CA ALA A 1265 43.54 6.48 36.79
C ALA A 1265 43.59 5.40 37.88
N ARG A 1266 42.43 4.87 38.28
CA ARG A 1266 42.33 3.77 39.26
C ARG A 1266 42.97 2.46 38.80
N SER A 1267 43.15 2.32 37.49
CA SER A 1267 43.77 1.16 36.86
C SER A 1267 45.26 1.37 36.58
N ASP A 1268 45.86 2.41 37.16
CA ASP A 1268 47.26 2.83 37.03
C ASP A 1268 47.71 3.13 35.58
N VAL A 1269 46.76 3.40 34.68
CA VAL A 1269 47.05 3.81 33.29
C VAL A 1269 47.27 5.33 33.20
N LEU A 1270 46.59 6.09 34.05
CA LEU A 1270 46.84 7.50 34.30
C LEU A 1270 47.20 7.66 35.78
N GLN A 1271 48.00 8.65 36.12
CA GLN A 1271 48.15 9.10 37.51
C GLN A 1271 47.42 10.42 37.66
N GLU A 1272 46.56 10.50 38.66
CA GLU A 1272 45.92 11.73 39.09
C GLU A 1272 46.88 12.42 40.05
N ASP A 1273 47.31 13.64 39.71
CA ASP A 1273 48.17 14.48 40.57
C ASP A 1273 47.33 15.26 41.60
#